data_AF-A0A416V7H7-F1
#
_entry.id   AF-A0A416V7H7-F1
#
_cell.length_a   1.000
_cell.length_b   1.000
_cell.length_c   1.000
_cell.angle_alpha   90.00
_cell.angle_beta   90.00
_cell.angle_gamma   90.00
#
_symmetry.space_group_name_H-M   'P 1'
#
loop_
_entity.id
_entity.type
_entity.pdbx_description
1 polymer ?
#
loop_
_entity_poly.entity_id
_entity_poly.type
_entity_poly.pdbx_seq_one_letter_code
_entity_poly.pdbx_strand_id
1 'polypeptide(L)'
;MSNRKRICVITAQVEESTQNRFMQGFLKQAYDMNYDVCIFSMFLKYQDSTDREVGDSNIYNLINFNLFDAVVLCQDTIQTPGVVEKLEKRLQSEFANGVVVVVDKENNIFPTVMMDHYTPIVKLVDHLIEVHGHKNIYFLGGLKEHIHSKQRLAGYIDSMKAHNLPVTDDMIYYGTYWYDSGDYMVDELVKDMEHLPDAIVCANDCMAIGVCTAFDRYGIRVPEDIAVVGYDSIEDGRNSPVPITSADIPADDCGHYCMKYIDAKLNGHDVPEFKSNVELYIGGTCGCEGWERETVRIRRDKWETDLSETGFYSCFNNMADDLVAQTSVESFFDTVSEYVYQIRPFESFHLCLNDYWRNPEVMTGDEALRHGYTDHVYRLIKCGPDEKEERHIRYDDVFESAKLLPELYEDRDYPTAFIFTPLFFQDRSFGYAVVNYGAEPRVYEDVYRSWIKTVARDMESFARHQGLNVLLNKLEADQIRDGLTGMYNYRGFIGRANDMISQAAEEKSEILVLAVDLKNTRQINSNYGRTEGDRVLSYVAQSINEILTPYEISMRMGNDEFVIATVAKSGDISRGEYIAEELKKKLEAANSGGKDDYELGIYYGCKKALVKSSAELETLINDTVNQKNRIKEQNNAKGRNKATITNRDLERDEIVAMILDNNMLTYHFQPIVSARDGGIFAYEALMRILVPMRMSPPELLESAERLNRLYDVEKLTLFNVVEIVASNPEMFRGKKVFINSMPGHMLNAQDRKEFLSKVKTLQCAGIVIEFTEGAELSDAELNDLEAFLRGNGMEIAIDDYGAGYSNVNNLLRYMPEYVKIDRMLLTGIDADPHRQHFVKDIIEFTSTNDIKALAEGVETTKEMKTVIQLGADLIQGYYTAHPNAEVVQLISPQVVNEIVQYNQQEEVAENSSIFVMEHERNASLLKLASRGIREIVVAQRAGGDNNVRIVGAQGFKSNMTLKIKDGFTGTIVLQNVSFSGDRDKPCIDCGENTDLHIVLEGKNFCRNGGIKIPESSRVTFIGDGDIMVRVNGNSYYGIGNDIHSKHGVMKFKQEGAINIETNGVNGVAIGAGLGGDIRIEKGRYDLYINGENGVAIGSISTPVNLNLLQADIDITYEAANGVAIGSVSQHADIAIKNTSISLRGSGNRYVAVGTLDGDGCSVDISRAHVDMNLKGNSCIAMGSDHGIADIRMTDANSRLAVQGEACFALGSRDGTGMLSSNNADLNVVVRNSLNIDISAAEQDIRLVNGRYMFILNNENIERKVVERY
;
A
#
# COMPACT_ATOMS: atom_id res chain seq x y z
N MET A 1 -23.97 -52.74 5.54
CA MET A 1 -24.69 -52.43 4.30
C MET A 1 -23.73 -51.62 3.43
N SER A 2 -23.19 -52.26 2.39
CA SER A 2 -22.99 -51.74 1.03
C SER A 2 -22.21 -50.43 0.91
N ASN A 3 -20.89 -50.55 0.67
CA ASN A 3 -20.02 -49.46 0.24
C ASN A 3 -20.61 -48.82 -1.04
N ARG A 4 -21.34 -47.71 -0.91
CA ARG A 4 -21.98 -47.02 -2.05
C ARG A 4 -20.88 -46.54 -2.99
N LYS A 5 -21.04 -46.80 -4.28
CA LYS A 5 -20.09 -46.32 -5.28
C LYS A 5 -20.12 -44.79 -5.35
N ARG A 6 -18.96 -44.17 -5.59
CA ARG A 6 -18.78 -42.72 -5.60
C ARG A 6 -18.26 -42.23 -6.94
N ILE A 7 -18.83 -41.14 -7.41
CA ILE A 7 -18.44 -40.52 -8.68
C ILE A 7 -17.89 -39.13 -8.41
N CYS A 8 -16.72 -38.81 -8.98
CA CYS A 8 -16.17 -37.47 -8.99
C CYS A 8 -16.64 -36.73 -10.25
N VAL A 9 -17.18 -35.52 -10.09
CA VAL A 9 -17.52 -34.63 -11.21
C VAL A 9 -16.65 -33.39 -11.09
N ILE A 10 -15.88 -33.08 -12.13
CA ILE A 10 -14.99 -31.92 -12.21
C ILE A 10 -15.61 -30.95 -13.23
N THR A 11 -16.02 -29.75 -12.77
CA THR A 11 -16.79 -28.79 -13.57
C THR A 11 -16.54 -27.35 -13.12
N ALA A 12 -17.04 -26.37 -13.87
CA ALA A 12 -17.04 -24.95 -13.51
C ALA A 12 -18.42 -24.34 -13.72
N GLN A 13 -18.79 -23.36 -12.88
CA GLN A 13 -20.10 -22.67 -12.97
C GLN A 13 -21.27 -23.66 -13.03
N VAL A 14 -21.37 -24.53 -12.03
CA VAL A 14 -22.37 -25.59 -12.03
C VAL A 14 -23.82 -25.05 -11.98
N GLU A 15 -23.98 -23.81 -11.53
CA GLU A 15 -25.24 -23.08 -11.43
C GLU A 15 -25.74 -22.53 -12.78
N GLU A 16 -24.88 -22.40 -13.79
CA GLU A 16 -25.26 -21.92 -15.12
C GLU A 16 -26.31 -22.86 -15.74
N SER A 17 -27.34 -22.30 -16.40
CA SER A 17 -28.51 -23.01 -16.94
C SER A 17 -28.19 -24.38 -17.58
N THR A 18 -27.31 -24.42 -18.58
CA THR A 18 -27.01 -25.66 -19.33
C THR A 18 -26.32 -26.70 -18.44
N GLN A 19 -25.44 -26.25 -17.56
CA GLN A 19 -24.60 -27.09 -16.72
C GLN A 19 -25.42 -27.61 -15.54
N ASN A 20 -26.29 -26.76 -14.99
CA ASN A 20 -27.27 -27.11 -13.99
C ASN A 20 -28.22 -28.19 -14.52
N ARG A 21 -28.75 -28.02 -15.75
CA ARG A 21 -29.61 -29.03 -16.39
C ARG A 21 -28.89 -30.36 -16.63
N PHE A 22 -27.65 -30.32 -17.12
CA PHE A 22 -26.81 -31.52 -17.19
C PHE A 22 -26.68 -32.21 -15.83
N MET A 23 -26.39 -31.44 -14.78
CA MET A 23 -26.25 -31.96 -13.43
C MET A 23 -27.56 -32.50 -12.86
N GLN A 24 -28.71 -31.88 -13.13
CA GLN A 24 -30.01 -32.39 -12.72
C GLN A 24 -30.26 -33.79 -13.30
N GLY A 25 -30.09 -33.96 -14.61
CA GLY A 25 -30.25 -35.26 -15.26
C GLY A 25 -29.23 -36.30 -14.80
N PHE A 26 -27.97 -35.87 -14.62
CA PHE A 26 -26.90 -36.72 -14.10
C PHE A 26 -27.17 -37.20 -12.67
N LEU A 27 -27.49 -36.28 -11.75
CA LEU A 27 -27.72 -36.57 -10.34
C LEU A 27 -28.97 -37.42 -10.15
N LYS A 28 -30.06 -37.12 -10.86
CA LYS A 28 -31.30 -37.92 -10.81
C LYS A 28 -31.01 -39.37 -11.19
N GLN A 29 -30.29 -39.58 -12.28
CA GLN A 29 -29.92 -40.92 -12.71
C GLN A 29 -28.94 -41.62 -11.75
N ALA A 30 -28.01 -40.88 -11.16
CA ALA A 30 -27.07 -41.41 -10.16
C ALA A 30 -27.81 -41.84 -8.89
N TYR A 31 -28.81 -41.06 -8.46
CA TYR A 31 -29.61 -41.34 -7.27
C TYR A 31 -30.52 -42.56 -7.47
N ASP A 32 -31.16 -42.67 -8.64
CA ASP A 32 -31.95 -43.84 -9.02
C ASP A 32 -31.13 -45.14 -9.00
N MET A 33 -29.83 -45.03 -9.30
CA MET A 33 -28.88 -46.14 -9.29
C MET A 33 -28.12 -46.30 -7.96
N ASN A 34 -28.45 -45.50 -6.94
CA ASN A 34 -27.83 -45.49 -5.62
C ASN A 34 -26.30 -45.22 -5.64
N TYR A 35 -25.87 -44.16 -6.32
CA TYR A 35 -24.48 -43.65 -6.33
C TYR A 35 -24.38 -42.32 -5.58
N ASP A 36 -23.30 -42.13 -4.81
CA ASP A 36 -22.94 -40.82 -4.27
C ASP A 36 -22.12 -40.03 -5.30
N VAL A 37 -22.25 -38.71 -5.30
CA VAL A 37 -21.54 -37.83 -6.25
C VAL A 37 -20.77 -36.76 -5.49
N CYS A 38 -19.49 -36.57 -5.77
CA CYS A 38 -18.72 -35.43 -5.29
C CYS A 38 -18.40 -34.51 -6.46
N ILE A 39 -18.90 -33.28 -6.41
CA ILE A 39 -18.77 -32.28 -7.46
C ILE A 39 -17.72 -31.27 -7.01
N PHE A 40 -16.64 -31.11 -7.77
CA PHE A 40 -15.62 -30.09 -7.53
C PHE A 40 -15.82 -28.99 -8.55
N SER A 41 -16.21 -27.80 -8.06
CA SER A 41 -16.65 -26.70 -8.90
C SER A 41 -15.89 -25.41 -8.61
N MET A 42 -15.27 -24.84 -9.64
CA MET A 42 -14.79 -23.46 -9.61
C MET A 42 -15.90 -22.49 -10.03
N PHE A 43 -15.83 -21.23 -9.63
CA PHE A 43 -16.95 -20.29 -9.77
C PHE A 43 -17.04 -19.59 -11.12
N LEU A 44 -15.95 -19.48 -11.89
CA LEU A 44 -15.98 -18.88 -13.21
C LEU A 44 -15.23 -19.75 -14.22
N LYS A 45 -15.82 -19.94 -15.42
CA LYS A 45 -15.20 -20.68 -16.53
C LYS A 45 -13.89 -20.04 -17.02
N TYR A 46 -13.82 -18.71 -16.91
CA TYR A 46 -12.69 -17.83 -17.25
C TYR A 46 -12.52 -16.76 -16.17
N GLN A 47 -11.28 -16.32 -15.94
CA GLN A 47 -10.93 -15.29 -14.97
C GLN A 47 -10.10 -14.19 -15.64
N ASP A 48 -10.30 -12.94 -15.25
CA ASP A 48 -9.63 -11.78 -15.88
C ASP A 48 -8.14 -11.64 -15.48
N SER A 49 -7.65 -12.47 -14.55
CA SER A 49 -6.29 -12.39 -14.01
C SER A 49 -5.73 -13.76 -13.63
N THR A 50 -4.45 -13.96 -13.87
CA THR A 50 -3.70 -15.19 -13.54
C THR A 50 -3.78 -15.57 -12.06
N ASP A 51 -3.85 -14.59 -11.15
CA ASP A 51 -3.90 -14.87 -9.72
C ASP A 51 -5.25 -15.51 -9.34
N ARG A 52 -6.36 -14.95 -9.84
CA ARG A 52 -7.70 -15.55 -9.67
C ARG A 52 -7.83 -16.90 -10.34
N GLU A 53 -7.17 -17.12 -11.49
CA GLU A 53 -7.12 -18.43 -12.12
C GLU A 53 -6.53 -19.49 -11.18
N VAL A 54 -5.46 -19.14 -10.45
CA VAL A 54 -4.83 -20.02 -9.45
C VAL A 54 -5.77 -20.28 -8.27
N GLY A 55 -6.37 -19.24 -7.69
CA GLY A 55 -7.26 -19.40 -6.54
C GLY A 55 -8.54 -20.18 -6.85
N ASP A 56 -9.18 -19.92 -7.99
CA ASP A 56 -10.44 -20.57 -8.36
C ASP A 56 -10.22 -22.04 -8.76
N SER A 57 -9.15 -22.33 -9.51
CA SER A 57 -8.84 -23.70 -9.92
C SER A 57 -8.24 -24.58 -8.81
N ASN A 58 -7.88 -24.00 -7.65
CA ASN A 58 -7.28 -24.75 -6.55
C ASN A 58 -8.18 -25.85 -6.00
N ILE A 59 -9.50 -25.76 -6.15
CA ILE A 59 -10.44 -26.80 -5.72
C ILE A 59 -10.11 -28.18 -6.31
N TYR A 60 -9.54 -28.22 -7.51
CA TYR A 60 -9.15 -29.46 -8.16
C TYR A 60 -7.93 -30.12 -7.52
N ASN A 61 -7.08 -29.35 -6.83
CA ASN A 61 -5.93 -29.87 -6.09
C ASN A 61 -6.35 -30.62 -4.81
N LEU A 62 -7.60 -30.44 -4.34
CA LEU A 62 -8.16 -31.18 -3.20
C LEU A 62 -8.47 -32.65 -3.56
N ILE A 63 -8.71 -32.95 -4.84
CA ILE A 63 -9.27 -34.23 -5.27
C ILE A 63 -8.29 -35.37 -4.95
N ASN A 64 -8.75 -36.33 -4.15
CA ASN A 64 -8.12 -37.62 -3.93
C ASN A 64 -8.82 -38.69 -4.78
N PHE A 65 -8.27 -39.01 -5.96
CA PHE A 65 -8.91 -39.92 -6.92
C PHE A 65 -9.13 -41.34 -6.40
N ASN A 66 -8.40 -41.78 -5.37
CA ASN A 66 -8.56 -43.11 -4.77
C ASN A 66 -9.91 -43.32 -4.08
N LEU A 67 -10.68 -42.24 -3.86
CA LEU A 67 -11.99 -42.28 -3.20
C LEU A 67 -13.16 -42.54 -4.16
N PHE A 68 -12.90 -42.61 -5.47
CA PHE A 68 -13.93 -42.63 -6.50
C PHE A 68 -13.83 -43.87 -7.39
N ASP A 69 -14.98 -44.32 -7.89
CA ASP A 69 -15.09 -45.42 -8.86
C ASP A 69 -15.03 -44.89 -10.31
N ALA A 70 -15.49 -43.66 -10.53
CA ALA A 70 -15.47 -43.00 -11.83
C ALA A 70 -15.25 -41.49 -11.70
N VAL A 71 -14.74 -40.87 -12.78
CA VAL A 71 -14.55 -39.42 -12.90
C VAL A 71 -15.25 -38.91 -14.16
N VAL A 72 -16.00 -37.81 -14.02
CA VAL A 72 -16.60 -37.03 -15.09
C VAL A 72 -15.87 -35.70 -15.20
N LEU A 73 -15.30 -35.39 -16.37
CA LEU A 73 -14.60 -34.14 -16.63
C LEU A 73 -15.41 -33.29 -17.62
N CYS A 74 -16.04 -32.23 -17.13
CA CYS A 74 -16.78 -31.28 -17.96
C CYS A 74 -15.82 -30.26 -18.59
N GLN A 75 -14.98 -30.73 -19.51
CA GLN A 75 -13.81 -30.01 -20.00
C GLN A 75 -14.14 -28.67 -20.69
N ASP A 76 -15.30 -28.56 -21.35
CA ASP A 76 -15.73 -27.31 -22.01
C ASP A 76 -16.04 -26.17 -21.02
N THR A 77 -16.40 -26.52 -19.78
CA THR A 77 -16.62 -25.55 -18.70
C THR A 77 -15.31 -25.00 -18.14
N ILE A 78 -14.19 -25.69 -18.33
CA ILE A 78 -12.90 -25.30 -17.74
C ILE A 78 -12.06 -24.62 -18.83
N GLN A 79 -12.23 -23.30 -18.98
CA GLN A 79 -11.52 -22.52 -19.99
C GLN A 79 -10.24 -21.84 -19.47
N THR A 80 -9.94 -21.99 -18.18
CA THR A 80 -8.70 -21.52 -17.57
C THR A 80 -7.46 -22.20 -18.19
N PRO A 81 -6.52 -21.44 -18.78
CA PRO A 81 -5.35 -22.00 -19.46
C PRO A 81 -4.51 -22.94 -18.58
N GLY A 82 -4.15 -24.11 -19.09
CA GLY A 82 -3.23 -25.04 -18.40
C GLY A 82 -3.85 -25.90 -17.30
N VAL A 83 -5.10 -25.63 -16.88
CA VAL A 83 -5.78 -26.38 -15.80
C VAL A 83 -6.19 -27.77 -16.29
N VAL A 84 -6.80 -27.84 -17.47
CA VAL A 84 -7.25 -29.11 -18.08
C VAL A 84 -6.08 -30.04 -18.33
N GLU A 85 -4.97 -29.53 -18.88
CA GLU A 85 -3.79 -30.35 -19.17
C GLU A 85 -3.15 -30.92 -17.89
N LYS A 86 -3.24 -30.19 -16.76
CA LYS A 86 -2.80 -30.69 -15.45
C LYS A 86 -3.75 -31.78 -14.93
N LEU A 87 -5.07 -31.57 -15.06
CA LEU A 87 -6.09 -32.54 -14.65
C LEU A 87 -5.96 -33.85 -15.42
N GLU A 88 -5.81 -33.80 -16.75
CA GLU A 88 -5.63 -34.99 -17.60
C GLU A 88 -4.39 -35.79 -17.19
N LYS A 89 -3.27 -35.10 -16.94
CA LYS A 89 -2.04 -35.74 -16.45
C LYS A 89 -2.24 -36.43 -15.10
N ARG A 90 -2.92 -35.76 -14.16
CA ARG A 90 -3.23 -36.35 -12.85
C ARG A 90 -4.15 -37.56 -12.97
N LEU A 91 -5.18 -37.50 -13.82
CA LEU A 91 -6.07 -38.64 -14.07
C LEU A 91 -5.31 -39.84 -14.66
N GLN A 92 -4.39 -39.61 -15.59
CA GLN A 92 -3.55 -40.67 -16.14
C GLN A 92 -2.60 -41.29 -15.10
N SER A 93 -2.05 -40.50 -14.19
CA SER A 93 -1.09 -41.00 -13.19
C SER A 93 -1.73 -41.56 -11.92
N GLU A 94 -2.77 -40.91 -11.41
CA GLU A 94 -3.42 -41.20 -10.12
C GLU A 94 -4.65 -42.11 -10.29
N PHE A 95 -5.26 -42.16 -11.47
CA PHE A 95 -6.52 -42.88 -11.73
C PHE A 95 -6.48 -43.77 -12.99
N ALA A 96 -5.30 -44.30 -13.32
CA ALA A 96 -5.02 -44.98 -14.59
C ALA A 96 -5.98 -46.12 -14.98
N ASN A 97 -6.57 -46.82 -13.99
CA ASN A 97 -7.46 -47.97 -14.21
C ASN A 97 -8.96 -47.66 -13.98
N GLY A 98 -9.30 -46.42 -13.64
CA GLY A 98 -10.67 -46.03 -13.35
C GLY A 98 -11.45 -45.60 -14.60
N VAL A 99 -12.78 -45.50 -14.46
CA VAL A 99 -13.63 -45.04 -15.57
C VAL A 99 -13.61 -43.52 -15.61
N VAL A 100 -13.05 -42.95 -16.69
CA VAL A 100 -13.04 -41.50 -16.94
C VAL A 100 -13.89 -41.19 -18.16
N VAL A 101 -14.76 -40.19 -18.06
CA VAL A 101 -15.60 -39.70 -19.16
C VAL A 101 -15.45 -38.20 -19.28
N VAL A 102 -15.19 -37.71 -20.49
CA VAL A 102 -15.16 -36.28 -20.80
C VAL A 102 -16.49 -35.86 -21.40
N VAL A 103 -17.02 -34.71 -20.98
CA VAL A 103 -18.30 -34.18 -21.45
C VAL A 103 -18.08 -32.94 -22.30
N ASP A 104 -18.76 -32.89 -23.44
CA ASP A 104 -18.85 -31.74 -24.38
C ASP A 104 -17.53 -31.23 -24.96
N LYS A 105 -16.50 -32.09 -24.97
CA LYS A 105 -15.24 -31.80 -25.66
C LYS A 105 -14.61 -33.06 -26.20
N GLU A 106 -14.10 -33.00 -27.42
CA GLU A 106 -13.29 -34.09 -27.98
C GLU A 106 -12.02 -34.29 -27.16
N ASN A 107 -11.72 -35.54 -26.84
CA ASN A 107 -10.59 -35.92 -26.03
C ASN A 107 -9.92 -37.15 -26.64
N ASN A 108 -8.60 -37.07 -26.81
CA ASN A 108 -7.81 -38.14 -27.42
C ASN A 108 -7.39 -39.23 -26.41
N ILE A 109 -7.62 -38.98 -25.12
CA ILE A 109 -7.17 -39.84 -24.01
C ILE A 109 -8.35 -40.63 -23.45
N PHE A 110 -9.47 -39.95 -23.19
CA PHE A 110 -10.63 -40.53 -22.52
C PHE A 110 -11.86 -40.55 -23.44
N PRO A 111 -12.79 -41.51 -23.27
CA PRO A 111 -14.06 -41.50 -23.97
C PRO A 111 -14.85 -40.21 -23.73
N THR A 112 -15.50 -39.72 -24.78
CA THR A 112 -16.28 -38.48 -24.74
C THR A 112 -17.77 -38.76 -24.86
N VAL A 113 -18.56 -38.00 -24.13
CA VAL A 113 -20.02 -37.88 -24.29
C VAL A 113 -20.29 -36.46 -24.75
N MET A 114 -20.95 -36.31 -25.90
CA MET A 114 -21.26 -35.01 -26.50
C MET A 114 -22.76 -34.78 -26.45
N MET A 115 -23.18 -33.60 -26.04
CA MET A 115 -24.53 -33.10 -26.24
C MET A 115 -24.85 -33.06 -27.75
N ASP A 116 -26.11 -33.34 -28.07
CA ASP A 116 -26.60 -33.30 -29.44
C ASP A 116 -27.02 -31.88 -29.82
N HIS A 117 -26.14 -31.20 -30.56
CA HIS A 117 -26.42 -29.89 -31.14
C HIS A 117 -26.91 -29.96 -32.59
N TYR A 118 -27.02 -31.16 -33.18
CA TYR A 118 -27.47 -31.37 -34.55
C TYR A 118 -29.00 -31.41 -34.64
N THR A 119 -29.64 -32.28 -33.86
CA THR A 119 -31.09 -32.51 -33.91
C THR A 119 -31.92 -31.24 -33.61
N PRO A 120 -31.56 -30.36 -32.65
CA PRO A 120 -32.35 -29.16 -32.42
C PRO A 120 -32.31 -28.16 -33.57
N ILE A 121 -31.16 -28.03 -34.26
CA ILE A 121 -31.08 -27.17 -35.45
C ILE A 121 -31.91 -27.76 -36.59
N VAL A 122 -31.86 -29.07 -36.81
CA VAL A 122 -32.72 -29.73 -37.81
C VAL A 122 -34.19 -29.40 -37.53
N LYS A 123 -34.65 -29.55 -36.28
CA LYS A 123 -36.04 -29.21 -35.92
C LYS A 123 -36.39 -27.72 -36.13
N LEU A 124 -35.47 -26.80 -35.85
CA LEU A 124 -35.69 -25.36 -36.07
C LEU A 124 -35.81 -25.03 -37.55
N VAL A 125 -34.94 -25.59 -38.39
CA VAL A 125 -34.95 -25.37 -39.84
C VAL A 125 -36.18 -26.03 -40.46
N ASP A 126 -36.48 -27.27 -40.07
CA ASP A 126 -37.69 -27.98 -40.50
C ASP A 126 -38.95 -27.19 -40.08
N HIS A 127 -38.98 -26.60 -38.88
CA HIS A 127 -40.08 -25.72 -38.46
C HIS A 127 -40.26 -24.52 -39.39
N LEU A 128 -39.17 -23.82 -39.75
CA LEU A 128 -39.23 -22.67 -40.67
C LEU A 128 -39.71 -23.08 -42.08
N ILE A 129 -39.33 -24.26 -42.57
CA ILE A 129 -39.69 -24.74 -43.90
C ILE A 129 -41.12 -25.31 -43.92
N GLU A 130 -41.45 -26.22 -43.00
CA GLU A 130 -42.70 -26.99 -43.01
C GLU A 130 -43.90 -26.19 -42.49
N VAL A 131 -43.69 -25.33 -41.50
CA VAL A 131 -44.78 -24.55 -40.88
C VAL A 131 -44.97 -23.21 -41.60
N HIS A 132 -43.88 -22.50 -41.89
CA HIS A 132 -43.94 -21.14 -42.45
C HIS A 132 -43.64 -21.08 -43.95
N GLY A 133 -43.13 -22.15 -44.55
CA GLY A 133 -42.87 -22.21 -46.00
C GLY A 133 -41.64 -21.42 -46.47
N HIS A 134 -40.74 -21.05 -45.55
CA HIS A 134 -39.52 -20.32 -45.87
C HIS A 134 -38.56 -21.13 -46.76
N LYS A 135 -37.89 -20.48 -47.71
CA LYS A 135 -37.03 -21.13 -48.71
C LYS A 135 -35.62 -20.54 -48.78
N ASN A 136 -35.49 -19.25 -48.51
CA ASN A 136 -34.21 -18.54 -48.46
C ASN A 136 -33.79 -18.31 -47.01
N ILE A 137 -33.13 -19.29 -46.40
CA ILE A 137 -32.79 -19.29 -44.97
C ILE A 137 -31.28 -19.09 -44.83
N TYR A 138 -30.83 -18.14 -44.02
CA TYR A 138 -29.42 -17.89 -43.76
C TYR A 138 -29.02 -18.46 -42.39
N PHE A 139 -27.74 -18.80 -42.23
CA PHE A 139 -27.22 -19.38 -40.99
C PHE A 139 -26.10 -18.53 -40.39
N LEU A 140 -26.30 -18.10 -39.14
CA LEU A 140 -25.27 -17.42 -38.33
C LEU A 140 -24.67 -18.41 -37.34
N GLY A 141 -23.54 -19.02 -37.73
CA GLY A 141 -22.76 -19.93 -36.90
C GLY A 141 -22.02 -19.23 -35.76
N GLY A 142 -21.60 -19.99 -34.75
CA GLY A 142 -20.66 -19.50 -33.73
C GLY A 142 -19.20 -19.55 -34.21
N LEU A 143 -18.27 -19.82 -33.30
CA LEU A 143 -16.85 -19.94 -33.64
C LEU A 143 -16.61 -21.05 -34.67
N LYS A 144 -16.07 -20.72 -35.84
CA LYS A 144 -15.96 -21.60 -37.02
C LYS A 144 -15.36 -22.98 -36.74
N GLU A 145 -14.30 -23.03 -35.95
CA GLU A 145 -13.59 -24.28 -35.67
C GLU A 145 -14.18 -25.11 -34.52
N HIS A 146 -15.13 -24.53 -33.76
CA HIS A 146 -15.74 -25.17 -32.60
C HIS A 146 -16.66 -26.34 -33.00
N ILE A 147 -16.61 -27.44 -32.24
CA ILE A 147 -17.36 -28.66 -32.56
C ILE A 147 -18.88 -28.44 -32.54
N HIS A 148 -19.39 -27.66 -31.58
CA HIS A 148 -20.81 -27.29 -31.53
C HIS A 148 -21.24 -26.49 -32.78
N SER A 149 -20.40 -25.56 -33.27
CA SER A 149 -20.67 -24.84 -34.52
C SER A 149 -20.73 -25.78 -35.72
N LYS A 150 -19.83 -26.76 -35.78
CA LYS A 150 -19.77 -27.75 -36.87
C LYS A 150 -21.01 -28.65 -36.88
N GLN A 151 -21.46 -29.13 -35.72
CA GLN A 151 -22.69 -29.92 -35.61
C GLN A 151 -23.93 -29.11 -35.99
N ARG A 152 -24.04 -27.86 -35.52
CA ARG A 152 -25.16 -26.96 -35.83
C ARG A 152 -25.21 -26.64 -37.32
N LEU A 153 -24.06 -26.33 -37.93
CA LEU A 153 -23.95 -26.08 -39.36
C LEU A 153 -24.33 -27.32 -40.19
N ALA A 154 -23.90 -28.51 -39.76
CA ALA A 154 -24.28 -29.77 -40.41
C ALA A 154 -25.81 -29.99 -40.35
N GLY A 155 -26.44 -29.75 -39.19
CA GLY A 155 -27.90 -29.83 -39.04
C GLY A 155 -28.65 -28.90 -39.98
N TYR A 156 -28.18 -27.65 -40.11
CA TYR A 156 -28.74 -26.70 -41.05
C TYR A 156 -28.59 -27.16 -42.50
N ILE A 157 -27.38 -27.55 -42.92
CA ILE A 157 -27.11 -27.99 -44.29
C ILE A 157 -27.94 -29.22 -44.66
N ASP A 158 -28.02 -30.21 -43.78
CA ASP A 158 -28.68 -31.47 -44.06
C ASP A 158 -30.21 -31.33 -44.06
N SER A 159 -30.79 -30.47 -43.20
CA SER A 159 -32.22 -30.13 -43.26
C SER A 159 -32.57 -29.40 -44.56
N MET A 160 -31.79 -28.40 -44.98
CA MET A 160 -31.99 -27.68 -46.25
C MET A 160 -31.93 -28.65 -47.44
N LYS A 161 -30.94 -29.55 -47.47
CA LYS A 161 -30.82 -30.59 -48.51
C LYS A 161 -31.98 -31.57 -48.51
N ALA A 162 -32.44 -32.03 -47.34
CA ALA A 162 -33.58 -32.94 -47.23
C ALA A 162 -34.86 -32.34 -47.83
N HIS A 163 -34.99 -31.01 -47.77
CA HIS A 163 -36.10 -30.24 -48.35
C HIS A 163 -35.86 -29.77 -49.79
N ASN A 164 -34.76 -30.18 -50.43
CA ASN A 164 -34.35 -29.77 -51.78
C ASN A 164 -34.13 -28.24 -51.94
N LEU A 165 -33.66 -27.56 -50.88
CA LEU A 165 -33.28 -26.16 -50.92
C LEU A 165 -31.76 -26.01 -51.10
N PRO A 166 -31.29 -25.05 -51.92
CA PRO A 166 -29.87 -24.82 -52.13
C PRO A 166 -29.22 -24.17 -50.89
N VAL A 167 -27.98 -24.52 -50.60
CA VAL A 167 -27.13 -23.85 -49.62
C VAL A 167 -25.85 -23.42 -50.31
N THR A 168 -25.53 -22.13 -50.26
CA THR A 168 -24.33 -21.53 -50.84
C THR A 168 -23.46 -20.90 -49.73
N ASP A 169 -22.16 -20.71 -50.00
CA ASP A 169 -21.21 -20.22 -48.99
C ASP A 169 -21.56 -18.81 -48.47
N ASP A 170 -22.23 -17.99 -49.28
CA ASP A 170 -22.70 -16.64 -48.93
C ASP A 170 -23.91 -16.63 -47.97
N MET A 171 -24.53 -17.78 -47.71
CA MET A 171 -25.61 -17.94 -46.73
C MET A 171 -25.09 -18.26 -45.32
N ILE A 172 -23.78 -18.48 -45.14
CA ILE A 172 -23.17 -18.95 -43.89
C ILE A 172 -22.24 -17.87 -43.32
N TYR A 173 -22.60 -17.36 -42.14
CA TYR A 173 -21.80 -16.38 -41.38
C TYR A 173 -21.28 -17.02 -40.09
N TYR A 174 -20.27 -16.40 -39.49
CA TYR A 174 -19.66 -16.86 -38.25
C TYR A 174 -19.55 -15.73 -37.24
N GLY A 175 -19.87 -16.03 -35.99
CA GLY A 175 -19.84 -15.12 -34.85
C GLY A 175 -19.04 -15.66 -33.67
N THR A 176 -19.17 -14.98 -32.53
CA THR A 176 -18.47 -15.25 -31.27
C THR A 176 -19.40 -15.79 -30.19
N TYR A 177 -20.64 -16.18 -30.55
CA TYR A 177 -21.73 -16.55 -29.63
C TYR A 177 -22.28 -15.39 -28.78
N TRP A 178 -21.89 -14.15 -29.08
CA TRP A 178 -22.26 -12.98 -28.30
C TRP A 178 -23.15 -12.00 -29.09
N TYR A 179 -23.75 -11.04 -28.39
CA TYR A 179 -24.76 -10.12 -28.91
C TYR A 179 -24.32 -9.28 -30.13
N ASP A 180 -23.02 -9.01 -30.27
CA ASP A 180 -22.46 -8.26 -31.40
C ASP A 180 -22.21 -9.12 -32.66
N SER A 181 -22.34 -10.45 -32.57
CA SER A 181 -22.02 -11.38 -33.66
C SER A 181 -22.88 -11.19 -34.92
N GLY A 182 -24.07 -10.61 -34.77
CA GLY A 182 -24.99 -10.35 -35.87
C GLY A 182 -24.73 -9.07 -36.65
N ASP A 183 -23.94 -8.14 -36.10
CA ASP A 183 -23.82 -6.77 -36.64
C ASP A 183 -23.28 -6.77 -38.08
N TYR A 184 -22.17 -7.48 -38.31
CA TYR A 184 -21.57 -7.57 -39.65
C TYR A 184 -22.50 -8.26 -40.66
N MET A 185 -23.20 -9.32 -40.25
CA MET A 185 -24.14 -10.04 -41.12
C MET A 185 -25.28 -9.13 -41.54
N VAL A 186 -25.87 -8.41 -40.58
CA VAL A 186 -26.97 -7.48 -40.85
C VAL A 186 -26.51 -6.31 -41.71
N ASP A 187 -25.33 -5.72 -41.42
CA ASP A 187 -24.75 -4.64 -42.20
C ASP A 187 -24.49 -5.02 -43.68
N GLU A 188 -24.17 -6.28 -43.97
CA GLU A 188 -24.07 -6.78 -45.35
C GLU A 188 -25.45 -6.98 -45.98
N LEU A 189 -26.42 -7.55 -45.26
CA LEU A 189 -27.77 -7.83 -45.78
C LEU A 189 -28.53 -6.54 -46.11
N VAL A 190 -28.40 -5.48 -45.30
CA VAL A 190 -29.09 -4.20 -45.54
C VAL A 190 -28.57 -3.40 -46.73
N LYS A 191 -27.45 -3.82 -47.35
CA LYS A 191 -27.00 -3.23 -48.63
C LYS A 191 -27.94 -3.55 -49.79
N ASP A 192 -28.73 -4.62 -49.68
CA ASP A 192 -29.73 -5.04 -50.65
C ASP A 192 -31.09 -5.30 -49.96
N MET A 193 -31.73 -4.20 -49.53
CA MET A 193 -33.03 -4.22 -48.86
C MET A 193 -34.17 -4.84 -49.71
N GLU A 194 -33.99 -4.99 -51.03
CA GLU A 194 -34.99 -5.61 -51.91
C GLU A 194 -34.94 -7.15 -51.88
N HIS A 195 -33.83 -7.75 -51.39
CA HIS A 195 -33.58 -9.20 -51.43
C HIS A 195 -33.14 -9.77 -50.07
N LEU A 196 -33.83 -9.39 -48.99
CA LEU A 196 -33.60 -9.99 -47.67
C LEU A 196 -33.95 -11.50 -47.65
N PRO A 197 -33.27 -12.31 -46.83
CA PRO A 197 -33.67 -13.71 -46.64
C PRO A 197 -35.01 -13.83 -45.92
N ASP A 198 -35.66 -14.98 -46.12
CA ASP A 198 -36.94 -15.29 -45.48
C ASP A 198 -36.76 -15.50 -43.97
N ALA A 199 -35.62 -16.09 -43.57
CA ALA A 199 -35.31 -16.35 -42.17
C ALA A 199 -33.81 -16.41 -41.89
N ILE A 200 -33.42 -16.16 -40.64
CA ILE A 200 -32.07 -16.39 -40.11
C ILE A 200 -32.13 -17.38 -38.95
N VAL A 201 -31.28 -18.40 -39.04
CA VAL A 201 -31.04 -19.38 -37.97
C VAL A 201 -29.73 -19.02 -37.27
N CYS A 202 -29.83 -18.57 -36.03
CA CYS A 202 -28.67 -18.21 -35.22
C CYS A 202 -28.21 -19.40 -34.38
N ALA A 203 -26.89 -19.57 -34.21
CA ALA A 203 -26.37 -20.69 -33.43
C ALA A 203 -26.64 -20.56 -31.93
N ASN A 204 -27.07 -19.41 -31.40
CA ASN A 204 -27.65 -19.27 -30.07
C ASN A 204 -28.59 -18.06 -29.97
N ASP A 205 -29.30 -17.95 -28.85
CA ASP A 205 -30.25 -16.86 -28.56
C ASP A 205 -29.58 -15.49 -28.41
N CYS A 206 -28.38 -15.39 -27.81
CA CYS A 206 -27.66 -14.10 -27.70
C CYS A 206 -27.40 -13.49 -29.08
N MET A 207 -26.95 -14.31 -30.03
CA MET A 207 -26.75 -13.85 -31.41
C MET A 207 -28.07 -13.54 -32.10
N ALA A 208 -29.14 -14.28 -31.81
CA ALA A 208 -30.48 -13.98 -32.33
C ALA A 208 -30.99 -12.61 -31.83
N ILE A 209 -30.80 -12.30 -30.55
CA ILE A 209 -31.10 -10.98 -29.97
C ILE A 209 -30.24 -9.91 -30.63
N GLY A 210 -28.96 -10.18 -30.84
CA GLY A 210 -28.04 -9.30 -31.56
C GLY A 210 -28.51 -8.95 -32.96
N VAL A 211 -28.87 -9.97 -33.75
CA VAL A 211 -29.44 -9.81 -35.10
C VAL A 211 -30.74 -9.00 -35.07
N CYS A 212 -31.65 -9.29 -34.13
CA CYS A 212 -32.89 -8.53 -33.99
C CYS A 212 -32.63 -7.06 -33.61
N THR A 213 -31.68 -6.81 -32.71
CA THR A 213 -31.24 -5.46 -32.32
C THR A 213 -30.68 -4.70 -33.52
N ALA A 214 -29.84 -5.36 -34.32
CA ALA A 214 -29.26 -4.76 -35.51
C ALA A 214 -30.34 -4.46 -36.57
N PHE A 215 -31.31 -5.33 -36.79
CA PHE A 215 -32.44 -5.08 -37.69
C PHE A 215 -33.32 -3.91 -37.25
N ASP A 216 -33.59 -3.79 -35.95
CA ASP A 216 -34.35 -2.68 -35.37
C ASP A 216 -33.69 -1.31 -35.68
N ARG A 217 -32.35 -1.24 -35.64
CA ARG A 217 -31.60 -0.01 -36.02
C ARG A 217 -31.84 0.43 -37.47
N TYR A 218 -32.12 -0.52 -38.37
CA TYR A 218 -32.42 -0.27 -39.78
C TYR A 218 -33.93 -0.26 -40.09
N GLY A 219 -34.79 -0.43 -39.09
CA GLY A 219 -36.24 -0.42 -39.21
C GLY A 219 -36.83 -1.69 -39.85
N ILE A 220 -36.11 -2.81 -39.84
CA ILE A 220 -36.57 -4.12 -40.32
C ILE A 220 -37.27 -4.84 -39.16
N ARG A 221 -38.50 -5.32 -39.36
CA ARG A 221 -39.32 -5.91 -38.30
C ARG A 221 -39.20 -7.42 -38.26
N VAL A 222 -39.08 -7.96 -37.05
CA VAL A 222 -39.08 -9.39 -36.76
C VAL A 222 -40.36 -9.73 -36.00
N PRO A 223 -41.24 -10.62 -36.49
CA PRO A 223 -41.05 -11.54 -37.62
C PRO A 223 -41.54 -11.04 -38.99
N GLU A 224 -42.20 -9.87 -39.10
CA GLU A 224 -43.00 -9.51 -40.29
C GLU A 224 -42.21 -9.36 -41.59
N ASP A 225 -40.99 -8.83 -41.50
CA ASP A 225 -40.12 -8.63 -42.66
C ASP A 225 -39.10 -9.77 -42.78
N ILE A 226 -38.69 -10.37 -41.65
CA ILE A 226 -37.78 -11.52 -41.60
C ILE A 226 -37.97 -12.33 -40.32
N ALA A 227 -37.99 -13.66 -40.43
CA ALA A 227 -38.03 -14.54 -39.26
C ALA A 227 -36.62 -14.74 -38.67
N VAL A 228 -36.51 -14.79 -37.35
CA VAL A 228 -35.25 -15.08 -36.65
C VAL A 228 -35.48 -16.17 -35.62
N VAL A 229 -34.68 -17.22 -35.66
CA VAL A 229 -34.72 -18.28 -34.65
C VAL A 229 -33.37 -18.41 -33.96
N GLY A 230 -33.43 -18.67 -32.66
CA GLY A 230 -32.27 -18.91 -31.81
C GLY A 230 -32.09 -20.39 -31.47
N TYR A 231 -31.19 -20.62 -30.53
CA TYR A 231 -30.83 -21.93 -29.99
C TYR A 231 -30.37 -21.69 -28.54
N ASP A 232 -30.63 -22.61 -27.60
CA ASP A 232 -30.36 -22.54 -26.14
C ASP A 232 -31.58 -22.13 -25.27
N SER A 233 -32.58 -21.46 -25.84
CA SER A 233 -33.82 -21.08 -25.15
C SER A 233 -33.60 -20.34 -23.82
N ILE A 234 -32.59 -19.45 -23.78
CA ILE A 234 -32.18 -18.69 -22.60
C ILE A 234 -33.26 -17.71 -22.17
N GLU A 235 -33.24 -17.31 -20.90
CA GLU A 235 -34.25 -16.40 -20.33
C GLU A 235 -34.30 -15.04 -21.05
N ASP A 236 -33.15 -14.47 -21.41
CA ASP A 236 -33.08 -13.21 -22.15
C ASP A 236 -33.79 -13.28 -23.51
N GLY A 237 -33.71 -14.44 -24.18
CA GLY A 237 -34.41 -14.73 -25.43
C GLY A 237 -35.92 -14.79 -25.22
N ARG A 238 -36.37 -15.43 -24.13
CA ARG A 238 -37.80 -15.54 -23.78
C ARG A 238 -38.41 -14.20 -23.35
N ASN A 239 -37.62 -13.34 -22.72
CA ASN A 239 -38.05 -12.04 -22.20
C ASN A 239 -37.84 -10.89 -23.20
N SER A 240 -37.41 -11.19 -24.44
CA SER A 240 -37.25 -10.21 -25.51
C SER A 240 -38.59 -9.54 -25.89
N PRO A 241 -38.57 -8.34 -26.53
CA PRO A 241 -39.80 -7.64 -26.94
C PRO A 241 -40.76 -8.54 -27.73
N VAL A 242 -40.18 -9.31 -28.65
CA VAL A 242 -40.79 -10.49 -29.25
C VAL A 242 -39.96 -11.70 -28.81
N PRO A 243 -40.51 -12.66 -28.04
CA PRO A 243 -39.76 -13.83 -27.55
C PRO A 243 -39.16 -14.64 -28.71
N ILE A 244 -37.88 -14.99 -28.57
CA ILE A 244 -37.14 -15.75 -29.58
C ILE A 244 -37.70 -17.17 -29.67
N THR A 245 -38.11 -17.61 -30.85
CA THR A 245 -38.35 -19.03 -31.13
C THR A 245 -37.01 -19.76 -31.11
N SER A 246 -36.88 -20.76 -30.25
CA SER A 246 -35.60 -21.39 -29.96
C SER A 246 -35.77 -22.89 -29.69
N ALA A 247 -34.67 -23.64 -29.74
CA ALA A 247 -34.63 -25.04 -29.35
C ALA A 247 -33.80 -25.20 -28.09
N ASP A 248 -34.23 -26.11 -27.22
CA ASP A 248 -33.51 -26.40 -25.98
C ASP A 248 -32.24 -27.24 -26.24
N ILE A 249 -31.22 -27.04 -25.41
CA ILE A 249 -30.05 -27.94 -25.39
C ILE A 249 -30.47 -29.19 -24.61
N PRO A 250 -30.31 -30.42 -25.17
CA PRO A 250 -30.67 -31.67 -24.49
C PRO A 250 -29.65 -32.04 -23.40
N ALA A 251 -29.32 -31.10 -22.52
CA ALA A 251 -28.33 -31.23 -21.46
C ALA A 251 -28.77 -32.23 -20.39
N ASP A 252 -30.05 -32.23 -20.00
CA ASP A 252 -30.63 -33.19 -19.06
C ASP A 252 -30.53 -34.64 -19.58
N ASP A 253 -30.91 -34.87 -20.85
CA ASP A 253 -30.77 -36.19 -21.49
C ASP A 253 -29.31 -36.64 -21.58
N CYS A 254 -28.39 -35.71 -21.86
CA CYS A 254 -26.95 -35.96 -21.86
C CYS A 254 -26.45 -36.38 -20.48
N GLY A 255 -26.90 -35.70 -19.41
CA GLY A 255 -26.61 -36.07 -18.03
C GLY A 255 -27.08 -37.48 -17.68
N HIS A 256 -28.34 -37.80 -18.00
CA HIS A 256 -28.88 -39.15 -17.82
C HIS A 256 -28.07 -40.21 -18.57
N TYR A 257 -27.71 -39.93 -19.83
CA TYR A 257 -26.92 -40.84 -20.63
C TYR A 257 -25.51 -41.05 -20.08
N CYS A 258 -24.83 -39.97 -19.70
CA CYS A 258 -23.48 -40.00 -19.14
C CYS A 258 -23.43 -40.94 -17.92
N MET A 259 -24.39 -40.82 -17.01
CA MET A 259 -24.45 -41.69 -15.84
C MET A 259 -24.74 -43.16 -16.22
N LYS A 260 -25.65 -43.43 -17.17
CA LYS A 260 -25.89 -44.80 -17.67
C LYS A 260 -24.66 -45.40 -18.36
N TYR A 261 -23.91 -44.59 -19.10
CA TYR A 261 -22.65 -44.99 -19.71
C TYR A 261 -21.64 -45.40 -18.64
N ILE A 262 -21.50 -44.60 -17.58
CA ILE A 262 -20.60 -44.89 -16.45
C ILE A 262 -21.01 -46.18 -15.75
N ASP A 263 -22.30 -46.34 -15.42
CA ASP A 263 -22.80 -47.57 -14.79
C ASP A 263 -22.53 -48.81 -15.65
N ALA A 264 -22.78 -48.72 -16.97
CA ALA A 264 -22.49 -49.79 -17.90
C ALA A 264 -21.00 -50.15 -17.92
N LYS A 265 -20.10 -49.17 -17.90
CA LYS A 265 -18.65 -49.41 -17.83
C LYS A 265 -18.20 -49.98 -16.48
N LEU A 266 -18.75 -49.51 -15.37
CA LEU A 266 -18.40 -49.99 -14.03
C LEU A 266 -18.90 -51.41 -13.77
N ASN A 267 -20.03 -51.80 -14.35
CA ASN A 267 -20.66 -53.11 -14.15
C ASN A 267 -20.44 -54.09 -15.31
N GLY A 268 -19.82 -53.66 -16.41
CA GLY A 268 -19.58 -54.49 -17.59
C GLY A 268 -20.83 -54.79 -18.42
N HIS A 269 -21.82 -53.89 -18.44
CA HIS A 269 -23.00 -53.97 -19.29
C HIS A 269 -22.77 -53.33 -20.67
N ASP A 270 -23.66 -53.62 -21.62
CA ASP A 270 -23.66 -52.94 -22.92
C ASP A 270 -23.98 -51.45 -22.76
N VAL A 271 -23.23 -50.61 -23.49
CA VAL A 271 -23.43 -49.16 -23.49
C VAL A 271 -24.77 -48.85 -24.17
N PRO A 272 -25.67 -48.10 -23.52
CA PRO A 272 -26.96 -47.74 -24.13
C PRO A 272 -26.77 -46.83 -25.34
N GLU A 273 -27.79 -46.77 -26.19
CA GLU A 273 -27.87 -45.79 -27.29
C GLU A 273 -28.29 -44.43 -26.74
N PHE A 274 -27.64 -43.35 -27.17
CA PHE A 274 -28.03 -41.98 -26.81
C PHE A 274 -29.30 -41.58 -27.55
N LYS A 275 -30.29 -41.04 -26.84
CA LYS A 275 -31.54 -40.52 -27.40
C LYS A 275 -31.82 -39.15 -26.80
N SER A 276 -31.84 -38.11 -27.63
CA SER A 276 -32.20 -36.75 -27.24
C SER A 276 -33.71 -36.51 -27.47
N ASN A 277 -34.40 -35.98 -26.46
CA ASN A 277 -35.76 -35.50 -26.60
C ASN A 277 -35.75 -33.97 -26.71
N VAL A 278 -35.64 -33.47 -27.95
CA VAL A 278 -35.59 -32.03 -28.20
C VAL A 278 -37.00 -31.46 -28.33
N GLU A 279 -37.35 -30.50 -27.47
CA GLU A 279 -38.55 -29.67 -27.61
C GLU A 279 -38.19 -28.28 -28.16
N LEU A 280 -39.06 -27.73 -29.01
CA LEU A 280 -38.93 -26.36 -29.50
C LEU A 280 -39.73 -25.43 -28.58
N TYR A 281 -39.09 -24.38 -28.10
CA TYR A 281 -39.77 -23.24 -27.51
C TYR A 281 -40.31 -22.36 -28.66
N ILE A 282 -41.63 -22.36 -28.84
CA ILE A 282 -42.28 -21.54 -29.85
C ILE A 282 -42.50 -20.13 -29.30
N GLY A 283 -41.63 -19.21 -29.71
CA GLY A 283 -41.76 -17.78 -29.47
C GLY A 283 -42.53 -17.06 -30.57
N GLY A 284 -42.35 -15.73 -30.64
CA GLY A 284 -42.97 -14.88 -31.65
C GLY A 284 -42.09 -14.58 -32.86
N THR A 285 -40.76 -14.75 -32.78
CA THR A 285 -39.84 -14.33 -33.86
C THR A 285 -39.84 -15.24 -35.10
N CYS A 286 -40.51 -16.40 -35.04
CA CYS A 286 -40.79 -17.20 -36.23
C CYS A 286 -42.15 -16.88 -36.89
N GLY A 287 -43.01 -16.06 -36.28
CA GLY A 287 -44.35 -15.75 -36.79
C GLY A 287 -45.49 -16.66 -36.31
N CYS A 288 -45.23 -17.62 -35.42
CA CYS A 288 -46.28 -18.41 -34.78
C CYS A 288 -47.14 -17.57 -33.81
N GLU A 289 -48.42 -17.93 -33.65
CA GLU A 289 -49.33 -17.32 -32.68
C GLU A 289 -49.47 -18.18 -31.41
N GLY A 290 -49.94 -17.60 -30.29
CA GLY A 290 -50.28 -18.34 -29.06
C GLY A 290 -49.23 -18.34 -27.94
N TRP A 291 -48.00 -17.90 -28.24
CA TRP A 291 -46.92 -17.69 -27.26
C TRP A 291 -47.22 -16.59 -26.22
N GLU A 292 -48.18 -15.70 -26.52
CA GLU A 292 -48.58 -14.58 -25.68
C GLU A 292 -49.16 -14.99 -24.32
N ARG A 293 -49.61 -16.25 -24.19
CA ARG A 293 -50.25 -16.79 -22.97
C ARG A 293 -49.25 -17.26 -21.91
N GLU A 294 -47.99 -17.52 -22.27
CA GLU A 294 -46.98 -18.06 -21.36
C GLU A 294 -46.08 -16.99 -20.69
N THR A 295 -45.95 -15.78 -21.26
CA THR A 295 -44.85 -14.84 -20.93
C THR A 295 -45.31 -13.43 -20.53
N VAL A 296 -46.33 -13.30 -19.67
CA VAL A 296 -46.95 -11.98 -19.36
C VAL A 296 -46.22 -11.18 -18.26
N ARG A 297 -45.37 -11.79 -17.43
CA ARG A 297 -44.88 -11.11 -16.20
C ARG A 297 -43.60 -10.29 -16.33
N ILE A 298 -42.72 -10.55 -17.30
CA ILE A 298 -41.42 -9.86 -17.46
C ILE A 298 -41.08 -9.77 -18.96
N ARG A 299 -41.54 -8.73 -19.65
CA ARG A 299 -41.12 -8.45 -21.05
C ARG A 299 -40.29 -7.18 -21.09
N ARG A 300 -39.25 -7.18 -21.93
CA ARG A 300 -38.44 -5.99 -22.21
C ARG A 300 -39.11 -5.12 -23.28
N ASP A 301 -38.95 -3.81 -23.15
CA ASP A 301 -39.44 -2.82 -24.14
C ASP A 301 -38.50 -2.66 -25.34
N LYS A 302 -37.23 -3.10 -25.22
CA LYS A 302 -36.19 -3.01 -26.26
C LYS A 302 -35.45 -4.33 -26.42
N TRP A 303 -34.86 -4.55 -27.59
CA TRP A 303 -34.04 -5.74 -27.91
C TRP A 303 -32.72 -5.77 -27.14
N GLU A 304 -32.10 -4.60 -26.97
CA GLU A 304 -30.87 -4.42 -26.19
C GLU A 304 -31.07 -4.96 -24.78
N THR A 305 -30.07 -5.70 -24.31
CA THR A 305 -29.95 -6.01 -22.89
C THR A 305 -29.36 -4.76 -22.24
N ASP A 306 -30.22 -3.92 -21.65
CA ASP A 306 -29.73 -3.19 -20.47
C ASP A 306 -29.14 -4.28 -19.57
N LEU A 307 -27.82 -4.21 -19.31
CA LEU A 307 -27.15 -5.07 -18.34
C LEU A 307 -28.06 -5.13 -17.13
N SER A 308 -28.74 -6.26 -17.00
CA SER A 308 -29.85 -6.49 -16.08
C SER A 308 -29.65 -5.68 -14.80
N GLU A 309 -30.38 -4.56 -14.67
CA GLU A 309 -30.64 -3.89 -13.39
C GLU A 309 -31.51 -4.80 -12.48
N THR A 310 -31.74 -6.05 -12.89
CA THR A 310 -32.46 -7.09 -12.17
C THR A 310 -31.50 -8.16 -11.63
N GLY A 311 -30.48 -7.73 -10.89
CA GLY A 311 -29.79 -8.56 -9.90
C GLY A 311 -30.52 -8.47 -8.56
N PHE A 312 -31.45 -9.39 -8.31
CA PHE A 312 -32.50 -9.34 -7.27
C PHE A 312 -32.07 -9.28 -5.79
N TYR A 313 -30.86 -8.82 -5.40
CA TYR A 313 -30.49 -8.63 -3.97
C TYR A 313 -29.52 -7.47 -3.67
N SER A 314 -29.61 -6.33 -4.37
CA SER A 314 -28.78 -5.14 -4.04
C SER A 314 -29.30 -4.29 -2.88
N CYS A 315 -30.53 -4.50 -2.39
CA CYS A 315 -31.17 -3.52 -1.50
C CYS A 315 -31.11 -3.86 -0.01
N PHE A 316 -30.71 -5.09 0.38
CA PHE A 316 -30.83 -5.57 1.76
C PHE A 316 -29.72 -6.54 2.22
N ASN A 317 -28.55 -6.55 1.58
CA ASN A 317 -27.46 -7.41 2.03
C ASN A 317 -26.45 -6.64 2.91
N ASN A 318 -26.77 -6.48 4.19
CA ASN A 318 -25.86 -5.89 5.18
C ASN A 318 -24.71 -6.83 5.57
N MET A 319 -24.65 -8.06 5.04
CA MET A 319 -23.62 -9.05 5.40
C MET A 319 -22.21 -8.49 5.22
N ALA A 320 -21.93 -7.78 4.13
CA ALA A 320 -20.61 -7.22 3.89
C ALA A 320 -20.28 -6.10 4.90
N ASP A 321 -21.24 -5.22 5.19
CA ASP A 321 -21.09 -4.14 6.16
C ASP A 321 -20.85 -4.69 7.57
N ASP A 322 -21.62 -5.70 7.95
CA ASP A 322 -21.51 -6.37 9.24
C ASP A 322 -20.19 -7.13 9.37
N LEU A 323 -19.73 -7.84 8.32
CA LEU A 323 -18.45 -8.55 8.31
C LEU A 323 -17.25 -7.60 8.41
N VAL A 324 -17.30 -6.46 7.72
CA VAL A 324 -16.25 -5.43 7.79
C VAL A 324 -16.21 -4.76 9.18
N ALA A 325 -17.34 -4.65 9.85
CA ALA A 325 -17.42 -4.09 11.20
C ALA A 325 -16.82 -5.00 12.30
N GLN A 326 -16.55 -6.28 12.00
CA GLN A 326 -16.06 -7.23 13.01
C GLN A 326 -14.61 -6.98 13.39
N THR A 327 -14.32 -7.11 14.69
CA THR A 327 -12.99 -6.81 15.26
C THR A 327 -12.26 -8.03 15.80
N SER A 328 -12.91 -9.19 15.91
CA SER A 328 -12.28 -10.47 16.29
C SER A 328 -12.60 -11.58 15.29
N VAL A 329 -11.71 -12.57 15.23
CA VAL A 329 -11.85 -13.71 14.31
C VAL A 329 -13.13 -14.50 14.65
N GLU A 330 -13.43 -14.66 15.93
CA GLU A 330 -14.64 -15.33 16.40
C GLU A 330 -15.89 -14.56 15.96
N SER A 331 -15.94 -13.25 16.21
CA SER A 331 -17.07 -12.41 15.80
C SER A 331 -17.29 -12.40 14.28
N PHE A 332 -16.21 -12.50 13.50
CA PHE A 332 -16.27 -12.64 12.05
C PHE A 332 -16.98 -13.93 11.64
N PHE A 333 -16.54 -15.09 12.13
CA PHE A 333 -17.17 -16.37 11.77
C PHE A 333 -18.56 -16.58 12.40
N ASP A 334 -18.82 -15.97 13.55
CA ASP A 334 -20.16 -15.88 14.14
C ASP A 334 -21.10 -15.13 13.18
N THR A 335 -20.66 -13.99 12.65
CA THR A 335 -21.41 -13.20 11.65
C THR A 335 -21.59 -13.99 10.35
N VAL A 336 -20.54 -14.65 9.84
CA VAL A 336 -20.67 -15.53 8.65
C VAL A 336 -21.75 -16.58 8.89
N SER A 337 -21.72 -17.25 10.05
CA SER A 337 -22.70 -18.27 10.44
C SER A 337 -24.12 -17.70 10.54
N GLU A 338 -24.27 -16.48 11.05
CA GLU A 338 -25.56 -15.77 11.11
C GLU A 338 -26.20 -15.60 9.74
N TYR A 339 -25.41 -15.34 8.70
CA TYR A 339 -25.89 -15.12 7.34
C TYR A 339 -26.06 -16.38 6.48
N VAL A 340 -25.77 -17.57 7.01
CA VAL A 340 -25.95 -18.85 6.28
C VAL A 340 -27.41 -19.10 5.86
N TYR A 341 -28.41 -18.48 6.51
CA TYR A 341 -29.82 -18.65 6.11
C TYR A 341 -30.09 -18.17 4.67
N GLN A 342 -29.28 -17.25 4.13
CA GLN A 342 -29.46 -16.70 2.79
C GLN A 342 -29.24 -17.74 1.69
N ILE A 343 -28.45 -18.78 1.95
CA ILE A 343 -28.11 -19.83 0.99
C ILE A 343 -28.95 -21.11 1.18
N ARG A 344 -29.96 -21.07 2.04
CA ARG A 344 -30.94 -22.16 2.20
C ARG A 344 -31.92 -22.20 1.02
N PRO A 345 -32.54 -23.37 0.74
CA PRO A 345 -32.46 -24.63 1.48
C PRO A 345 -31.17 -25.42 1.20
N PHE A 346 -30.68 -26.20 2.18
CA PHE A 346 -29.65 -27.24 2.01
C PHE A 346 -29.85 -28.27 3.14
N GLU A 347 -29.33 -29.49 2.98
CA GLU A 347 -29.34 -30.53 4.03
C GLU A 347 -28.17 -30.33 4.99
N SER A 348 -26.96 -30.15 4.46
CA SER A 348 -25.85 -29.65 5.27
C SER A 348 -24.90 -28.71 4.53
N PHE A 349 -24.32 -27.80 5.29
CA PHE A 349 -23.32 -26.84 4.84
C PHE A 349 -22.09 -26.88 5.76
N HIS A 350 -20.90 -26.87 5.16
CA HIS A 350 -19.62 -26.94 5.85
C HIS A 350 -18.66 -25.87 5.32
N LEU A 351 -17.99 -25.15 6.21
CA LEU A 351 -16.90 -24.23 5.87
C LEU A 351 -15.58 -24.73 6.48
N CYS A 352 -14.64 -25.13 5.63
CA CYS A 352 -13.36 -25.74 6.00
C CYS A 352 -12.20 -24.80 5.65
N LEU A 353 -11.31 -24.52 6.60
CA LEU A 353 -10.17 -23.61 6.43
C LEU A 353 -8.83 -24.31 6.58
N ASN A 354 -7.82 -23.80 5.89
CA ASN A 354 -6.42 -24.20 6.06
C ASN A 354 -5.90 -23.83 7.45
N ASP A 355 -4.88 -24.53 7.96
CA ASP A 355 -4.43 -24.45 9.37
C ASP A 355 -3.98 -23.06 9.85
N TYR A 356 -3.58 -22.18 8.94
CA TYR A 356 -3.12 -20.83 9.22
C TYR A 356 -4.24 -19.78 9.27
N TRP A 357 -5.51 -20.18 9.26
CA TRP A 357 -6.66 -19.27 9.30
C TRP A 357 -6.72 -18.33 10.53
N ARG A 358 -6.01 -18.69 11.61
CA ARG A 358 -5.85 -17.86 12.82
C ARG A 358 -4.68 -16.88 12.74
N ASN A 359 -3.91 -16.90 11.66
CA ASN A 359 -2.73 -16.07 11.48
C ASN A 359 -2.93 -15.09 10.31
N PRO A 360 -3.51 -13.90 10.57
CA PRO A 360 -3.74 -12.89 9.55
C PRO A 360 -2.48 -12.45 8.79
N GLU A 361 -1.32 -12.50 9.44
CA GLU A 361 -0.03 -12.19 8.80
C GLU A 361 0.32 -13.22 7.71
N VAL A 362 0.09 -14.51 7.98
CA VAL A 362 0.31 -15.59 6.99
C VAL A 362 -0.76 -15.55 5.91
N MET A 363 -2.03 -15.32 6.26
CA MET A 363 -3.13 -15.26 5.29
C MET A 363 -2.95 -14.17 4.22
N THR A 364 -2.31 -13.06 4.58
CA THR A 364 -2.14 -11.90 3.69
C THR A 364 -0.72 -11.74 3.15
N GLY A 365 0.26 -12.40 3.76
CA GLY A 365 1.69 -12.30 3.43
C GLY A 365 2.16 -13.24 2.32
N ASP A 366 3.47 -13.24 2.10
CA ASP A 366 4.12 -14.09 1.08
C ASP A 366 4.05 -15.58 1.42
N GLU A 367 3.85 -15.92 2.70
CA GLU A 367 3.71 -17.30 3.19
C GLU A 367 2.32 -17.91 2.97
N ALA A 368 1.36 -17.14 2.43
CA ALA A 368 0.03 -17.64 2.13
C ALA A 368 0.06 -18.82 1.13
N LEU A 369 -0.75 -19.84 1.38
CA LEU A 369 -0.82 -21.01 0.52
C LEU A 369 -1.50 -20.66 -0.81
N ARG A 370 -0.78 -20.84 -1.91
CA ARG A 370 -1.26 -20.54 -3.28
C ARG A 370 -1.65 -21.76 -4.08
N HIS A 371 -1.15 -22.93 -3.70
CA HIS A 371 -1.37 -24.17 -4.42
C HIS A 371 -1.75 -25.27 -3.45
N GLY A 372 -2.98 -25.79 -3.61
CA GLY A 372 -3.50 -26.87 -2.79
C GLY A 372 -4.07 -26.43 -1.44
N TYR A 373 -4.05 -27.37 -0.50
CA TYR A 373 -4.61 -27.26 0.85
C TYR A 373 -3.63 -27.84 1.86
N THR A 374 -3.74 -27.43 3.12
CA THR A 374 -2.90 -27.95 4.20
C THR A 374 -3.24 -29.42 4.49
N ASP A 375 -2.29 -30.17 5.07
CA ASP A 375 -2.51 -31.60 5.41
C ASP A 375 -3.70 -31.79 6.36
N HIS A 376 -3.93 -30.80 7.22
CA HIS A 376 -5.06 -30.74 8.16
C HIS A 376 -5.88 -29.48 7.90
N VAL A 377 -7.20 -29.62 7.94
CA VAL A 377 -8.15 -28.51 7.74
C VAL A 377 -9.12 -28.42 8.91
N TYR A 378 -9.51 -27.20 9.24
CA TYR A 378 -10.43 -26.89 10.33
C TYR A 378 -11.83 -26.66 9.78
N ARG A 379 -12.82 -27.44 10.20
CA ARG A 379 -14.22 -27.16 9.89
C ARG A 379 -14.81 -26.22 10.92
N LEU A 380 -14.84 -24.94 10.59
CA LEU A 380 -15.37 -23.93 11.50
C LEU A 380 -16.88 -23.93 11.58
N ILE A 381 -17.56 -24.04 10.44
CA ILE A 381 -19.02 -23.97 10.38
C ILE A 381 -19.54 -25.33 9.93
N LYS A 382 -20.46 -25.90 10.71
CA LYS A 382 -21.31 -27.03 10.33
C LYS A 382 -22.77 -26.66 10.64
N CYS A 383 -23.59 -26.66 9.60
CA CYS A 383 -25.02 -26.34 9.69
C CYS A 383 -25.87 -27.47 9.10
N GLY A 384 -26.96 -27.84 9.80
CA GLY A 384 -27.98 -28.78 9.32
C GLY A 384 -29.14 -28.11 8.57
N PRO A 385 -30.25 -28.82 8.31
CA PRO A 385 -31.35 -28.36 7.43
C PRO A 385 -32.23 -27.27 8.05
N ASP A 386 -32.37 -27.24 9.38
CA ASP A 386 -33.19 -26.27 10.11
C ASP A 386 -32.34 -25.31 10.97
N GLU A 387 -32.80 -24.08 11.18
CA GLU A 387 -32.15 -23.13 12.12
C GLU A 387 -32.10 -23.65 13.57
N LYS A 388 -33.00 -24.57 13.92
CA LYS A 388 -33.10 -25.18 15.25
C LYS A 388 -32.17 -26.38 15.45
N GLU A 389 -31.67 -26.98 14.37
CA GLU A 389 -30.68 -28.04 14.42
C GLU A 389 -29.27 -27.43 14.37
N GLU A 390 -28.65 -27.38 15.56
CA GLU A 390 -27.25 -27.06 15.87
C GLU A 390 -26.43 -26.36 14.77
N ARG A 391 -26.42 -25.02 14.79
CA ARG A 391 -25.25 -24.23 14.34
C ARG A 391 -24.06 -24.60 15.23
N HIS A 392 -23.19 -25.47 14.75
CA HIS A 392 -21.91 -25.74 15.40
C HIS A 392 -20.85 -24.85 14.79
N ILE A 393 -20.51 -23.77 15.47
CA ILE A 393 -19.20 -23.15 15.28
C ILE A 393 -18.22 -23.87 16.18
N ARG A 394 -17.26 -24.59 15.58
CA ARG A 394 -16.23 -25.32 16.33
C ARG A 394 -14.86 -24.92 15.82
N TYR A 395 -14.15 -24.20 16.66
CA TYR A 395 -12.83 -23.70 16.33
C TYR A 395 -11.73 -24.77 16.42
N ASP A 396 -12.06 -25.96 16.94
CA ASP A 396 -11.17 -27.09 17.22
C ASP A 396 -11.51 -28.37 16.42
N ASP A 397 -12.52 -28.34 15.55
CA ASP A 397 -12.89 -29.46 14.69
C ASP A 397 -11.93 -29.57 13.49
N VAL A 398 -10.98 -30.51 13.57
CA VAL A 398 -9.88 -30.69 12.61
C VAL A 398 -9.84 -32.11 12.06
N PHE A 399 -9.57 -32.25 10.76
CA PHE A 399 -9.40 -33.54 10.08
C PHE A 399 -8.40 -33.46 8.92
N GLU A 400 -7.93 -34.63 8.46
CA GLU A 400 -7.02 -34.75 7.31
C GLU A 400 -7.72 -34.33 6.01
N SER A 401 -7.11 -33.41 5.26
CA SER A 401 -7.67 -32.91 3.98
C SER A 401 -7.87 -34.01 2.94
N ALA A 402 -7.05 -35.07 2.99
CA ALA A 402 -7.17 -36.24 2.12
C ALA A 402 -8.48 -37.03 2.27
N LYS A 403 -9.24 -36.82 3.36
CA LYS A 403 -10.57 -37.39 3.59
C LYS A 403 -11.70 -36.59 2.93
N LEU A 404 -11.40 -35.40 2.41
CA LEU A 404 -12.33 -34.43 1.82
C LEU A 404 -13.39 -33.89 2.80
N LEU A 405 -14.18 -34.76 3.42
CA LEU A 405 -15.19 -34.43 4.42
C LEU A 405 -15.55 -35.70 5.23
N PRO A 406 -15.56 -35.66 6.58
CA PRO A 406 -15.89 -36.83 7.40
C PRO A 406 -17.26 -37.45 7.08
N GLU A 407 -18.26 -36.63 6.76
CA GLU A 407 -19.63 -37.04 6.43
C GLU A 407 -19.70 -37.96 5.21
N LEU A 408 -18.69 -37.97 4.33
CA LEU A 408 -18.65 -38.91 3.21
C LEU A 408 -18.65 -40.37 3.67
N TYR A 409 -18.13 -40.65 4.85
CA TYR A 409 -17.97 -41.99 5.41
C TYR A 409 -19.11 -42.42 6.36
N GLU A 410 -20.10 -41.55 6.57
CA GLU A 410 -21.28 -41.87 7.37
C GLU A 410 -22.24 -42.77 6.58
N ASP A 411 -22.84 -43.75 7.26
CA ASP A 411 -23.88 -44.60 6.67
C ASP A 411 -25.14 -43.75 6.43
N ARG A 412 -25.59 -43.68 5.16
CA ARG A 412 -26.80 -42.94 4.74
C ARG A 412 -27.81 -43.84 4.06
N ASP A 413 -29.10 -43.62 4.32
CA ASP A 413 -30.21 -44.35 3.70
C ASP A 413 -30.47 -43.95 2.23
N TYR A 414 -29.96 -42.80 1.80
CA TYR A 414 -30.14 -42.25 0.45
C TYR A 414 -28.79 -41.79 -0.16
N PRO A 415 -28.68 -41.78 -1.50
CA PRO A 415 -27.53 -41.21 -2.20
C PRO A 415 -27.52 -39.68 -2.08
N THR A 416 -26.32 -39.08 -2.08
CA THR A 416 -26.15 -37.64 -1.86
C THR A 416 -25.07 -37.06 -2.76
N ALA A 417 -25.26 -35.81 -3.16
CA ALA A 417 -24.29 -35.03 -3.92
C ALA A 417 -23.58 -34.01 -3.01
N PHE A 418 -22.26 -34.14 -2.85
CA PHE A 418 -21.43 -33.21 -2.08
C PHE A 418 -20.73 -32.25 -3.03
N ILE A 419 -21.02 -30.96 -2.93
CA ILE A 419 -20.51 -29.94 -3.84
C ILE A 419 -19.41 -29.14 -3.14
N PHE A 420 -18.18 -29.31 -3.59
CA PHE A 420 -16.97 -28.68 -3.10
C PHE A 420 -16.65 -27.43 -3.93
N THR A 421 -16.50 -26.29 -3.25
CA THR A 421 -16.16 -25.00 -3.86
C THR A 421 -15.00 -24.33 -3.14
N PRO A 422 -14.08 -23.65 -3.85
CA PRO A 422 -12.92 -23.03 -3.22
C PRO A 422 -13.31 -21.82 -2.37
N LEU A 423 -12.54 -21.54 -1.32
CA LEU A 423 -12.59 -20.30 -0.55
C LEU A 423 -11.23 -19.61 -0.70
N PHE A 424 -11.18 -18.50 -1.44
CA PHE A 424 -9.92 -17.89 -1.84
C PHE A 424 -10.04 -16.39 -2.11
N PHE A 425 -8.91 -15.68 -2.06
CA PHE A 425 -8.80 -14.31 -2.55
C PHE A 425 -7.58 -14.19 -3.47
N GLN A 426 -7.80 -13.80 -4.72
CA GLN A 426 -6.77 -13.81 -5.79
C GLN A 426 -6.16 -15.21 -5.93
N ASP A 427 -4.87 -15.38 -5.67
CA ASP A 427 -4.13 -16.64 -5.72
C ASP A 427 -4.10 -17.40 -4.38
N ARG A 428 -4.53 -16.77 -3.28
CA ARG A 428 -4.40 -17.32 -1.92
C ARG A 428 -5.61 -18.18 -1.54
N SER A 429 -5.33 -19.43 -1.21
CA SER A 429 -6.30 -20.46 -0.83
C SER A 429 -6.57 -20.40 0.67
N PHE A 430 -7.75 -19.95 1.08
CA PHE A 430 -8.12 -19.97 2.49
C PHE A 430 -8.70 -21.30 2.95
N GLY A 431 -9.27 -22.07 2.03
CA GLY A 431 -9.92 -23.34 2.32
C GLY A 431 -10.99 -23.66 1.27
N TYR A 432 -12.02 -24.38 1.67
CA TYR A 432 -13.12 -24.76 0.79
C TYR A 432 -14.44 -24.85 1.56
N ALA A 433 -15.55 -24.75 0.85
CA ALA A 433 -16.89 -24.97 1.37
C ALA A 433 -17.52 -26.21 0.73
N VAL A 434 -18.40 -26.88 1.47
CA VAL A 434 -19.15 -28.03 1.00
C VAL A 434 -20.64 -27.85 1.29
N VAL A 435 -21.48 -28.02 0.27
CA VAL A 435 -22.94 -27.99 0.40
C VAL A 435 -23.55 -29.26 -0.20
N ASN A 436 -24.63 -29.77 0.41
CA ASN A 436 -25.46 -30.83 -0.18
C ASN A 436 -26.93 -30.61 0.13
N TYR A 437 -27.80 -31.20 -0.69
CA TYR A 437 -29.26 -31.04 -0.66
C TYR A 437 -29.98 -32.37 -0.29
N GLY A 438 -29.28 -33.25 0.41
CA GLY A 438 -29.85 -34.52 0.89
C GLY A 438 -30.23 -35.44 -0.27
N ALA A 439 -31.50 -35.84 -0.31
CA ALA A 439 -32.07 -36.72 -1.34
C ALA A 439 -32.57 -35.97 -2.60
N GLU A 440 -32.45 -34.64 -2.64
CA GLU A 440 -32.86 -33.85 -3.80
C GLU A 440 -31.72 -33.75 -4.83
N PRO A 441 -31.90 -34.24 -6.08
CA PRO A 441 -30.85 -34.24 -7.10
C PRO A 441 -30.69 -32.84 -7.73
N ARG A 442 -30.07 -31.92 -6.98
CA ARG A 442 -29.85 -30.52 -7.38
C ARG A 442 -28.45 -30.01 -7.03
N VAL A 443 -28.09 -28.87 -7.59
CA VAL A 443 -26.88 -28.09 -7.29
C VAL A 443 -27.23 -26.73 -6.69
N TYR A 444 -26.21 -25.93 -6.37
CA TYR A 444 -26.42 -24.57 -5.84
C TYR A 444 -26.81 -23.56 -6.92
N GLU A 445 -27.40 -22.44 -6.49
CA GLU A 445 -27.81 -21.31 -7.34
C GLU A 445 -26.86 -20.12 -7.16
N ASP A 446 -27.07 -19.05 -7.95
CA ASP A 446 -26.22 -17.84 -7.95
C ASP A 446 -26.06 -17.17 -6.58
N VAL A 447 -27.05 -17.30 -5.71
CA VAL A 447 -27.03 -16.74 -4.35
C VAL A 447 -25.90 -17.35 -3.53
N TYR A 448 -25.67 -18.67 -3.64
CA TYR A 448 -24.59 -19.37 -2.94
C TYR A 448 -23.21 -18.85 -3.39
N ARG A 449 -23.01 -18.73 -4.71
CA ARG A 449 -21.76 -18.22 -5.29
C ARG A 449 -21.46 -16.79 -4.84
N SER A 450 -22.48 -15.93 -4.82
CA SER A 450 -22.34 -14.54 -4.38
C SER A 450 -22.01 -14.44 -2.89
N TRP A 451 -22.66 -15.28 -2.08
CA TRP A 451 -22.45 -15.37 -0.64
C TRP A 451 -21.03 -15.83 -0.31
N ILE A 452 -20.55 -16.93 -0.88
CA ILE A 452 -19.22 -17.48 -0.56
C ILE A 452 -18.08 -16.57 -1.05
N LYS A 453 -18.27 -15.88 -2.19
CA LYS A 453 -17.33 -14.85 -2.66
C LYS A 453 -17.28 -13.64 -1.72
N THR A 454 -18.42 -13.26 -1.12
CA THR A 454 -18.48 -12.20 -0.11
C THR A 454 -17.70 -12.60 1.14
N VAL A 455 -17.93 -13.82 1.66
CA VAL A 455 -17.15 -14.38 2.78
C VAL A 455 -15.66 -14.34 2.49
N ALA A 456 -15.21 -14.81 1.33
CA ALA A 456 -13.79 -14.85 0.99
C ALA A 456 -13.16 -13.45 0.89
N ARG A 457 -13.86 -12.49 0.26
CA ARG A 457 -13.41 -11.11 0.12
C ARG A 457 -13.28 -10.41 1.48
N ASP A 458 -14.28 -10.56 2.33
CA ASP A 458 -14.30 -9.85 3.60
C ASP A 458 -13.37 -10.52 4.63
N MET A 459 -13.09 -11.81 4.47
CA MET A 459 -12.05 -12.49 5.25
C MET A 459 -10.65 -11.99 4.92
N GLU A 460 -10.36 -11.68 3.65
CA GLU A 460 -9.14 -10.98 3.26
C GLU A 460 -9.07 -9.57 3.87
N SER A 461 -10.16 -8.81 3.78
CA SER A 461 -10.24 -7.46 4.35
C SER A 461 -9.96 -7.47 5.85
N PHE A 462 -10.63 -8.39 6.56
CA PHE A 462 -10.46 -8.62 7.98
C PHE A 462 -9.03 -9.03 8.32
N ALA A 463 -8.44 -9.99 7.59
CA ALA A 463 -7.08 -10.45 7.83
C ALA A 463 -6.05 -9.32 7.63
N ARG A 464 -6.23 -8.43 6.64
CA ARG A 464 -5.38 -7.24 6.48
C ARG A 464 -5.50 -6.30 7.66
N HIS A 465 -6.73 -6.03 8.11
CA HIS A 465 -6.98 -5.11 9.22
C HIS A 465 -6.37 -5.63 10.53
N GLN A 466 -6.53 -6.93 10.82
CA GLN A 466 -5.91 -7.57 11.98
C GLN A 466 -4.38 -7.62 11.88
N GLY A 467 -3.83 -7.97 10.71
CA GLY A 467 -2.38 -7.95 10.47
C GLY A 467 -1.78 -6.57 10.71
N LEU A 468 -2.47 -5.51 10.26
CA LEU A 468 -2.06 -4.13 10.52
C LEU A 468 -2.12 -3.78 12.02
N ASN A 469 -3.18 -4.15 12.73
CA ASN A 469 -3.28 -3.89 14.17
C ASN A 469 -2.22 -4.63 14.98
N VAL A 470 -1.91 -5.87 14.63
CA VAL A 470 -0.81 -6.62 15.27
C VAL A 470 0.52 -5.93 15.02
N LEU A 471 0.77 -5.47 13.79
CA LEU A 471 1.97 -4.72 13.45
C LEU A 471 2.05 -3.38 14.18
N LEU A 472 0.95 -2.64 14.27
CA LEU A 472 0.86 -1.38 15.02
C LEU A 472 1.13 -1.60 16.51
N ASN A 473 0.55 -2.63 17.12
CA ASN A 473 0.79 -2.96 18.52
C ASN A 473 2.25 -3.38 18.78
N LYS A 474 2.86 -4.14 17.86
CA LYS A 474 4.30 -4.47 17.92
C LYS A 474 5.16 -3.21 17.80
N LEU A 475 4.86 -2.32 16.86
CA LEU A 475 5.56 -1.06 16.64
C LEU A 475 5.41 -0.09 17.84
N GLU A 476 4.22 -0.02 18.43
CA GLU A 476 3.97 0.78 19.64
C GLU A 476 4.74 0.22 20.84
N ALA A 477 4.74 -1.10 21.01
CA ALA A 477 5.47 -1.77 22.08
C ALA A 477 6.99 -1.56 21.93
N ASP A 478 7.55 -1.75 20.73
CA ASP A 478 8.99 -1.58 20.46
C ASP A 478 9.44 -0.11 20.56
N GLN A 479 8.54 0.84 20.29
CA GLN A 479 8.86 2.26 20.46
C GLN A 479 9.00 2.69 21.93
N ILE A 480 8.42 1.95 22.88
CA ILE A 480 8.40 2.35 24.30
C ILE A 480 8.98 1.31 25.27
N ARG A 481 9.34 0.10 24.80
CA ARG A 481 9.94 -0.98 25.59
C ARG A 481 11.36 -1.32 25.12
N ASP A 482 12.15 -1.91 26.00
CA ASP A 482 13.45 -2.52 25.67
C ASP A 482 13.22 -3.96 25.20
N GLY A 483 13.68 -4.29 23.98
CA GLY A 483 13.41 -5.57 23.31
C GLY A 483 14.06 -6.79 23.97
N LEU A 484 15.04 -6.62 24.86
CA LEU A 484 15.67 -7.73 25.60
C LEU A 484 14.95 -8.00 26.92
N THR A 485 14.63 -6.95 27.68
CA THR A 485 14.20 -7.06 29.08
C THR A 485 12.70 -6.85 29.30
N GLY A 486 11.99 -6.31 28.31
CA GLY A 486 10.56 -5.96 28.41
C GLY A 486 10.27 -4.78 29.35
N MET A 487 11.30 -4.14 29.93
CA MET A 487 11.15 -2.90 30.70
C MET A 487 10.84 -1.72 29.78
N TYR A 488 10.47 -0.56 30.31
CA TYR A 488 10.40 0.64 29.46
C TYR A 488 11.78 0.93 28.88
N ASN A 489 11.83 1.38 27.63
CA ASN A 489 12.98 2.13 27.15
C ASN A 489 12.87 3.58 27.65
N TYR A 490 13.88 4.41 27.40
CA TYR A 490 13.90 5.79 27.85
C TYR A 490 12.64 6.58 27.46
N ARG A 491 12.19 6.44 26.21
CA ARG A 491 11.00 7.12 25.69
C ARG A 491 9.73 6.70 26.44
N GLY A 492 9.55 5.40 26.65
CA GLY A 492 8.41 4.86 27.40
C GLY A 492 8.42 5.28 28.88
N PHE A 493 9.60 5.36 29.48
CA PHE A 493 9.78 5.77 30.86
C PHE A 493 9.38 7.23 31.07
N ILE A 494 9.88 8.14 30.24
CA ILE A 494 9.51 9.56 30.30
C ILE A 494 8.02 9.76 29.99
N GLY A 495 7.48 9.04 29.00
CA GLY A 495 6.06 9.07 28.67
C GLY A 495 5.16 8.67 29.84
N ARG A 496 5.52 7.60 30.57
CA ARG A 496 4.76 7.13 31.74
C ARG A 496 5.01 7.96 33.00
N ALA A 497 6.15 8.64 33.08
CA ALA A 497 6.51 9.47 34.23
C ALA A 497 5.61 10.71 34.40
N ASN A 498 4.91 11.17 33.35
CA ASN A 498 4.01 12.33 33.45
C ASN A 498 2.88 12.13 34.46
N ASP A 499 2.30 10.94 34.54
CA ASP A 499 1.26 10.61 35.51
C ASP A 499 1.82 10.65 36.94
N MET A 500 3.04 10.12 37.12
CA MET A 500 3.76 10.11 38.40
C MET A 500 4.18 11.53 38.83
N ILE A 501 4.62 12.38 37.91
CA ILE A 501 4.95 13.79 38.16
C ILE A 501 3.70 14.55 38.61
N SER A 502 2.58 14.33 37.91
CA SER A 502 1.30 14.97 38.23
C SER A 502 0.82 14.56 39.64
N GLN A 503 0.89 13.27 39.95
CA GLN A 503 0.54 12.75 41.28
C GLN A 503 1.44 13.34 42.39
N ALA A 504 2.76 13.38 42.18
CA ALA A 504 3.70 13.95 43.14
C ALA A 504 3.43 15.44 43.40
N ALA A 505 3.05 16.19 42.37
CA ALA A 505 2.70 17.61 42.48
C ALA A 505 1.42 17.83 43.30
N GLU A 506 0.38 17.00 43.10
CA GLU A 506 -0.88 17.06 43.86
C GLU A 506 -0.68 16.72 45.34
N GLU A 507 0.12 15.69 45.63
CA GLU A 507 0.38 15.22 46.99
C GLU A 507 1.47 16.00 47.75
N LYS A 508 2.13 16.97 47.09
CA LYS A 508 3.32 17.69 47.58
C LYS A 508 4.47 16.76 47.98
N SER A 509 4.65 15.70 47.20
CA SER A 509 5.67 14.67 47.35
C SER A 509 6.86 14.94 46.41
N GLU A 510 8.00 14.29 46.66
CA GLU A 510 9.19 14.33 45.80
C GLU A 510 9.21 13.10 44.89
N ILE A 511 9.90 13.18 43.76
CA ILE A 511 10.22 11.99 42.96
C ILE A 511 11.58 11.48 43.41
N LEU A 512 11.65 10.19 43.72
CA LEU A 512 12.87 9.47 44.04
C LEU A 512 13.29 8.65 42.82
N VAL A 513 14.57 8.75 42.45
CA VAL A 513 15.19 8.01 41.35
C VAL A 513 16.30 7.13 41.92
N LEU A 514 16.30 5.85 41.53
CA LEU A 514 17.34 4.88 41.80
C LEU A 514 17.97 4.46 40.48
N ALA A 515 19.26 4.72 40.31
CA ALA A 515 20.06 4.22 39.20
C ALA A 515 20.84 2.99 39.66
N VAL A 516 20.79 1.90 38.89
CA VAL A 516 21.37 0.59 39.19
C VAL A 516 22.23 0.14 38.01
N ASP A 517 23.39 -0.44 38.30
CA ASP A 517 24.35 -0.97 37.32
C ASP A 517 24.85 -2.32 37.80
N LEU A 518 24.88 -3.30 36.91
CA LEU A 518 25.29 -4.66 37.21
C LEU A 518 26.83 -4.78 37.23
N LYS A 519 27.36 -5.53 38.20
CA LYS A 519 28.81 -5.80 38.30
C LYS A 519 29.24 -6.84 37.27
N ASN A 520 30.44 -6.66 36.71
CA ASN A 520 31.17 -7.67 35.93
C ASN A 520 30.45 -8.23 34.70
N THR A 521 29.46 -7.53 34.14
CA THR A 521 28.71 -7.95 32.95
C THR A 521 29.60 -8.20 31.73
N ARG A 522 30.60 -7.35 31.51
CA ARG A 522 31.65 -7.56 30.50
C ARG A 522 32.40 -8.87 30.72
N GLN A 523 32.79 -9.18 31.95
CA GLN A 523 33.50 -10.41 32.28
C GLN A 523 32.62 -11.66 32.08
N ILE A 524 31.33 -11.57 32.41
CA ILE A 524 30.35 -12.64 32.17
C ILE A 524 30.21 -12.90 30.66
N ASN A 525 30.04 -11.84 29.87
CA ASN A 525 29.96 -11.95 28.40
C ASN A 525 31.22 -12.57 27.79
N SER A 526 32.40 -12.17 28.26
CA SER A 526 33.67 -12.69 27.76
C SER A 526 33.91 -14.16 28.14
N ASN A 527 33.51 -14.58 29.33
CA ASN A 527 33.79 -15.95 29.83
C ASN A 527 32.71 -16.97 29.45
N TYR A 528 31.44 -16.55 29.32
CA TYR A 528 30.29 -17.45 29.16
C TYR A 528 29.45 -17.15 27.90
N GLY A 529 29.80 -16.11 27.14
CA GLY A 529 29.12 -15.73 25.91
C GLY A 529 27.94 -14.78 26.12
N ARG A 530 27.57 -14.06 25.05
CA ARG A 530 26.54 -13.01 25.07
C ARG A 530 25.16 -13.50 25.48
N THR A 531 24.78 -14.72 25.08
CA THR A 531 23.49 -15.32 25.46
C THR A 531 23.35 -15.45 26.98
N GLU A 532 24.45 -15.74 27.69
CA GLU A 532 24.41 -15.83 29.15
C GLU A 532 24.30 -14.45 29.80
N GLY A 533 24.97 -13.43 29.24
CA GLY A 533 24.77 -12.05 29.69
C GLY A 533 23.35 -11.52 29.45
N ASP A 534 22.75 -11.85 28.30
CA ASP A 534 21.36 -11.53 27.99
C ASP A 534 20.40 -12.21 28.98
N ARG A 535 20.70 -13.45 29.38
CA ARG A 535 19.97 -14.17 30.44
C ARG A 535 20.08 -13.49 31.79
N VAL A 536 21.29 -13.06 32.18
CA VAL A 536 21.53 -12.33 33.43
C VAL A 536 20.79 -10.99 33.45
N LEU A 537 20.85 -10.22 32.35
CA LEU A 537 20.14 -8.95 32.22
C LEU A 537 18.63 -9.13 32.32
N SER A 538 18.08 -10.16 31.68
CA SER A 538 16.67 -10.52 31.76
C SER A 538 16.26 -10.91 33.19
N TYR A 539 17.11 -11.67 33.89
CA TYR A 539 16.87 -12.07 35.28
C TYR A 539 16.86 -10.86 36.23
N VAL A 540 17.76 -9.90 36.04
CA VAL A 540 17.79 -8.67 36.86
C VAL A 540 16.58 -7.78 36.57
N ALA A 541 16.20 -7.62 35.31
CA ALA A 541 14.98 -6.91 34.93
C ALA A 541 13.72 -7.52 35.55
N GLN A 542 13.60 -8.85 35.50
CA GLN A 542 12.51 -9.58 36.15
C GLN A 542 12.53 -9.37 37.67
N SER A 543 13.72 -9.48 38.29
CA SER A 543 13.89 -9.29 39.74
C SER A 543 13.50 -7.88 40.18
N ILE A 544 13.83 -6.85 39.39
CA ILE A 544 13.37 -5.48 39.60
C ILE A 544 11.85 -5.43 39.53
N ASN A 545 11.24 -5.92 38.45
CA ASN A 545 9.78 -5.87 38.27
C ASN A 545 9.01 -6.60 39.39
N GLU A 546 9.56 -7.67 39.96
CA GLU A 546 8.95 -8.38 41.11
C GLU A 546 9.02 -7.60 42.43
N ILE A 547 9.98 -6.69 42.59
CA ILE A 547 10.14 -5.84 43.79
C ILE A 547 9.25 -4.59 43.72
N LEU A 548 9.00 -4.10 42.50
CA LEU A 548 8.25 -2.87 42.26
C LEU A 548 6.76 -3.04 42.46
N THR A 549 6.12 -1.96 42.91
CA THR A 549 4.65 -1.86 42.96
C THR A 549 4.09 -1.34 41.63
N PRO A 550 2.78 -1.50 41.35
CA PRO A 550 2.17 -1.02 40.11
C PRO A 550 2.27 0.49 39.86
N TYR A 551 2.62 1.28 40.88
CA TYR A 551 2.77 2.74 40.82
C TYR A 551 4.23 3.17 40.61
N GLU A 552 5.15 2.22 40.55
CA GLU A 552 6.57 2.47 40.32
C GLU A 552 6.92 2.13 38.87
N ILE A 553 7.74 2.97 38.25
CA ILE A 553 8.16 2.77 36.87
C ILE A 553 9.65 2.49 36.80
N SER A 554 10.04 1.69 35.82
CA SER A 554 11.42 1.26 35.63
C SER A 554 11.78 1.20 34.16
N MET A 555 13.04 1.51 33.85
CA MET A 555 13.59 1.40 32.51
C MET A 555 14.93 0.71 32.51
N ARG A 556 15.25 0.10 31.38
CA ARG A 556 16.64 -0.19 31.01
C ARG A 556 17.13 0.98 30.18
N MET A 557 18.16 1.67 30.68
CA MET A 557 18.71 2.85 30.02
C MET A 557 19.61 2.45 28.84
N GLY A 558 20.25 1.29 28.96
CA GLY A 558 21.15 0.69 27.97
C GLY A 558 22.21 -0.17 28.66
N ASN A 559 22.88 -1.08 27.94
CA ASN A 559 23.91 -1.97 28.48
C ASN A 559 23.43 -2.74 29.73
N ASP A 560 24.07 -2.51 30.86
CA ASP A 560 23.86 -3.13 32.17
C ASP A 560 23.24 -2.16 33.20
N GLU A 561 22.64 -1.07 32.72
CA GLU A 561 22.09 0.01 33.55
C GLU A 561 20.55 0.06 33.55
N PHE A 562 20.00 0.21 34.75
CA PHE A 562 18.57 0.29 35.03
C PHE A 562 18.26 1.54 35.84
N VAL A 563 17.11 2.15 35.59
CA VAL A 563 16.64 3.31 36.36
C VAL A 563 15.22 3.03 36.84
N ILE A 564 14.95 3.33 38.09
CA ILE A 564 13.66 3.17 38.75
C ILE A 564 13.24 4.52 39.30
N ALA A 565 11.98 4.89 39.13
CA ALA A 565 11.42 6.09 39.74
C ALA A 565 10.11 5.80 40.49
N THR A 566 9.93 6.52 41.59
CA THR A 566 8.78 6.38 42.50
C THR A 566 8.46 7.70 43.17
N VAL A 567 7.22 7.87 43.63
CA VAL A 567 6.81 9.00 44.46
C VAL A 567 7.22 8.72 45.91
N ALA A 568 7.91 9.67 46.55
CA ALA A 568 8.37 9.56 47.92
C ALA A 568 7.98 10.81 48.74
N LYS A 569 7.71 10.61 50.03
CA LYS A 569 7.47 11.73 50.96
C LYS A 569 8.75 12.53 51.17
N SER A 570 8.61 13.83 51.38
CA SER A 570 9.77 14.70 51.64
C SER A 570 10.58 14.18 52.83
N GLY A 571 11.90 14.03 52.63
CA GLY A 571 12.80 13.50 53.66
C GLY A 571 12.99 11.98 53.65
N ASP A 572 12.16 11.20 52.96
CA ASP A 572 12.24 9.72 52.96
C ASP A 572 12.99 9.17 51.73
N ILE A 573 14.07 8.41 51.93
CA ILE A 573 14.78 7.63 50.88
C ILE A 573 14.67 6.12 51.11
N SER A 574 13.96 5.69 52.16
CA SER A 574 13.93 4.30 52.62
C SER A 574 13.40 3.35 51.56
N ARG A 575 12.50 3.81 50.67
CA ARG A 575 11.99 3.01 49.55
C ARG A 575 13.06 2.68 48.52
N GLY A 576 13.89 3.65 48.13
CA GLY A 576 15.00 3.43 47.20
C GLY A 576 16.06 2.49 47.77
N GLU A 577 16.40 2.66 49.06
CA GLU A 577 17.31 1.77 49.78
C GLU A 577 16.73 0.35 49.92
N TYR A 578 15.43 0.23 50.21
CA TYR A 578 14.73 -1.05 50.27
C TYR A 578 14.79 -1.81 48.93
N ILE A 579 14.50 -1.13 47.81
CA ILE A 579 14.54 -1.74 46.47
C ILE A 579 15.95 -2.26 46.18
N ALA A 580 16.98 -1.47 46.50
CA ALA A 580 18.37 -1.87 46.30
C ALA A 580 18.79 -3.07 47.17
N GLU A 581 18.38 -3.10 48.45
CA GLU A 581 18.71 -4.21 49.36
C GLU A 581 17.96 -5.51 49.02
N GLU A 582 16.69 -5.44 48.61
CA GLU A 582 15.96 -6.62 48.14
C GLU A 582 16.51 -7.15 46.82
N LEU A 583 16.92 -6.26 45.91
CA LEU A 583 17.59 -6.67 44.67
C LEU A 583 18.91 -7.37 44.98
N LYS A 584 19.74 -6.83 45.88
CA LYS A 584 20.97 -7.51 46.34
C LYS A 584 20.70 -8.91 46.89
N LYS A 585 19.70 -9.08 47.78
CA LYS A 585 19.35 -10.40 48.33
C LYS A 585 18.96 -11.41 47.24
N LYS A 586 18.18 -10.99 46.23
CA LYS A 586 17.82 -11.85 45.10
C LYS A 586 19.07 -12.27 44.31
N LEU A 587 20.00 -11.34 44.06
CA LEU A 587 21.26 -11.63 43.37
C LEU A 587 22.19 -12.54 44.20
N GLU A 588 22.29 -12.33 45.51
CA GLU A 588 23.05 -13.19 46.43
C GLU A 588 22.49 -14.63 46.47
N ALA A 589 21.16 -14.78 46.44
CA ALA A 589 20.52 -16.08 46.35
C ALA A 589 20.80 -16.77 45.00
N ALA A 590 20.80 -16.01 43.90
CA ALA A 590 21.18 -16.52 42.58
C ALA A 590 22.65 -17.00 42.55
N ASN A 591 23.56 -16.25 43.17
CA ASN A 591 24.96 -16.64 43.33
C ASN A 591 25.15 -17.93 44.15
N SER A 592 24.25 -18.19 45.11
CA SER A 592 24.34 -19.35 46.01
C SER A 592 23.75 -20.65 45.41
N GLY A 593 23.00 -20.55 44.30
CA GLY A 593 22.29 -21.67 43.67
C GLY A 593 22.78 -22.08 42.28
N GLY A 594 23.73 -21.34 41.68
CA GLY A 594 24.24 -21.58 40.33
C GLY A 594 25.33 -22.66 40.24
N LYS A 595 25.44 -23.32 39.09
CA LYS A 595 26.59 -24.18 38.70
C LYS A 595 27.76 -23.37 38.12
N ASP A 596 27.61 -22.04 38.05
CA ASP A 596 28.45 -21.15 37.27
C ASP A 596 29.39 -20.33 38.18
N ASP A 597 30.62 -20.06 37.71
CA ASP A 597 31.75 -19.57 38.53
C ASP A 597 31.83 -18.03 38.63
N TYR A 598 30.67 -17.33 38.54
CA TYR A 598 30.59 -15.86 38.54
C TYR A 598 29.64 -15.30 39.62
N GLU A 599 29.98 -14.13 40.16
CA GLU A 599 29.21 -13.43 41.20
C GLU A 599 28.43 -12.25 40.61
N LEU A 600 27.10 -12.28 40.74
CA LEU A 600 26.20 -11.19 40.42
C LEU A 600 26.15 -10.17 41.55
N GLY A 601 26.22 -8.88 41.22
CA GLY A 601 26.02 -7.81 42.18
C GLY A 601 25.68 -6.51 41.48
N ILE A 602 25.38 -5.47 42.26
CA ILE A 602 25.02 -4.15 41.72
C ILE A 602 25.80 -3.01 42.35
N TYR A 603 25.99 -1.94 41.58
CA TYR A 603 26.24 -0.59 42.05
C TYR A 603 24.94 0.21 41.93
N TYR A 604 24.64 1.07 42.90
CA TYR A 604 23.46 1.92 42.82
C TYR A 604 23.71 3.31 43.39
N GLY A 605 22.95 4.30 42.87
CA GLY A 605 22.85 5.65 43.37
C GLY A 605 21.38 6.02 43.57
N CYS A 606 21.08 6.84 44.56
CA CYS A 606 19.70 7.19 44.93
C CYS A 606 19.62 8.68 45.23
N LYS A 607 18.78 9.41 44.49
CA LYS A 607 18.49 10.83 44.74
C LYS A 607 17.00 11.10 44.66
N LYS A 608 16.61 12.25 45.17
CA LYS A 608 15.24 12.76 45.06
C LYS A 608 15.24 14.26 44.79
N ALA A 609 14.17 14.73 44.18
CA ALA A 609 13.89 16.16 44.04
C ALA A 609 12.39 16.40 43.87
N LEU A 610 11.97 17.64 44.13
CA LEU A 610 10.69 18.14 43.62
C LEU A 610 10.81 18.31 42.11
N VAL A 611 9.94 17.63 41.37
CA VAL A 611 9.94 17.61 39.90
C VAL A 611 8.59 18.09 39.42
N LYS A 612 8.58 19.10 38.54
CA LYS A 612 7.35 19.70 37.97
C LYS A 612 7.18 19.44 36.48
N SER A 613 8.20 18.91 35.82
CA SER A 613 8.21 18.65 34.38
C SER A 613 9.12 17.46 34.05
N SER A 614 8.96 16.89 32.86
CA SER A 614 9.84 15.82 32.36
C SER A 614 11.30 16.26 32.31
N ALA A 615 11.60 17.50 31.91
CA ALA A 615 12.98 18.01 31.86
C ALA A 615 13.67 18.06 33.24
N GLU A 616 12.91 18.37 34.30
CA GLU A 616 13.41 18.32 35.68
C GLU A 616 13.65 16.87 36.15
N LEU A 617 12.81 15.92 35.69
CA LEU A 617 13.02 14.49 35.94
C LEU A 617 14.30 13.98 35.28
N GLU A 618 14.54 14.36 34.03
CA GLU A 618 15.75 14.00 33.28
C GLU A 618 17.01 14.50 33.98
N THR A 619 16.97 15.74 34.48
CA THR A 619 18.07 16.30 35.28
C THR A 619 18.33 15.45 36.52
N LEU A 620 17.28 15.06 37.25
CA LEU A 620 17.40 14.19 38.43
C LEU A 620 17.95 12.79 38.09
N ILE A 621 17.56 12.21 36.96
CA ILE A 621 18.08 10.92 36.48
C ILE A 621 19.58 11.02 36.24
N ASN A 622 20.03 12.00 35.45
CA ASN A 622 21.44 12.21 35.14
C ASN A 622 22.27 12.40 36.43
N ASP A 623 21.75 13.19 37.35
CA ASP A 623 22.36 13.44 38.65
C ASP A 623 22.52 12.17 39.51
N THR A 624 21.59 11.24 39.39
CA THR A 624 21.58 9.96 40.12
C THR A 624 22.54 8.96 39.48
N VAL A 625 22.56 8.89 38.15
CA VAL A 625 23.52 8.07 37.38
C VAL A 625 24.96 8.51 37.68
N ASN A 626 25.22 9.82 37.71
CA ASN A 626 26.53 10.36 38.07
C ASN A 626 26.97 9.96 39.49
N GLN A 627 26.04 9.96 40.44
CA GLN A 627 26.34 9.48 41.80
C GLN A 627 26.71 7.99 41.80
N LYS A 628 25.95 7.17 41.07
CA LYS A 628 26.20 5.74 40.89
C LYS A 628 27.57 5.47 40.26
N ASN A 629 27.97 6.24 39.24
CA ASN A 629 29.27 6.11 38.56
C ASN A 629 30.43 6.36 39.52
N ARG A 630 30.36 7.42 40.33
CA ARG A 630 31.39 7.71 41.37
C ARG A 630 31.52 6.57 42.39
N ILE A 631 30.41 5.93 42.77
CA ILE A 631 30.43 4.77 43.68
C ILE A 631 31.10 3.56 43.03
N LYS A 632 30.82 3.30 41.73
CA LYS A 632 31.46 2.23 40.95
C LYS A 632 32.97 2.43 40.85
N GLU A 633 33.42 3.63 40.50
CA GLU A 633 34.84 4.00 40.41
C GLU A 633 35.60 3.83 41.73
N GLN A 634 35.04 4.34 42.83
CA GLN A 634 35.66 4.23 44.16
C GLN A 634 35.79 2.78 44.65
N ASN A 635 34.82 1.92 44.30
CA ASN A 635 34.87 0.49 44.64
C ASN A 635 35.84 -0.29 43.76
N ASN A 636 35.89 -0.01 42.46
CA ASN A 636 36.88 -0.59 41.55
C ASN A 636 38.32 -0.23 41.96
N ALA A 637 38.54 1.01 42.42
CA ALA A 637 39.82 1.46 42.98
C ALA A 637 40.21 0.72 44.28
N LYS A 638 39.23 0.34 45.12
CA LYS A 638 39.47 -0.44 46.36
C LYS A 638 39.67 -1.94 46.09
N GLY A 639 39.01 -2.51 45.08
CA GLY A 639 39.14 -3.93 44.69
C GLY A 639 40.49 -4.28 44.07
N ARG A 640 41.13 -3.34 43.36
CA ARG A 640 42.48 -3.52 42.79
C ARG A 640 43.59 -3.75 43.83
N ASN A 641 43.40 -3.32 45.07
CA ASN A 641 44.36 -3.55 46.17
C ASN A 641 44.25 -4.92 46.86
N LYS A 642 43.36 -5.81 46.40
CA LYS A 642 43.10 -7.11 47.05
C LYS A 642 42.93 -8.30 46.11
N ALA A 643 43.45 -8.23 44.89
CA ALA A 643 43.66 -9.43 44.08
C ALA A 643 44.95 -10.12 44.56
N THR A 644 44.86 -11.39 44.95
CA THR A 644 46.03 -12.20 45.30
C THR A 644 46.85 -12.41 44.03
N ILE A 645 47.94 -11.65 43.88
CA ILE A 645 48.90 -11.79 42.78
C ILE A 645 49.31 -13.27 42.68
N THR A 646 49.04 -13.91 41.54
CA THR A 646 49.47 -15.30 41.33
C THR A 646 50.94 -15.33 40.89
N ASN A 647 51.65 -16.45 41.10
CA ASN A 647 53.04 -16.58 40.61
C ASN A 647 53.14 -16.40 39.08
N ARG A 648 52.06 -16.67 38.33
CA ARG A 648 52.00 -16.42 36.88
C ARG A 648 51.91 -14.94 36.54
N ASP A 649 51.28 -14.12 37.38
CA ASP A 649 51.20 -12.66 37.17
C ASP A 649 52.58 -12.02 37.39
N LEU A 650 53.35 -12.49 38.38
CA LEU A 650 54.73 -12.04 38.62
C LEU A 650 55.67 -12.41 37.47
N GLU A 651 55.63 -13.66 36.99
CA GLU A 651 56.42 -14.09 35.82
C GLU A 651 56.06 -13.29 34.57
N ARG A 652 54.76 -12.99 34.37
CA ARG A 652 54.27 -12.19 33.24
C ARG A 652 54.68 -10.72 33.36
N ASP A 653 54.68 -10.16 34.56
CA ASP A 653 55.13 -8.79 34.83
C ASP A 653 56.65 -8.65 34.63
N GLU A 654 57.46 -9.64 35.02
CA GLU A 654 58.90 -9.67 34.69
C GLU A 654 59.16 -9.70 33.17
N ILE A 655 58.37 -10.51 32.44
CA ILE A 655 58.43 -10.57 30.97
C ILE A 655 58.06 -9.21 30.34
N VAL A 656 56.99 -8.57 30.81
CA VAL A 656 56.57 -7.25 30.29
C VAL A 656 57.60 -6.18 30.61
N ALA A 657 58.19 -6.18 31.82
CA ALA A 657 59.28 -5.28 32.15
C ALA A 657 60.46 -5.44 31.18
N MET A 658 60.85 -6.69 30.86
CA MET A 658 61.91 -6.98 29.89
C MET A 658 61.55 -6.51 28.47
N ILE A 659 60.31 -6.71 28.02
CA ILE A 659 59.81 -6.28 26.70
C ILE A 659 59.91 -4.75 26.57
N LEU A 660 59.51 -4.01 27.60
CA LEU A 660 59.55 -2.55 27.61
C LEU A 660 60.99 -2.02 27.73
N ASP A 661 61.82 -2.60 28.60
CA ASP A 661 63.20 -2.15 28.81
C ASP A 661 64.09 -2.33 27.57
N ASN A 662 63.85 -3.40 26.80
CA ASN A 662 64.63 -3.72 25.60
C ASN A 662 63.93 -3.28 24.30
N ASN A 663 62.81 -2.57 24.38
CA ASN A 663 61.99 -2.15 23.24
C ASN A 663 61.71 -3.30 22.24
N MET A 664 61.13 -4.40 22.72
CA MET A 664 60.80 -5.58 21.91
C MET A 664 59.42 -5.45 21.23
N LEU A 665 58.92 -4.23 21.05
CA LEU A 665 57.67 -3.95 20.37
C LEU A 665 57.92 -3.77 18.87
N THR A 666 57.12 -4.45 18.05
CA THR A 666 57.08 -4.30 16.60
C THR A 666 55.65 -3.98 16.16
N TYR A 667 55.44 -3.63 14.89
CA TYR A 667 54.14 -3.15 14.40
C TYR A 667 53.78 -3.81 13.08
N HIS A 668 52.52 -4.22 12.97
CA HIS A 668 51.91 -4.56 11.69
C HIS A 668 51.04 -3.38 11.26
N PHE A 669 50.89 -3.21 9.96
CA PHE A 669 50.06 -2.15 9.39
C PHE A 669 48.86 -2.75 8.67
N GLN A 670 47.67 -2.24 8.96
CA GLN A 670 46.46 -2.59 8.24
C GLN A 670 46.00 -1.40 7.39
N PRO A 671 45.70 -1.59 6.09
CA PRO A 671 45.23 -0.49 5.26
C PRO A 671 43.79 -0.11 5.60
N ILE A 672 43.55 1.20 5.69
CA ILE A 672 42.24 1.84 5.69
C ILE A 672 41.98 2.29 4.25
N VAL A 673 40.87 1.84 3.68
CA VAL A 673 40.56 1.97 2.25
C VAL A 673 39.46 3.00 2.06
N SER A 674 39.54 3.80 1.00
CA SER A 674 38.44 4.68 0.61
C SER A 674 37.23 3.85 0.19
N ALA A 675 36.09 4.14 0.78
CA ALA A 675 34.82 3.53 0.40
C ALA A 675 34.37 3.92 -1.02
N ARG A 676 35.03 4.89 -1.67
CA ARG A 676 34.66 5.44 -2.99
C ARG A 676 35.40 4.79 -4.14
N ASP A 677 36.74 4.79 -4.08
CA ASP A 677 37.59 4.36 -5.19
C ASP A 677 38.41 3.09 -4.88
N GLY A 678 38.27 2.53 -3.67
CA GLY A 678 39.02 1.36 -3.23
C GLY A 678 40.52 1.61 -3.04
N GLY A 679 40.98 2.86 -3.14
CA GLY A 679 42.35 3.25 -2.91
C GLY A 679 42.70 3.25 -1.41
N ILE A 680 43.95 2.93 -1.08
CA ILE A 680 44.43 3.01 0.32
C ILE A 680 44.45 4.47 0.73
N PHE A 681 43.74 4.83 1.79
CA PHE A 681 43.69 6.18 2.35
C PHE A 681 44.74 6.36 3.46
N ALA A 682 44.82 5.40 4.37
CA ALA A 682 45.71 5.43 5.53
C ALA A 682 46.13 4.01 5.94
N TYR A 683 47.00 3.92 6.94
CA TYR A 683 47.35 2.66 7.61
C TYR A 683 47.18 2.79 9.12
N GLU A 684 46.57 1.79 9.75
CA GLU A 684 46.56 1.67 11.21
C GLU A 684 47.77 0.85 11.68
N ALA A 685 48.51 1.40 12.64
CA ALA A 685 49.64 0.74 13.27
C ALA A 685 49.20 -0.09 14.47
N LEU A 686 49.31 -1.42 14.33
CA LEU A 686 48.88 -2.38 15.32
C LEU A 686 50.08 -3.03 16.02
N MET A 687 50.20 -2.81 17.32
CA MET A 687 51.30 -3.32 18.15
C MET A 687 51.39 -4.86 18.13
N ARG A 688 52.62 -5.36 18.05
CA ARG A 688 53.00 -6.78 18.12
C ARG A 688 54.25 -6.92 19.00
N ILE A 689 54.50 -8.12 19.51
CA ILE A 689 55.64 -8.40 20.39
C ILE A 689 56.63 -9.31 19.65
N LEU A 690 57.92 -8.97 19.70
CA LEU A 690 58.98 -9.71 19.02
C LEU A 690 59.15 -11.12 19.62
N VAL A 691 59.21 -12.14 18.77
CA VAL A 691 59.42 -13.56 19.12
C VAL A 691 60.80 -13.71 19.81
N PRO A 692 60.94 -14.51 20.91
CA PRO A 692 60.26 -15.79 21.20
C PRO A 692 59.05 -15.77 22.14
N MET A 693 58.66 -14.63 22.70
CA MET A 693 57.58 -14.58 23.70
C MET A 693 56.22 -14.35 23.03
N ARG A 694 55.37 -15.40 22.99
CA ARG A 694 53.98 -15.27 22.52
C ARG A 694 53.14 -14.61 23.60
N MET A 695 52.93 -13.30 23.47
CA MET A 695 52.04 -12.51 24.31
C MET A 695 51.17 -11.62 23.42
N SER A 696 49.91 -11.43 23.78
CA SER A 696 48.99 -10.54 23.06
C SER A 696 49.07 -9.10 23.57
N PRO A 697 48.72 -8.09 22.75
CA PRO A 697 48.68 -6.69 23.17
C PRO A 697 47.81 -6.41 24.42
N PRO A 698 46.58 -6.96 24.56
CA PRO A 698 45.79 -6.80 25.79
C PRO A 698 46.52 -7.35 27.01
N GLU A 699 47.19 -8.50 26.86
CA GLU A 699 47.93 -9.10 27.96
C GLU A 699 49.11 -8.24 28.43
N LEU A 700 49.78 -7.55 27.52
CA LEU A 700 50.85 -6.62 27.82
C LEU A 700 50.33 -5.36 28.51
N LEU A 701 49.21 -4.81 28.05
CA LEU A 701 48.60 -3.60 28.63
C LEU A 701 48.14 -3.85 30.08
N GLU A 702 47.48 -4.98 30.35
CA GLU A 702 47.07 -5.36 31.71
C GLU A 702 48.27 -5.44 32.68
N SER A 703 49.38 -6.04 32.25
CA SER A 703 50.61 -6.13 33.03
C SER A 703 51.33 -4.79 33.18
N ALA A 704 51.37 -3.98 32.12
CA ALA A 704 51.95 -2.64 32.16
C ALA A 704 51.15 -1.71 33.10
N GLU A 705 49.83 -1.84 33.17
CA GLU A 705 49.01 -1.13 34.16
C GLU A 705 49.39 -1.51 35.59
N ARG A 706 49.52 -2.81 35.89
CA ARG A 706 49.97 -3.28 37.21
C ARG A 706 51.35 -2.79 37.60
N LEU A 707 52.25 -2.70 36.63
CA LEU A 707 53.63 -2.20 36.80
C LEU A 707 53.72 -0.67 36.83
N ASN A 708 52.62 0.06 36.61
CA ASN A 708 52.60 1.52 36.38
C ASN A 708 53.51 1.96 35.22
N ARG A 709 53.58 1.17 34.15
CA ARG A 709 54.41 1.39 32.95
C ARG A 709 53.61 1.64 31.67
N LEU A 710 52.31 1.95 31.76
CA LEU A 710 51.51 2.33 30.59
C LEU A 710 52.09 3.53 29.82
N TYR A 711 52.73 4.46 30.53
CA TYR A 711 53.49 5.56 29.91
C TYR A 711 54.62 5.06 28.99
N ASP A 712 55.32 4.00 29.39
CA ASP A 712 56.40 3.44 28.57
C ASP A 712 55.85 2.78 27.31
N VAL A 713 54.67 2.14 27.39
CA VAL A 713 53.96 1.57 26.24
C VAL A 713 53.55 2.67 25.25
N GLU A 714 52.93 3.74 25.75
CA GLU A 714 52.54 4.91 24.96
C GLU A 714 53.75 5.52 24.23
N LYS A 715 54.84 5.75 24.99
CA LYS A 715 56.07 6.33 24.46
C LYS A 715 56.69 5.45 23.38
N LEU A 716 56.86 4.15 23.65
CA LEU A 716 57.46 3.23 22.68
C LEU A 716 56.58 3.11 21.42
N THR A 717 55.25 3.11 21.57
CA THR A 717 54.30 3.03 20.45
C THR A 717 54.46 4.22 19.50
N LEU A 718 54.36 5.43 20.02
CA LEU A 718 54.50 6.65 19.23
C LEU A 718 55.87 6.74 18.55
N PHE A 719 56.96 6.49 19.29
CA PHE A 719 58.31 6.62 18.74
C PHE A 719 58.67 5.53 17.74
N ASN A 720 58.30 4.27 17.99
CA ASN A 720 58.63 3.17 17.08
C ASN A 720 57.87 3.30 15.75
N VAL A 721 56.58 3.65 15.79
CA VAL A 721 55.79 3.82 14.56
C VAL A 721 56.35 4.97 13.72
N VAL A 722 56.67 6.11 14.34
CA VAL A 722 57.30 7.24 13.65
C VAL A 722 58.67 6.87 13.05
N GLU A 723 59.48 6.09 13.77
CA GLU A 723 60.78 5.62 13.24
C GLU A 723 60.61 4.68 12.03
N ILE A 724 59.62 3.78 12.08
CA ILE A 724 59.29 2.88 10.96
C ILE A 724 58.84 3.68 9.74
N VAL A 725 57.98 4.69 9.93
CA VAL A 725 57.51 5.56 8.84
C VAL A 725 58.66 6.40 8.27
N ALA A 726 59.51 6.97 9.14
CA ALA A 726 60.68 7.76 8.73
C ALA A 726 61.69 6.95 7.92
N SER A 727 61.89 5.69 8.29
CA SER A 727 62.83 4.78 7.62
C SER A 727 62.31 4.24 6.29
N ASN A 728 61.01 4.39 6.01
CA ASN A 728 60.34 3.85 4.82
C ASN A 728 59.50 4.92 4.08
N PRO A 729 60.09 6.06 3.66
CA PRO A 729 59.33 7.22 3.20
C PRO A 729 58.49 6.96 1.93
N GLU A 730 58.98 6.13 1.01
CA GLU A 730 58.26 5.80 -0.23
C GLU A 730 57.01 4.94 0.03
N MET A 731 57.02 4.13 1.10
CA MET A 731 55.95 3.20 1.46
C MET A 731 54.71 3.91 2.03
N PHE A 732 54.91 5.06 2.68
CA PHE A 732 53.86 5.85 3.33
C PHE A 732 53.58 7.17 2.60
N ARG A 733 54.20 7.41 1.45
CA ARG A 733 54.05 8.67 0.71
C ARG A 733 52.59 8.94 0.37
N GLY A 734 52.09 10.10 0.82
CA GLY A 734 50.73 10.54 0.55
C GLY A 734 49.63 9.74 1.27
N LYS A 735 50.00 8.92 2.27
CA LYS A 735 49.06 8.17 3.13
C LYS A 735 49.16 8.64 4.57
N LYS A 736 48.05 8.61 5.31
CA LYS A 736 48.06 8.90 6.75
C LYS A 736 48.43 7.66 7.56
N VAL A 737 48.87 7.84 8.80
CA VAL A 737 49.16 6.73 9.73
C VAL A 737 48.41 6.95 11.03
N PHE A 738 47.55 5.99 11.38
CA PHE A 738 46.76 5.95 12.60
C PHE A 738 47.57 5.24 13.70
N ILE A 739 47.65 5.87 14.87
CA ILE A 739 48.42 5.37 16.02
C ILE A 739 47.52 5.40 17.26
N ASN A 740 47.31 4.22 17.84
CA ASN A 740 46.59 4.05 19.09
C ASN A 740 47.29 4.78 20.25
N SER A 741 46.50 5.50 21.06
CA SER A 741 46.95 6.30 22.19
C SER A 741 46.01 6.18 23.40
N MET A 742 46.61 6.26 24.58
CA MET A 742 45.92 6.29 25.87
C MET A 742 45.94 7.71 26.45
N PRO A 743 44.81 8.45 26.41
CA PRO A 743 44.78 9.87 26.80
C PRO A 743 45.32 10.17 28.21
N GLY A 744 45.16 9.24 29.17
CA GLY A 744 45.65 9.38 30.54
C GLY A 744 47.16 9.16 30.74
N HIS A 745 47.89 8.71 29.71
CA HIS A 745 49.31 8.34 29.80
C HIS A 745 50.19 9.00 28.72
N MET A 746 49.74 10.12 28.16
CA MET A 746 50.42 10.81 27.07
C MET A 746 51.82 11.32 27.41
N LEU A 747 52.62 11.52 26.36
CA LEU A 747 54.00 11.99 26.44
C LEU A 747 54.17 13.24 27.34
N ASN A 748 55.21 13.23 28.16
CA ASN A 748 55.62 14.40 28.93
C ASN A 748 56.18 15.52 28.01
N ALA A 749 56.32 16.73 28.54
CA ALA A 749 56.75 17.89 27.74
C ALA A 749 58.12 17.73 27.04
N GLN A 750 59.03 16.93 27.59
CA GLN A 750 60.35 16.68 27.00
C GLN A 750 60.22 15.70 25.82
N ASP A 751 59.51 14.59 26.03
CA ASP A 751 59.29 13.56 25.01
C ASP A 751 58.40 14.08 23.87
N ARG A 752 57.42 14.96 24.16
CA ARG A 752 56.61 15.67 23.14
C ARG A 752 57.49 16.46 22.17
N LYS A 753 58.50 17.20 22.67
CA LYS A 753 59.41 17.97 21.81
C LYS A 753 60.23 17.08 20.90
N GLU A 754 60.75 15.98 21.43
CA GLU A 754 61.52 15.01 20.66
C GLU A 754 60.64 14.34 19.59
N PHE A 755 59.46 13.87 19.97
CA PHE A 755 58.47 13.27 19.06
C PHE A 755 58.11 14.23 17.92
N LEU A 756 57.79 15.49 18.22
CA LEU A 756 57.45 16.50 17.21
C LEU A 756 58.61 16.77 16.24
N SER A 757 59.86 16.69 16.70
CA SER A 757 61.02 16.88 15.82
C SER A 757 61.11 15.77 14.76
N LYS A 758 60.71 14.55 15.10
CA LYS A 758 60.65 13.41 14.18
C LYS A 758 59.43 13.48 13.26
N VAL A 759 58.25 13.79 13.80
CA VAL A 759 57.00 13.91 13.01
C VAL A 759 57.14 14.94 11.89
N LYS A 760 57.79 16.08 12.15
CA LYS A 760 58.02 17.14 11.14
C LYS A 760 58.91 16.71 9.97
N THR A 761 59.64 15.60 10.09
CA THR A 761 60.50 15.06 9.02
C THR A 761 59.86 13.95 8.20
N LEU A 762 58.66 13.50 8.58
CA LEU A 762 57.97 12.40 7.90
C LEU A 762 57.47 12.83 6.51
N GLN A 763 57.56 11.89 5.56
CA GLN A 763 57.02 12.04 4.21
C GLN A 763 55.64 11.35 4.06
N CYS A 764 54.87 11.23 5.14
CA CYS A 764 53.48 10.78 5.12
C CYS A 764 52.51 11.97 4.96
N ALA A 765 51.23 11.70 4.69
CA ALA A 765 50.21 12.75 4.59
C ALA A 765 49.77 13.33 5.94
N GLY A 766 50.12 12.68 7.05
CA GLY A 766 49.77 13.10 8.41
C GLY A 766 49.79 11.93 9.40
N ILE A 767 49.85 12.26 10.69
CA ILE A 767 49.67 11.32 11.80
C ILE A 767 48.30 11.57 12.42
N VAL A 768 47.54 10.49 12.60
CA VAL A 768 46.24 10.50 13.27
C VAL A 768 46.40 9.75 14.60
N ILE A 769 46.03 10.38 15.70
CA ILE A 769 46.09 9.78 17.02
C ILE A 769 44.70 9.26 17.39
N GLU A 770 44.63 7.99 17.71
CA GLU A 770 43.40 7.27 17.96
C GLU A 770 43.21 7.05 19.46
N PHE A 771 42.09 7.55 20.00
CA PHE A 771 41.81 7.47 21.44
C PHE A 771 40.98 6.26 21.79
N THR A 772 41.52 5.44 22.68
CA THR A 772 40.85 4.27 23.26
C THR A 772 39.95 4.64 24.45
N GLU A 773 38.81 3.97 24.61
CA GLU A 773 37.77 4.30 25.61
C GLU A 773 38.19 3.89 27.05
N GLY A 774 38.90 4.77 27.77
CA GLY A 774 39.38 4.45 29.12
C GLY A 774 39.58 5.59 30.12
N ALA A 775 39.68 6.85 29.70
CA ALA A 775 39.88 7.97 30.64
C ALA A 775 39.20 9.26 30.16
N GLU A 776 38.26 9.80 30.94
CA GLU A 776 37.76 11.16 30.75
C GLU A 776 38.83 12.16 31.19
N LEU A 777 39.34 12.95 30.25
CA LEU A 777 40.25 14.06 30.56
C LEU A 777 39.50 15.19 31.27
N SER A 778 40.17 15.95 32.13
CA SER A 778 39.64 17.25 32.58
C SER A 778 39.69 18.29 31.45
N ASP A 779 38.90 19.36 31.53
CA ASP A 779 38.92 20.42 30.50
C ASP A 779 40.31 21.06 30.32
N ALA A 780 41.12 21.10 31.37
CA ALA A 780 42.49 21.61 31.31
C ALA A 780 43.43 20.65 30.54
N GLU A 781 43.29 19.35 30.75
CA GLU A 781 44.08 18.32 30.05
C GLU A 781 43.65 18.20 28.58
N LEU A 782 42.36 18.34 28.30
CA LEU A 782 41.81 18.39 26.94
C LEU A 782 42.38 19.58 26.15
N ASN A 783 42.42 20.78 26.73
CA ASN A 783 42.99 21.96 26.06
C ASN A 783 44.50 21.82 25.80
N ASP A 784 45.27 21.24 26.74
CA ASP A 784 46.69 20.97 26.55
C ASP A 784 46.92 19.92 25.44
N LEU A 785 46.05 18.93 25.37
CA LEU A 785 46.04 17.89 24.35
C LEU A 785 45.74 18.45 22.95
N GLU A 786 44.70 19.26 22.81
CA GLU A 786 44.37 19.93 21.55
C GLU A 786 45.52 20.83 21.07
N ALA A 787 46.16 21.57 21.98
CA ALA A 787 47.32 22.39 21.66
C ALA A 787 48.53 21.57 21.20
N PHE A 788 48.74 20.38 21.78
CA PHE A 788 49.81 19.48 21.40
C PHE A 788 49.55 18.82 20.03
N LEU A 789 48.35 18.28 19.80
CA LEU A 789 48.00 17.54 18.59
C LEU A 789 47.69 18.47 17.41
N ARG A 790 46.53 19.15 17.46
CA ARG A 790 46.05 20.01 16.38
C ARG A 790 46.99 21.18 16.13
N GLY A 791 47.58 21.74 17.19
CA GLY A 791 48.57 22.83 17.09
C GLY A 791 49.86 22.45 16.33
N ASN A 792 50.11 21.15 16.10
CA ASN A 792 51.24 20.64 15.32
C ASN A 792 50.83 19.87 14.06
N GLY A 793 49.57 19.98 13.62
CA GLY A 793 49.06 19.37 12.39
C GLY A 793 48.79 17.87 12.48
N MET A 794 48.61 17.33 13.69
CA MET A 794 48.12 15.98 13.93
C MET A 794 46.60 15.99 14.12
N GLU A 795 45.95 14.92 13.69
CA GLU A 795 44.49 14.75 13.76
C GLU A 795 44.13 13.70 14.82
N ILE A 796 42.85 13.65 15.17
CA ILE A 796 42.30 12.80 16.22
C ILE A 796 41.24 11.87 15.61
N ALA A 797 41.27 10.61 16.05
CA ALA A 797 40.23 9.62 15.79
C ALA A 797 39.66 9.08 17.11
N ILE A 798 38.37 8.75 17.13
CA ILE A 798 37.74 8.01 18.23
C ILE A 798 37.52 6.57 17.78
N ASP A 799 37.95 5.61 18.61
CA ASP A 799 37.79 4.17 18.39
C ASP A 799 36.54 3.60 19.08
N ASP A 800 36.09 2.40 18.66
CA ASP A 800 34.97 1.63 19.24
C ASP A 800 33.64 2.41 19.40
N TYR A 801 33.32 3.30 18.44
CA TYR A 801 32.11 4.10 18.51
C TYR A 801 30.84 3.24 18.33
N GLY A 802 29.98 3.24 19.36
CA GLY A 802 28.68 2.56 19.35
C GLY A 802 28.63 1.19 20.07
N ALA A 803 29.70 0.78 20.76
CA ALA A 803 29.69 -0.37 21.68
C ALA A 803 28.97 -0.10 23.04
N GLY A 804 28.61 1.16 23.33
CA GLY A 804 27.87 1.60 24.54
C GLY A 804 27.44 3.08 24.54
N TYR A 805 26.64 3.51 25.53
CA TYR A 805 26.10 4.89 25.65
C TYR A 805 27.14 5.96 26.08
N SER A 806 28.39 5.59 26.38
CA SER A 806 29.45 6.50 26.84
C SER A 806 30.08 7.36 25.72
N ASN A 807 29.74 7.16 24.45
CA ASN A 807 30.51 7.77 23.35
C ASN A 807 29.95 9.07 22.75
N VAL A 808 28.70 9.47 23.01
CA VAL A 808 28.18 10.75 22.48
C VAL A 808 28.83 11.96 23.17
N ASN A 809 29.01 11.91 24.49
CA ASN A 809 29.64 12.99 25.24
C ASN A 809 31.11 13.17 24.85
N ASN A 810 31.86 12.08 24.66
CA ASN A 810 33.24 12.13 24.20
C ASN A 810 33.33 12.63 22.75
N LEU A 811 32.44 12.18 21.86
CA LEU A 811 32.38 12.66 20.48
C LEU A 811 32.13 14.17 20.40
N LEU A 812 31.14 14.67 21.15
CA LEU A 812 30.81 16.10 21.20
C LEU A 812 31.90 16.94 21.89
N ARG A 813 32.66 16.34 22.79
CA ARG A 813 33.71 17.04 23.55
C ARG A 813 35.04 17.09 22.82
N TYR A 814 35.41 16.04 22.10
CA TYR A 814 36.66 15.98 21.33
C TYR A 814 36.50 16.51 19.90
N MET A 815 35.30 16.38 19.29
CA MET A 815 35.02 16.72 17.87
C MET A 815 36.14 16.26 16.93
N PRO A 816 36.41 14.94 16.83
CA PRO A 816 37.53 14.38 16.09
C PRO A 816 37.34 14.54 14.58
N GLU A 817 38.42 14.38 13.81
CA GLU A 817 38.37 14.35 12.35
C GLU A 817 37.90 12.98 11.81
N TYR A 818 37.98 11.92 12.62
CA TYR A 818 37.58 10.56 12.26
C TYR A 818 36.82 9.86 13.40
N VAL A 819 35.83 9.04 13.03
CA VAL A 819 35.11 8.15 13.96
C VAL A 819 35.13 6.74 13.41
N LYS A 820 35.65 5.79 14.18
CA LYS A 820 35.62 4.36 13.87
C LYS A 820 34.36 3.73 14.44
N ILE A 821 33.52 3.20 13.56
CA ILE A 821 32.28 2.53 13.93
C ILE A 821 32.62 1.09 14.31
N ASP A 822 32.28 0.73 15.55
CA ASP A 822 32.66 -0.55 16.14
C ASP A 822 32.16 -1.75 15.33
N ARG A 823 33.01 -2.77 15.21
CA ARG A 823 32.71 -4.02 14.50
C ARG A 823 31.41 -4.70 14.96
N MET A 824 31.03 -4.60 16.23
CA MET A 824 29.80 -5.17 16.78
C MET A 824 28.55 -4.64 16.06
N LEU A 825 28.57 -3.38 15.61
CA LEU A 825 27.47 -2.78 14.86
C LEU A 825 27.47 -3.20 13.40
N LEU A 826 28.64 -3.55 12.86
CA LEU A 826 28.84 -3.85 11.44
C LEU A 826 28.73 -5.34 11.11
N THR A 827 29.00 -6.22 12.08
CA THR A 827 28.91 -7.68 11.90
C THR A 827 27.46 -8.07 11.58
N GLY A 828 27.21 -8.67 10.41
CA GLY A 828 25.88 -9.09 9.95
C GLY A 828 24.91 -7.94 9.65
N ILE A 829 25.42 -6.72 9.41
CA ILE A 829 24.60 -5.52 9.17
C ILE A 829 23.72 -5.64 7.92
N ASP A 830 24.06 -6.50 6.96
CA ASP A 830 23.28 -6.71 5.73
C ASP A 830 21.88 -7.30 5.97
N ALA A 831 21.69 -8.01 7.08
CA ALA A 831 20.44 -8.71 7.41
C ALA A 831 19.62 -8.06 8.55
N ASP A 832 20.14 -7.00 9.19
CA ASP A 832 19.55 -6.39 10.38
C ASP A 832 19.21 -4.90 10.12
N PRO A 833 17.95 -4.57 9.75
CA PRO A 833 17.52 -3.20 9.48
C PRO A 833 17.67 -2.24 10.66
N HIS A 834 17.63 -2.75 11.90
CA HIS A 834 17.82 -1.91 13.09
C HIS A 834 19.28 -1.47 13.22
N ARG A 835 20.24 -2.37 12.97
CA ARG A 835 21.66 -2.01 12.89
C ARG A 835 21.94 -1.05 11.74
N GLN A 836 21.33 -1.28 10.58
CA GLN A 836 21.46 -0.37 9.43
C GLN A 836 20.99 1.04 9.78
N HIS A 837 19.82 1.17 10.41
CA HIS A 837 19.30 2.48 10.82
C HIS A 837 20.21 3.17 11.84
N PHE A 838 20.67 2.44 12.86
CA PHE A 838 21.55 2.99 13.89
C PHE A 838 22.89 3.45 13.30
N VAL A 839 23.53 2.63 12.46
CA VAL A 839 24.79 2.98 11.79
C VAL A 839 24.60 4.14 10.80
N LYS A 840 23.44 4.21 10.13
CA LYS A 840 23.09 5.34 9.25
C LYS A 840 23.01 6.65 10.02
N ASP A 841 22.38 6.67 11.18
CA ASP A 841 22.27 7.87 12.02
C ASP A 841 23.65 8.35 12.50
N ILE A 842 24.57 7.40 12.78
CA ILE A 842 25.97 7.71 13.11
C ILE A 842 26.68 8.36 11.91
N ILE A 843 26.54 7.79 10.72
CA ILE A 843 27.14 8.31 9.49
C ILE A 843 26.57 9.69 9.13
N GLU A 844 25.25 9.90 9.30
CA GLU A 844 24.60 11.19 9.06
C GLU A 844 25.08 12.25 10.06
N PHE A 845 25.25 11.87 11.33
CA PHE A 845 25.83 12.74 12.35
C PHE A 845 27.27 13.13 11.97
N THR A 846 28.13 12.17 11.61
CA THR A 846 29.52 12.47 11.25
C THR A 846 29.60 13.34 10.00
N SER A 847 28.80 13.04 8.98
CA SER A 847 28.73 13.81 7.73
C SER A 847 28.30 15.26 7.96
N THR A 848 27.29 15.49 8.80
CA THR A 848 26.78 16.84 9.12
C THR A 848 27.80 17.70 9.90
N ASN A 849 28.78 17.07 10.55
CA ASN A 849 29.78 17.73 11.39
C ASN A 849 31.19 17.72 10.78
N ASP A 850 31.35 17.44 9.48
CA ASP A 850 32.64 17.34 8.77
C ASP A 850 33.60 16.28 9.38
N ILE A 851 33.04 15.22 9.97
CA ILE A 851 33.77 14.09 10.55
C ILE A 851 33.71 12.90 9.57
N LYS A 852 34.83 12.21 9.36
CA LYS A 852 34.86 11.02 8.48
C LYS A 852 34.48 9.74 9.22
N ALA A 853 33.47 9.03 8.70
CA ALA A 853 33.07 7.73 9.22
C ALA A 853 33.96 6.60 8.66
N LEU A 854 34.61 5.87 9.56
CA LEU A 854 35.41 4.69 9.25
C LEU A 854 34.67 3.43 9.73
N ALA A 855 34.21 2.60 8.80
CA ALA A 855 33.57 1.33 9.12
C ALA A 855 34.62 0.24 9.41
N GLU A 856 34.69 -0.23 10.67
CA GLU A 856 35.68 -1.21 11.12
C GLU A 856 35.16 -2.65 11.13
N GLY A 857 36.05 -3.61 10.90
CA GLY A 857 35.75 -5.03 11.05
C GLY A 857 34.86 -5.58 9.93
N VAL A 858 34.94 -4.99 8.74
CA VAL A 858 34.23 -5.50 7.54
C VAL A 858 34.89 -6.80 7.06
N GLU A 859 34.17 -7.91 7.15
CA GLU A 859 34.70 -9.25 6.85
C GLU A 859 34.07 -9.89 5.62
N THR A 860 32.89 -9.41 5.19
CA THR A 860 32.18 -9.96 4.03
C THR A 860 31.87 -8.89 2.96
N THR A 861 31.68 -9.35 1.72
CA THR A 861 31.25 -8.47 0.61
C THR A 861 29.88 -7.81 0.86
N LYS A 862 28.99 -8.49 1.59
CA LYS A 862 27.65 -7.98 1.91
C LYS A 862 27.69 -6.88 2.96
N GLU A 863 28.51 -7.05 4.00
CA GLU A 863 28.78 -5.99 4.97
C GLU A 863 29.43 -4.79 4.29
N MET A 864 30.45 -5.01 3.45
CA MET A 864 31.12 -3.97 2.66
C MET A 864 30.12 -3.20 1.79
N LYS A 865 29.28 -3.90 1.04
CA LYS A 865 28.23 -3.29 0.22
C LYS A 865 27.28 -2.44 1.08
N THR A 866 26.85 -2.98 2.21
CA THR A 866 25.89 -2.31 3.09
C THR A 866 26.49 -1.05 3.70
N VAL A 867 27.72 -1.07 4.23
CA VAL A 867 28.33 0.14 4.82
C VAL A 867 28.66 1.21 3.78
N ILE A 868 28.98 0.82 2.53
CA ILE A 868 29.10 1.77 1.41
C ILE A 868 27.74 2.44 1.16
N GLN A 869 26.66 1.65 1.07
CA GLN A 869 25.28 2.15 0.86
C GLN A 869 24.77 3.06 1.98
N LEU A 870 25.25 2.85 3.21
CA LEU A 870 24.91 3.70 4.35
C LEU A 870 25.72 5.01 4.36
N GLY A 871 26.70 5.17 3.47
CA GLY A 871 27.47 6.40 3.27
C GLY A 871 28.80 6.47 4.04
N ALA A 872 29.39 5.33 4.45
CA ALA A 872 30.69 5.34 5.13
C ALA A 872 31.79 5.93 4.24
N ASP A 873 32.67 6.78 4.77
CA ASP A 873 33.77 7.39 4.01
C ASP A 873 34.93 6.41 3.76
N LEU A 874 35.23 5.59 4.77
CA LEU A 874 36.41 4.75 4.86
C LEU A 874 36.02 3.36 5.37
N ILE A 875 36.76 2.33 4.95
CA ILE A 875 36.50 0.93 5.30
C ILE A 875 37.80 0.26 5.74
N GLN A 876 37.72 -0.51 6.82
CA GLN A 876 38.80 -1.35 7.32
C GLN A 876 38.26 -2.70 7.78
N GLY A 877 38.94 -3.79 7.41
CA GLY A 877 38.57 -5.12 7.85
C GLY A 877 39.30 -6.21 7.09
N TYR A 878 39.04 -7.48 7.42
CA TYR A 878 39.72 -8.61 6.78
C TYR A 878 39.31 -8.79 5.32
N TYR A 879 38.15 -8.28 4.92
CA TYR A 879 37.72 -8.31 3.52
C TYR A 879 38.63 -7.45 2.62
N THR A 880 39.14 -6.32 3.13
CA THR A 880 40.04 -5.45 2.38
C THR A 880 41.49 -5.94 2.45
N ALA A 881 42.05 -6.07 3.67
CA ALA A 881 43.31 -6.75 3.91
C ALA A 881 43.55 -7.01 5.41
N HIS A 882 44.31 -8.07 5.72
CA HIS A 882 44.77 -8.34 7.08
C HIS A 882 45.95 -7.45 7.51
N PRO A 883 46.13 -7.20 8.82
CA PRO A 883 47.35 -6.57 9.34
C PRO A 883 48.61 -7.37 9.02
N ASN A 884 49.61 -6.74 8.40
CA ASN A 884 50.83 -7.42 7.99
C ASN A 884 52.10 -6.63 8.37
N ALA A 885 53.22 -7.34 8.56
CA ALA A 885 54.53 -6.74 8.81
C ALA A 885 55.07 -6.02 7.56
N GLU A 886 54.84 -6.61 6.38
CA GLU A 886 55.06 -5.92 5.10
C GLU A 886 53.82 -5.10 4.75
N VAL A 887 53.98 -3.78 4.63
CA VAL A 887 52.87 -2.86 4.39
C VAL A 887 52.27 -3.12 3.00
N VAL A 888 50.98 -3.44 2.98
CA VAL A 888 50.22 -3.66 1.74
C VAL A 888 50.17 -2.38 0.91
N GLN A 889 50.75 -2.39 -0.29
CA GLN A 889 50.83 -1.20 -1.15
C GLN A 889 49.64 -1.04 -2.11
N LEU A 890 48.89 -2.12 -2.36
CA LEU A 890 47.73 -2.14 -3.25
C LEU A 890 46.67 -3.10 -2.69
N ILE A 891 45.40 -2.69 -2.77
CA ILE A 891 44.25 -3.57 -2.49
C ILE A 891 44.01 -4.47 -3.70
N SER A 892 43.51 -5.69 -3.47
CA SER A 892 43.17 -6.63 -4.54
C SER A 892 42.30 -5.95 -5.60
N PRO A 893 42.63 -6.04 -6.91
CA PRO A 893 41.81 -5.46 -7.97
C PRO A 893 40.35 -5.93 -7.95
N GLN A 894 40.08 -7.13 -7.42
CA GLN A 894 38.71 -7.64 -7.24
C GLN A 894 37.95 -6.81 -6.21
N VAL A 895 38.54 -6.56 -5.04
CA VAL A 895 37.93 -5.75 -3.97
C VAL A 895 37.78 -4.30 -4.41
N VAL A 896 38.77 -3.73 -5.11
CA VAL A 896 38.68 -2.38 -5.69
C VAL A 896 37.54 -2.30 -6.71
N ASN A 897 37.44 -3.28 -7.61
CA ASN A 897 36.34 -3.32 -8.57
C ASN A 897 34.99 -3.50 -7.90
N GLU A 898 34.87 -4.27 -6.83
CA GLU A 898 33.62 -4.38 -6.06
C GLU A 898 33.23 -3.05 -5.41
N ILE A 899 34.18 -2.36 -4.77
CA ILE A 899 33.94 -1.02 -4.19
C ILE A 899 33.51 -0.04 -5.29
N VAL A 900 34.23 0.01 -6.41
CA VAL A 900 33.91 0.87 -7.55
C VAL A 900 32.58 0.46 -8.20
N GLN A 901 32.26 -0.83 -8.30
CA GLN A 901 30.98 -1.31 -8.83
C GLN A 901 29.81 -0.97 -7.91
N TYR A 902 29.97 -1.05 -6.59
CA TYR A 902 28.94 -0.63 -5.65
C TYR A 902 28.75 0.88 -5.68
N ASN A 903 29.84 1.67 -5.82
CA ASN A 903 29.75 3.10 -6.05
C ASN A 903 29.22 3.46 -7.45
N GLN A 904 29.43 2.63 -8.48
CA GLN A 904 28.85 2.84 -9.82
C GLN A 904 27.39 2.42 -9.86
N GLN A 905 27.00 1.42 -9.08
CA GLN A 905 25.60 1.11 -8.79
C GLN A 905 24.96 2.24 -7.97
N GLU A 906 25.73 2.95 -7.12
CA GLU A 906 25.32 4.21 -6.51
C GLU A 906 25.38 5.43 -7.44
N GLU A 907 26.30 5.56 -8.41
CA GLU A 907 26.23 6.63 -9.43
C GLU A 907 25.07 6.38 -10.42
N VAL A 908 24.61 5.12 -10.53
CA VAL A 908 23.36 4.75 -11.21
C VAL A 908 22.13 4.90 -10.28
N ALA A 909 22.27 4.77 -8.96
CA ALA A 909 21.19 4.91 -7.97
C ALA A 909 21.01 6.34 -7.40
N GLU A 910 22.04 7.18 -7.43
CA GLU A 910 21.99 8.65 -7.31
C GLU A 910 21.14 9.24 -8.44
N ASN A 911 20.87 8.46 -9.49
CA ASN A 911 19.94 8.80 -10.56
C ASN A 911 18.54 8.17 -10.46
N SER A 912 18.16 7.58 -9.33
CA SER A 912 16.73 7.38 -9.09
C SER A 912 16.32 7.59 -7.64
N SER A 913 16.42 8.85 -7.20
CA SER A 913 15.35 9.44 -6.39
C SER A 913 13.96 9.35 -7.06
N ILE A 914 13.89 8.80 -8.28
CA ILE A 914 12.79 8.72 -9.20
C ILE A 914 12.37 7.25 -9.40
N PHE A 915 11.22 6.86 -8.87
CA PHE A 915 10.62 5.56 -9.14
C PHE A 915 9.74 5.62 -10.39
N VAL A 916 10.09 4.90 -11.45
CA VAL A 916 9.34 4.92 -12.71
C VAL A 916 8.33 3.76 -12.78
N MET A 917 7.05 4.10 -12.88
CA MET A 917 5.94 3.16 -13.05
C MET A 917 5.78 2.77 -14.53
N GLU A 918 6.70 1.94 -15.06
CA GLU A 918 6.59 1.38 -16.43
C GLU A 918 5.90 0.01 -16.47
N HIS A 919 6.07 -0.79 -15.40
CA HIS A 919 5.52 -2.15 -15.30
C HIS A 919 4.62 -2.35 -14.08
N GLU A 920 4.76 -1.51 -13.06
CA GLU A 920 3.96 -1.59 -11.83
C GLU A 920 2.66 -0.80 -11.97
N ARG A 921 1.54 -1.42 -11.55
CA ARG A 921 0.22 -0.78 -11.54
C ARG A 921 -0.15 -0.14 -10.21
N ASN A 922 0.51 -0.57 -9.13
CA ASN A 922 0.24 -0.12 -7.78
C ASN A 922 1.55 0.32 -7.13
N ALA A 923 1.60 1.55 -6.64
CA ALA A 923 2.71 2.06 -5.85
C ALA A 923 2.24 2.34 -4.42
N SER A 924 3.02 1.90 -3.43
CA SER A 924 2.78 2.26 -2.02
C SER A 924 3.77 3.33 -1.60
N LEU A 925 3.26 4.47 -1.14
CA LEU A 925 4.11 5.57 -0.68
C LEU A 925 4.97 5.17 0.53
N LEU A 926 4.51 4.28 1.41
CA LEU A 926 5.33 3.81 2.54
C LEU A 926 6.50 2.96 2.07
N LYS A 927 6.27 2.02 1.13
CA LYS A 927 7.32 1.17 0.57
C LYS A 927 8.34 1.96 -0.24
N LEU A 928 7.89 3.01 -0.95
CA LEU A 928 8.78 3.87 -1.73
C LEU A 928 9.60 4.80 -0.82
N ALA A 929 8.98 5.34 0.24
CA ALA A 929 9.68 6.15 1.23
C ALA A 929 10.77 5.36 1.96
N SER A 930 10.53 4.09 2.32
CA SER A 930 11.56 3.24 2.95
C SER A 930 12.74 2.94 2.03
N ARG A 931 12.56 3.08 0.71
CA ARG A 931 13.62 2.95 -0.31
C ARG A 931 14.31 4.28 -0.66
N GLY A 932 13.96 5.38 0.01
CA GLY A 932 14.55 6.69 -0.23
C GLY A 932 14.10 7.39 -1.52
N ILE A 933 13.03 6.91 -2.16
CA ILE A 933 12.45 7.53 -3.35
C ILE A 933 11.81 8.89 -3.02
N ARG A 934 12.00 9.89 -3.88
CA ARG A 934 11.50 11.28 -3.76
C ARG A 934 10.63 11.75 -4.93
N GLU A 935 10.59 11.03 -6.04
CA GLU A 935 9.75 11.33 -7.20
C GLU A 935 9.19 10.01 -7.74
N ILE A 936 7.93 10.01 -8.14
CA ILE A 936 7.27 8.91 -8.85
C ILE A 936 7.03 9.37 -10.28
N VAL A 937 7.53 8.65 -11.27
CA VAL A 937 7.30 8.96 -12.69
C VAL A 937 6.36 7.93 -13.30
N VAL A 938 5.21 8.37 -13.80
CA VAL A 938 4.24 7.53 -14.51
C VAL A 938 4.46 7.68 -16.02
N ALA A 939 4.59 6.56 -16.74
CA ALA A 939 4.89 6.53 -18.16
C ALA A 939 3.85 5.72 -18.97
N GLN A 940 3.59 6.15 -20.22
CA GLN A 940 2.69 5.47 -21.16
C GLN A 940 3.26 4.09 -21.54
N ARG A 941 2.42 3.05 -21.49
CA ARG A 941 2.79 1.71 -22.00
C ARG A 941 2.31 1.52 -23.43
N ALA A 942 3.12 0.88 -24.27
CA ALA A 942 2.71 0.49 -25.62
C ALA A 942 1.71 -0.68 -25.57
N GLY A 943 0.49 -0.47 -26.09
CA GLY A 943 -0.50 -1.52 -26.35
C GLY A 943 -1.22 -2.12 -25.13
N GLY A 944 -1.36 -1.39 -24.01
CA GLY A 944 -2.06 -1.89 -22.81
C GLY A 944 -2.88 -0.83 -22.07
N ASP A 945 -3.69 -1.26 -21.11
CA ASP A 945 -4.43 -0.40 -20.18
C ASP A 945 -3.45 0.51 -19.40
N ASN A 946 -3.73 1.80 -19.22
CA ASN A 946 -2.86 2.74 -18.50
C ASN A 946 -3.44 3.15 -17.13
N ASN A 947 -4.20 2.26 -16.50
CA ASN A 947 -4.70 2.46 -15.14
C ASN A 947 -3.59 2.21 -14.11
N VAL A 948 -3.29 3.23 -13.30
CA VAL A 948 -2.27 3.21 -12.24
C VAL A 948 -2.87 3.65 -10.93
N ARG A 949 -2.48 3.05 -9.81
CA ARG A 949 -2.94 3.40 -8.47
C ARG A 949 -1.76 3.69 -7.55
N ILE A 950 -1.83 4.77 -6.81
CA ILE A 950 -0.83 5.16 -5.82
C ILE A 950 -1.53 5.27 -4.47
N VAL A 951 -1.04 4.49 -3.50
CA VAL A 951 -1.67 4.31 -2.18
C VAL A 951 -0.73 4.83 -1.10
N GLY A 952 -1.20 5.79 -0.30
CA GLY A 952 -0.59 6.19 0.95
C GLY A 952 -1.29 5.58 2.16
N ALA A 953 -0.78 5.88 3.36
CA ALA A 953 -1.50 5.60 4.60
C ALA A 953 -2.09 6.88 5.17
N GLN A 954 -3.25 6.77 5.81
CA GLN A 954 -3.89 7.89 6.46
C GLN A 954 -2.95 8.53 7.50
N GLY A 955 -2.70 9.84 7.36
CA GLY A 955 -1.80 10.59 8.24
C GLY A 955 -0.30 10.49 7.90
N PHE A 956 0.10 9.60 6.98
CA PHE A 956 1.48 9.52 6.52
C PHE A 956 1.85 10.73 5.66
N LYS A 957 2.95 11.40 5.99
CA LYS A 957 3.44 12.60 5.29
C LYS A 957 4.68 12.27 4.47
N SER A 958 4.50 11.96 3.19
CA SER A 958 5.63 11.67 2.30
C SER A 958 6.29 12.96 1.78
N ASN A 959 7.61 12.90 1.57
CA ASN A 959 8.38 13.95 0.88
C ASN A 959 8.57 13.62 -0.61
N MET A 960 7.57 12.95 -1.21
CA MET A 960 7.60 12.55 -2.61
C MET A 960 6.80 13.51 -3.49
N THR A 961 7.19 13.60 -4.76
CA THR A 961 6.44 14.23 -5.85
C THR A 961 5.98 13.19 -6.88
N LEU A 962 5.00 13.54 -7.70
CA LEU A 962 4.49 12.73 -8.80
C LEU A 962 4.69 13.46 -10.12
N LYS A 963 5.24 12.79 -11.11
CA LYS A 963 5.45 13.30 -12.47
C LYS A 963 4.82 12.35 -13.48
N ILE A 964 4.03 12.88 -14.39
CA ILE A 964 3.42 12.12 -15.49
C ILE A 964 4.18 12.45 -16.76
N LYS A 965 4.71 11.45 -17.48
CA LYS A 965 5.42 11.67 -18.75
C LYS A 965 4.48 12.19 -19.84
N ASP A 966 5.06 12.92 -20.79
CA ASP A 966 4.37 13.44 -21.96
C ASP A 966 3.65 12.32 -22.74
N GLY A 967 2.48 12.65 -23.29
CA GLY A 967 1.68 11.73 -24.09
C GLY A 967 0.90 10.68 -23.30
N PHE A 968 0.98 10.69 -21.96
CA PHE A 968 0.23 9.73 -21.14
C PHE A 968 -1.28 9.91 -21.30
N THR A 969 -1.98 8.81 -21.57
CA THR A 969 -3.44 8.73 -21.65
C THR A 969 -3.93 7.57 -20.78
N GLY A 970 -4.71 7.85 -19.74
CA GLY A 970 -5.18 6.81 -18.81
C GLY A 970 -5.72 7.34 -17.47
N THR A 971 -5.89 6.43 -16.51
CA THR A 971 -6.44 6.75 -15.17
C THR A 971 -5.35 6.64 -14.10
N ILE A 972 -5.27 7.63 -13.22
CA ILE A 972 -4.41 7.60 -12.03
C ILE A 972 -5.31 7.69 -10.79
N VAL A 973 -5.34 6.63 -9.99
CA VAL A 973 -6.06 6.57 -8.72
C VAL A 973 -5.12 6.98 -7.59
N LEU A 974 -5.50 8.02 -6.84
CA LEU A 974 -4.77 8.49 -5.67
C LEU A 974 -5.60 8.18 -4.42
N GLN A 975 -5.07 7.32 -3.56
CA GLN A 975 -5.75 6.88 -2.34
C GLN A 975 -4.92 7.22 -1.10
N ASN A 976 -5.43 8.10 -0.24
CA ASN A 976 -4.77 8.53 0.99
C ASN A 976 -3.32 9.02 0.79
N VAL A 977 -3.01 9.67 -0.34
CA VAL A 977 -1.65 10.11 -0.66
C VAL A 977 -1.33 11.45 0.01
N SER A 978 -0.05 11.67 0.32
CA SER A 978 0.43 12.97 0.79
C SER A 978 1.74 13.30 0.08
N PHE A 979 1.67 14.03 -1.02
CA PHE A 979 2.83 14.54 -1.74
C PHE A 979 3.35 15.85 -1.14
N SER A 980 4.63 16.13 -1.36
CA SER A 980 5.28 17.38 -0.96
C SER A 980 6.23 17.84 -2.06
N GLY A 981 5.95 19.01 -2.64
CA GLY A 981 6.85 19.68 -3.57
C GLY A 981 7.96 20.44 -2.83
N ASP A 982 9.08 20.65 -3.52
CA ASP A 982 10.04 21.69 -3.12
C ASP A 982 9.43 23.07 -3.40
N ARG A 983 10.05 24.12 -2.83
CA ARG A 983 9.66 25.51 -3.10
C ARG A 983 9.59 25.78 -4.61
N ASP A 984 8.47 26.37 -5.04
CA ASP A 984 8.16 26.72 -6.43
C ASP A 984 8.10 25.52 -7.42
N LYS A 985 8.07 24.27 -6.92
CA LYS A 985 7.85 23.06 -7.74
C LYS A 985 6.46 22.45 -7.48
N PRO A 986 5.84 21.80 -8.47
CA PRO A 986 4.58 21.10 -8.28
C PRO A 986 4.73 19.85 -7.40
N CYS A 987 3.67 19.49 -6.68
CA CYS A 987 3.52 18.15 -6.10
C CYS A 987 3.19 17.11 -7.17
N ILE A 988 2.38 17.50 -8.15
CA ILE A 988 1.97 16.67 -9.29
C ILE A 988 2.27 17.43 -10.58
N ASP A 989 3.21 16.92 -11.39
CA ASP A 989 3.66 17.53 -12.63
C ASP A 989 3.12 16.74 -13.84
N CYS A 990 2.07 17.24 -14.50
CA CYS A 990 1.57 16.62 -15.72
C CYS A 990 2.44 16.98 -16.92
N GLY A 991 2.85 15.98 -17.70
CA GLY A 991 3.53 16.18 -18.98
C GLY A 991 2.63 16.77 -20.06
N GLU A 992 3.26 17.19 -21.15
CA GLU A 992 2.60 17.73 -22.35
C GLU A 992 1.82 16.63 -23.10
N ASN A 993 0.74 16.99 -23.78
CA ASN A 993 -0.13 16.13 -24.58
C ASN A 993 -0.72 14.95 -23.79
N THR A 994 -1.03 15.16 -22.51
CA THR A 994 -1.62 14.13 -21.65
C THR A 994 -3.15 14.19 -21.63
N ASP A 995 -3.83 13.05 -21.53
CA ASP A 995 -5.30 12.97 -21.32
C ASP A 995 -5.59 12.05 -20.11
N LEU A 996 -5.85 12.68 -18.96
CA LEU A 996 -5.79 12.04 -17.64
C LEU A 996 -7.15 12.02 -16.95
N HIS A 997 -7.49 10.87 -16.37
CA HIS A 997 -8.51 10.78 -15.31
C HIS A 997 -7.81 10.63 -13.95
N ILE A 998 -7.91 11.63 -13.09
CA ILE A 998 -7.41 11.54 -11.71
C ILE A 998 -8.59 11.17 -10.80
N VAL A 999 -8.55 9.95 -10.26
CA VAL A 999 -9.55 9.43 -9.32
C VAL A 999 -9.05 9.66 -7.91
N LEU A 1000 -9.78 10.42 -7.11
CA LEU A 1000 -9.46 10.70 -5.70
C LEU A 1000 -10.27 9.79 -4.79
N GLU A 1001 -9.57 9.04 -3.92
CA GLU A 1001 -10.15 8.17 -2.90
C GLU A 1001 -9.58 8.54 -1.52
N GLY A 1002 -10.41 8.58 -0.47
CA GLY A 1002 -9.97 8.90 0.89
C GLY A 1002 -9.48 10.35 1.05
N LYS A 1003 -8.44 10.58 1.88
CA LYS A 1003 -7.92 11.93 2.20
C LYS A 1003 -6.55 12.17 1.58
N ASN A 1004 -6.49 13.03 0.57
CA ASN A 1004 -5.27 13.30 -0.20
C ASN A 1004 -4.70 14.68 0.11
N PHE A 1005 -3.37 14.82 0.06
CA PHE A 1005 -2.67 16.06 0.39
C PHE A 1005 -1.57 16.37 -0.64
N CYS A 1006 -1.50 17.64 -1.05
CA CYS A 1006 -0.38 18.23 -1.77
C CYS A 1006 0.17 19.39 -0.91
N ARG A 1007 1.42 19.28 -0.46
CA ARG A 1007 2.04 20.23 0.47
C ARG A 1007 3.17 20.97 -0.21
N ASN A 1008 3.26 22.29 0.00
CA ASN A 1008 4.33 23.14 -0.52
C ASN A 1008 4.43 23.19 -2.06
N GLY A 1009 3.42 22.70 -2.78
CA GLY A 1009 3.40 22.68 -4.25
C GLY A 1009 2.01 22.35 -4.78
N GLY A 1010 1.68 22.88 -5.96
CA GLY A 1010 0.39 22.67 -6.64
C GLY A 1010 0.38 21.47 -7.60
N ILE A 1011 -0.68 21.40 -8.41
CA ILE A 1011 -0.85 20.45 -9.51
C ILE A 1011 -0.68 21.21 -10.83
N LYS A 1012 0.36 20.86 -11.59
CA LYS A 1012 0.69 21.51 -12.86
C LYS A 1012 0.04 20.78 -14.04
N ILE A 1013 -0.63 21.53 -14.91
CA ILE A 1013 -1.36 21.07 -16.08
C ILE A 1013 -0.98 21.97 -17.27
N PRO A 1014 -0.15 21.47 -18.21
CA PRO A 1014 0.27 22.23 -19.40
C PRO A 1014 -0.87 22.54 -20.38
N GLU A 1015 -0.67 23.52 -21.28
CA GLU A 1015 -1.65 23.96 -22.29
C GLU A 1015 -2.12 22.82 -23.21
N SER A 1016 -1.24 21.89 -23.54
CA SER A 1016 -1.53 20.79 -24.48
C SER A 1016 -2.30 19.62 -23.85
N SER A 1017 -2.59 19.67 -22.55
CA SER A 1017 -3.06 18.52 -21.77
C SER A 1017 -4.52 18.65 -21.32
N ARG A 1018 -5.16 17.52 -21.01
CA ARG A 1018 -6.54 17.43 -20.53
C ARG A 1018 -6.57 16.60 -19.25
N VAL A 1019 -7.19 17.12 -18.20
CA VAL A 1019 -7.26 16.43 -16.90
C VAL A 1019 -8.70 16.49 -16.38
N THR A 1020 -9.25 15.33 -16.06
CA THR A 1020 -10.56 15.17 -15.44
C THR A 1020 -10.42 14.64 -14.02
N PHE A 1021 -10.86 15.41 -13.03
CA PHE A 1021 -10.92 15.00 -11.62
C PHE A 1021 -12.28 14.33 -11.33
N ILE A 1022 -12.23 13.12 -10.77
CA ILE A 1022 -13.38 12.28 -10.40
C ILE A 1022 -13.13 11.57 -9.06
N GLY A 1023 -14.16 10.94 -8.48
CA GLY A 1023 -14.06 10.21 -7.21
C GLY A 1023 -14.78 10.92 -6.05
N ASP A 1024 -14.90 10.22 -4.93
CA ASP A 1024 -15.57 10.66 -3.70
C ASP A 1024 -14.59 11.15 -2.62
N GLY A 1025 -13.29 10.97 -2.83
CA GLY A 1025 -12.24 11.39 -1.91
C GLY A 1025 -11.97 12.89 -1.91
N ASP A 1026 -11.45 13.37 -0.78
CA ASP A 1026 -11.03 14.76 -0.59
C ASP A 1026 -9.58 14.96 -1.04
N ILE A 1027 -9.26 16.17 -1.51
CA ILE A 1027 -7.87 16.62 -1.69
C ILE A 1027 -7.66 18.00 -1.08
N MET A 1028 -6.53 18.16 -0.37
CA MET A 1028 -6.08 19.44 0.19
C MET A 1028 -4.75 19.86 -0.44
N VAL A 1029 -4.75 20.99 -1.12
CA VAL A 1029 -3.59 21.59 -1.77
C VAL A 1029 -3.16 22.83 -1.00
N ARG A 1030 -1.95 22.82 -0.43
CA ARG A 1030 -1.37 23.97 0.27
C ARG A 1030 -0.14 24.48 -0.44
N VAL A 1031 -0.17 25.74 -0.87
CA VAL A 1031 0.92 26.34 -1.63
C VAL A 1031 1.41 27.60 -0.94
N ASN A 1032 2.71 27.66 -0.68
CA ASN A 1032 3.40 28.80 -0.08
C ASN A 1032 4.54 29.25 -1.02
N GLY A 1033 4.53 30.50 -1.49
CA GLY A 1033 5.57 30.95 -2.43
C GLY A 1033 5.40 32.38 -2.95
N ASN A 1034 6.42 32.91 -3.63
CA ASN A 1034 6.31 34.24 -4.26
C ASN A 1034 5.36 34.19 -5.46
N SER A 1035 5.48 33.13 -6.28
CA SER A 1035 4.55 32.81 -7.35
C SER A 1035 3.88 31.49 -7.03
N TYR A 1036 2.55 31.41 -7.11
CA TYR A 1036 1.83 30.17 -6.78
C TYR A 1036 0.75 29.82 -7.80
N TYR A 1037 0.49 28.52 -7.93
CA TYR A 1037 -0.73 27.99 -8.49
C TYR A 1037 -1.19 26.79 -7.67
N GLY A 1038 -2.50 26.67 -7.41
CA GLY A 1038 -3.06 25.49 -6.73
C GLY A 1038 -3.24 24.32 -7.69
N ILE A 1039 -4.14 24.48 -8.67
CA ILE A 1039 -4.37 23.54 -9.77
C ILE A 1039 -4.41 24.34 -11.08
N GLY A 1040 -3.49 24.05 -12.00
CA GLY A 1040 -3.39 24.73 -13.28
C GLY A 1040 -1.94 24.92 -13.72
N ASN A 1041 -1.50 26.14 -14.00
CA ASN A 1041 -0.12 26.37 -14.45
C ASN A 1041 0.45 27.68 -13.89
N ASP A 1042 1.72 27.95 -14.14
CA ASP A 1042 2.38 29.16 -13.66
C ASP A 1042 1.79 30.46 -14.24
N ILE A 1043 2.20 31.58 -13.65
CA ILE A 1043 1.71 32.92 -14.00
C ILE A 1043 2.16 33.41 -15.39
N HIS A 1044 3.03 32.67 -16.08
CA HIS A 1044 3.57 33.01 -17.40
C HIS A 1044 3.10 32.05 -18.49
N SER A 1045 2.24 31.09 -18.16
CA SER A 1045 1.82 30.01 -19.03
C SER A 1045 0.30 29.88 -19.07
N LYS A 1046 -0.19 29.18 -20.11
CA LYS A 1046 -1.57 28.67 -20.18
C LYS A 1046 -1.65 27.30 -19.53
N HIS A 1047 -2.80 26.96 -18.97
CA HIS A 1047 -3.15 25.58 -18.66
C HIS A 1047 -4.04 24.99 -19.75
N GLY A 1048 -4.10 23.67 -19.83
CA GLY A 1048 -4.94 22.94 -20.78
C GLY A 1048 -6.40 22.84 -20.31
N VAL A 1049 -7.09 21.76 -20.65
CA VAL A 1049 -8.49 21.54 -20.24
C VAL A 1049 -8.54 20.92 -18.85
N MET A 1050 -9.11 21.63 -17.88
CA MET A 1050 -9.35 21.12 -16.53
C MET A 1050 -10.84 20.89 -16.32
N LYS A 1051 -11.22 19.65 -16.08
CA LYS A 1051 -12.61 19.24 -15.89
C LYS A 1051 -12.81 18.65 -14.50
N PHE A 1052 -13.73 19.21 -13.72
CA PHE A 1052 -13.98 18.74 -12.36
C PHE A 1052 -15.39 18.13 -12.26
N LYS A 1053 -15.43 16.83 -11.97
CA LYS A 1053 -16.65 16.02 -11.82
C LYS A 1053 -16.66 15.21 -10.52
N GLN A 1054 -15.80 15.53 -9.57
CA GLN A 1054 -15.69 14.80 -8.30
C GLN A 1054 -16.88 15.07 -7.38
N GLU A 1055 -17.10 14.16 -6.43
CA GLU A 1055 -18.08 14.31 -5.36
C GLU A 1055 -17.45 14.80 -4.05
N GLY A 1056 -16.21 14.41 -3.78
CA GLY A 1056 -15.44 14.88 -2.61
C GLY A 1056 -15.09 16.37 -2.66
N ALA A 1057 -14.41 16.88 -1.64
CA ALA A 1057 -14.01 18.29 -1.55
C ALA A 1057 -12.60 18.55 -2.12
N ILE A 1058 -12.45 19.60 -2.96
CA ILE A 1058 -11.16 20.19 -3.32
C ILE A 1058 -10.94 21.41 -2.41
N ASN A 1059 -9.97 21.30 -1.52
CA ASN A 1059 -9.57 22.38 -0.62
C ASN A 1059 -8.24 22.97 -1.10
N ILE A 1060 -8.18 24.28 -1.33
CA ILE A 1060 -6.95 24.95 -1.76
C ILE A 1060 -6.65 26.12 -0.83
N GLU A 1061 -5.47 26.09 -0.20
CA GLU A 1061 -4.95 27.18 0.62
C GLU A 1061 -3.71 27.75 -0.07
N THR A 1062 -3.77 29.01 -0.47
CA THR A 1062 -2.64 29.72 -1.07
C THR A 1062 -2.17 30.85 -0.17
N ASN A 1063 -0.85 30.95 -0.01
CA ASN A 1063 -0.19 32.04 0.70
C ASN A 1063 1.01 32.53 -0.11
N GLY A 1064 0.90 33.71 -0.70
CA GLY A 1064 1.96 34.20 -1.58
C GLY A 1064 1.80 35.60 -2.14
N VAL A 1065 2.72 36.00 -3.01
CA VAL A 1065 2.72 37.36 -3.57
C VAL A 1065 1.85 37.44 -4.82
N ASN A 1066 2.04 36.56 -5.80
CA ASN A 1066 1.27 36.56 -7.05
C ASN A 1066 0.83 35.12 -7.39
N GLY A 1067 -0.45 34.89 -7.66
CA GLY A 1067 -0.84 33.54 -8.07
C GLY A 1067 -2.32 33.31 -8.28
N VAL A 1068 -2.65 32.06 -8.61
CA VAL A 1068 -4.01 31.60 -8.94
C VAL A 1068 -4.32 30.30 -8.19
N ALA A 1069 -5.45 30.17 -7.49
CA ALA A 1069 -5.80 28.90 -6.83
C ALA A 1069 -6.22 27.83 -7.86
N ILE A 1070 -7.15 28.14 -8.76
CA ILE A 1070 -7.54 27.28 -9.91
C ILE A 1070 -7.42 28.09 -11.19
N GLY A 1071 -6.45 27.74 -12.04
CA GLY A 1071 -6.18 28.45 -13.30
C GLY A 1071 -4.69 28.71 -13.54
N ALA A 1072 -4.39 29.71 -14.38
CA ALA A 1072 -3.02 30.08 -14.73
C ALA A 1072 -2.94 31.55 -15.13
N GLY A 1073 -1.72 32.10 -15.24
CA GLY A 1073 -1.55 33.50 -15.58
C GLY A 1073 -2.13 33.85 -16.95
N LEU A 1074 -1.81 33.05 -17.98
CA LEU A 1074 -2.31 33.25 -19.34
C LEU A 1074 -3.59 32.48 -19.65
N GLY A 1075 -4.30 31.95 -18.64
CA GLY A 1075 -5.62 31.33 -18.77
C GLY A 1075 -5.62 29.90 -19.28
N GLY A 1076 -6.76 29.44 -19.82
CA GLY A 1076 -7.02 28.07 -20.27
C GLY A 1076 -8.52 27.73 -20.20
N ASP A 1077 -8.88 26.45 -20.27
CA ASP A 1077 -10.28 25.98 -20.22
C ASP A 1077 -10.59 25.33 -18.85
N ILE A 1078 -11.43 25.98 -18.05
CA ILE A 1078 -11.84 25.54 -16.72
C ILE A 1078 -13.32 25.17 -16.74
N ARG A 1079 -13.64 23.91 -16.42
CA ARG A 1079 -15.02 23.39 -16.36
C ARG A 1079 -15.28 22.73 -15.02
N ILE A 1080 -16.01 23.43 -14.15
CA ILE A 1080 -16.49 22.89 -12.88
C ILE A 1080 -17.91 22.39 -13.13
N GLU A 1081 -18.12 21.07 -13.13
CA GLU A 1081 -19.41 20.44 -13.43
C GLU A 1081 -20.13 19.87 -12.20
N LYS A 1082 -19.40 19.53 -11.13
CA LYS A 1082 -19.92 19.05 -9.84
C LYS A 1082 -18.85 19.20 -8.75
N GLY A 1083 -19.26 19.19 -7.48
CA GLY A 1083 -18.36 19.01 -6.34
C GLY A 1083 -18.35 20.20 -5.37
N ARG A 1084 -17.58 20.05 -4.29
CA ARG A 1084 -17.37 21.10 -3.28
C ARG A 1084 -15.95 21.68 -3.37
N TYR A 1085 -15.84 23.00 -3.30
CA TYR A 1085 -14.59 23.74 -3.45
C TYR A 1085 -14.43 24.76 -2.32
N ASP A 1086 -13.48 24.51 -1.41
CA ASP A 1086 -13.16 25.45 -0.33
C ASP A 1086 -11.82 26.11 -0.64
N LEU A 1087 -11.84 27.38 -1.02
CA LEU A 1087 -10.67 28.13 -1.49
C LEU A 1087 -10.31 29.23 -0.49
N TYR A 1088 -9.09 29.19 0.04
CA TYR A 1088 -8.52 30.23 0.92
C TYR A 1088 -7.34 30.90 0.23
N ILE A 1089 -7.49 32.19 -0.08
CA ILE A 1089 -6.52 32.96 -0.86
C ILE A 1089 -5.97 34.05 0.03
N ASN A 1090 -4.69 33.95 0.39
CA ASN A 1090 -4.00 34.94 1.21
C ASN A 1090 -2.76 35.47 0.46
N GLY A 1091 -2.54 36.78 0.48
CA GLY A 1091 -1.40 37.34 -0.25
C GLY A 1091 -1.48 38.80 -0.68
N GLU A 1092 -0.64 39.17 -1.63
CA GLU A 1092 -0.65 40.50 -2.24
C GLU A 1092 -1.57 40.55 -3.47
N ASN A 1093 -1.33 39.72 -4.49
CA ASN A 1093 -2.12 39.66 -5.71
C ASN A 1093 -2.60 38.22 -5.94
N GLY A 1094 -3.92 38.00 -5.95
CA GLY A 1094 -4.47 36.65 -6.00
C GLY A 1094 -5.69 36.51 -6.91
N VAL A 1095 -5.76 35.36 -7.60
CA VAL A 1095 -6.98 34.91 -8.29
C VAL A 1095 -7.47 33.60 -7.67
N ALA A 1096 -8.76 33.47 -7.33
CA ALA A 1096 -9.26 32.19 -6.83
C ALA A 1096 -9.55 31.22 -7.99
N ILE A 1097 -10.36 31.62 -8.97
CA ILE A 1097 -10.70 30.83 -10.15
C ILE A 1097 -10.61 31.73 -11.38
N GLY A 1098 -9.68 31.42 -12.29
CA GLY A 1098 -9.58 32.11 -13.58
C GLY A 1098 -8.16 32.47 -14.00
N SER A 1099 -7.93 33.71 -14.45
CA SER A 1099 -6.67 34.12 -15.08
C SER A 1099 -6.19 35.50 -14.66
N ILE A 1100 -4.92 35.80 -14.93
CA ILE A 1100 -4.34 37.11 -14.61
C ILE A 1100 -4.37 38.01 -15.85
N SER A 1101 -3.90 37.51 -16.99
CA SER A 1101 -3.53 38.34 -18.14
C SER A 1101 -4.19 37.98 -19.47
N THR A 1102 -5.18 37.10 -19.46
CA THR A 1102 -5.92 36.69 -20.67
C THR A 1102 -7.42 36.60 -20.43
N PRO A 1103 -8.22 36.65 -21.52
CA PRO A 1103 -9.64 36.43 -21.41
C PRO A 1103 -9.96 35.04 -20.84
N VAL A 1104 -11.03 34.95 -20.05
CA VAL A 1104 -11.46 33.68 -19.46
C VAL A 1104 -12.93 33.40 -19.75
N ASN A 1105 -13.25 32.13 -20.01
CA ASN A 1105 -14.61 31.63 -20.10
C ASN A 1105 -14.80 30.57 -18.99
N LEU A 1106 -15.57 30.92 -17.96
CA LEU A 1106 -15.77 30.09 -16.77
C LEU A 1106 -17.19 29.54 -16.76
N ASN A 1107 -17.32 28.21 -16.74
CA ASN A 1107 -18.59 27.52 -16.57
C ASN A 1107 -18.59 26.80 -15.22
N LEU A 1108 -19.37 27.32 -14.27
CA LEU A 1108 -19.53 26.81 -12.91
C LEU A 1108 -20.92 26.19 -12.77
N LEU A 1109 -21.00 24.87 -12.89
CA LEU A 1109 -22.24 24.10 -12.92
C LEU A 1109 -22.32 23.17 -11.71
N GLN A 1110 -23.49 23.08 -11.07
CA GLN A 1110 -23.82 22.09 -10.03
C GLN A 1110 -22.79 21.94 -8.89
N ALA A 1111 -22.19 23.04 -8.46
CA ALA A 1111 -21.13 23.05 -7.44
C ALA A 1111 -21.50 23.82 -6.17
N ASP A 1112 -20.80 23.54 -5.08
CA ASP A 1112 -20.79 24.35 -3.86
C ASP A 1112 -19.39 24.95 -3.68
N ILE A 1113 -19.28 26.28 -3.74
CA ILE A 1113 -18.01 27.00 -3.80
C ILE A 1113 -17.94 28.00 -2.64
N ASP A 1114 -17.05 27.72 -1.68
CA ASP A 1114 -16.75 28.59 -0.56
C ASP A 1114 -15.39 29.27 -0.77
N ILE A 1115 -15.38 30.60 -0.89
CA ILE A 1115 -14.16 31.38 -1.10
C ILE A 1115 -13.93 32.32 0.08
N THR A 1116 -12.76 32.22 0.69
CA THR A 1116 -12.25 33.22 1.64
C THR A 1116 -11.07 33.93 0.99
N TYR A 1117 -11.28 35.19 0.62
CA TYR A 1117 -10.35 36.00 -0.15
C TYR A 1117 -9.73 37.09 0.74
N GLU A 1118 -8.47 36.93 1.10
CA GLU A 1118 -7.70 37.83 1.97
C GLU A 1118 -6.49 38.45 1.27
N ALA A 1119 -6.49 38.45 -0.08
CA ALA A 1119 -5.43 39.09 -0.86
C ALA A 1119 -5.63 40.61 -0.99
N ALA A 1120 -4.53 41.36 -1.06
CA ALA A 1120 -4.60 42.82 -1.18
C ALA A 1120 -5.25 43.26 -2.50
N ASN A 1121 -4.92 42.63 -3.63
CA ASN A 1121 -5.50 42.95 -4.93
C ASN A 1121 -5.82 41.70 -5.76
N GLY A 1122 -6.76 41.82 -6.69
CA GLY A 1122 -7.03 40.79 -7.70
C GLY A 1122 -8.51 40.47 -7.87
N VAL A 1123 -8.81 39.22 -8.24
CA VAL A 1123 -10.16 38.79 -8.60
C VAL A 1123 -10.46 37.44 -7.96
N ALA A 1124 -11.59 37.25 -7.27
CA ALA A 1124 -11.91 35.90 -6.80
C ALA A 1124 -12.30 35.00 -7.99
N ILE A 1125 -13.31 35.33 -8.77
CA ILE A 1125 -13.71 34.55 -9.96
C ILE A 1125 -13.67 35.44 -11.21
N GLY A 1126 -12.77 35.16 -12.14
CA GLY A 1126 -12.67 35.90 -13.41
C GLY A 1126 -11.25 36.20 -13.86
N SER A 1127 -11.03 37.38 -14.44
CA SER A 1127 -9.72 37.78 -15.01
C SER A 1127 -9.23 39.10 -14.47
N VAL A 1128 -7.95 39.19 -14.13
CA VAL A 1128 -7.40 40.45 -13.58
C VAL A 1128 -7.32 41.55 -14.64
N SER A 1129 -6.86 41.28 -15.86
CA SER A 1129 -6.53 42.35 -16.83
C SER A 1129 -7.13 42.20 -18.22
N GLN A 1130 -8.07 41.27 -18.41
CA GLN A 1130 -8.73 41.01 -19.68
C GLN A 1130 -10.20 40.63 -19.48
N HIS A 1131 -10.95 40.45 -20.57
CA HIS A 1131 -12.38 40.11 -20.53
C HIS A 1131 -12.70 38.82 -19.75
N ALA A 1132 -13.82 38.78 -19.02
CA ALA A 1132 -14.30 37.55 -18.39
C ALA A 1132 -15.75 37.24 -18.74
N ASP A 1133 -15.97 36.06 -19.34
CA ASP A 1133 -17.29 35.45 -19.53
C ASP A 1133 -17.52 34.42 -18.42
N ILE A 1134 -18.50 34.63 -17.56
CA ILE A 1134 -18.71 33.83 -16.35
C ILE A 1134 -20.17 33.35 -16.31
N ALA A 1135 -20.36 32.04 -16.40
CA ALA A 1135 -21.67 31.40 -16.27
C ALA A 1135 -21.75 30.58 -14.97
N ILE A 1136 -22.68 30.93 -14.09
CA ILE A 1136 -22.95 30.25 -12.80
C ILE A 1136 -24.33 29.62 -12.88
N LYS A 1137 -24.42 28.29 -12.90
CA LYS A 1137 -25.71 27.59 -13.07
C LYS A 1137 -25.91 26.44 -12.08
N ASN A 1138 -27.03 26.41 -11.38
CA ASN A 1138 -27.32 25.39 -10.36
C ASN A 1138 -26.24 25.30 -9.27
N THR A 1139 -25.58 26.42 -8.95
CA THR A 1139 -24.38 26.47 -8.11
C THR A 1139 -24.66 27.33 -6.88
N SER A 1140 -24.08 26.95 -5.75
CA SER A 1140 -24.01 27.75 -4.52
C SER A 1140 -22.63 28.38 -4.42
N ILE A 1141 -22.56 29.69 -4.19
CA ILE A 1141 -21.31 30.42 -3.97
C ILE A 1141 -21.43 31.24 -2.69
N SER A 1142 -20.52 31.01 -1.75
CA SER A 1142 -20.36 31.82 -0.54
C SER A 1142 -18.97 32.43 -0.53
N LEU A 1143 -18.88 33.75 -0.49
CA LEU A 1143 -17.62 34.47 -0.64
C LEU A 1143 -17.45 35.52 0.45
N ARG A 1144 -16.37 35.39 1.23
CA ARG A 1144 -15.94 36.37 2.24
C ARG A 1144 -14.65 37.01 1.77
N GLY A 1145 -14.67 38.31 1.52
CA GLY A 1145 -13.52 39.05 0.99
C GLY A 1145 -13.06 40.16 1.93
N SER A 1146 -11.75 40.27 2.12
CA SER A 1146 -11.07 41.37 2.82
C SER A 1146 -9.80 41.75 2.06
N GLY A 1147 -9.76 42.92 1.42
CA GLY A 1147 -8.61 43.32 0.59
C GLY A 1147 -8.53 44.83 0.34
N ASN A 1148 -7.53 45.28 -0.41
CA ASN A 1148 -7.38 46.68 -0.80
C ASN A 1148 -8.14 47.02 -2.10
N ARG A 1149 -7.81 46.36 -3.22
CA ARG A 1149 -8.44 46.57 -4.54
C ARG A 1149 -8.79 45.24 -5.22
N TYR A 1150 -10.03 44.77 -5.12
CA TYR A 1150 -10.39 43.45 -5.66
C TYR A 1150 -11.84 43.32 -6.16
N VAL A 1151 -12.08 42.39 -7.08
CA VAL A 1151 -13.41 42.07 -7.62
C VAL A 1151 -13.77 40.64 -7.25
N ALA A 1152 -14.96 40.41 -6.70
CA ALA A 1152 -15.38 39.05 -6.34
C ALA A 1152 -15.74 38.23 -7.59
N VAL A 1153 -16.55 38.75 -8.52
CA VAL A 1153 -16.85 38.09 -9.79
C VAL A 1153 -16.73 39.09 -10.94
N GLY A 1154 -15.85 38.83 -11.91
CA GLY A 1154 -15.68 39.67 -13.10
C GLY A 1154 -14.23 40.06 -13.34
N THR A 1155 -13.95 41.36 -13.53
CA THR A 1155 -12.62 41.82 -13.94
C THR A 1155 -12.13 43.03 -13.17
N LEU A 1156 -10.82 43.10 -12.93
CA LEU A 1156 -10.22 44.27 -12.28
C LEU A 1156 -9.79 45.28 -13.35
N ASP A 1157 -8.62 45.13 -13.92
CA ASP A 1157 -8.02 45.99 -14.95
C ASP A 1157 -8.36 45.53 -16.39
N GLY A 1158 -9.49 44.85 -16.60
CA GLY A 1158 -9.93 44.32 -17.89
C GLY A 1158 -10.71 45.32 -18.75
N ASP A 1159 -11.13 44.87 -19.95
CA ASP A 1159 -11.97 45.64 -20.88
C ASP A 1159 -13.49 45.37 -20.71
N GLY A 1160 -13.85 44.51 -19.76
CA GLY A 1160 -15.23 44.24 -19.36
C GLY A 1160 -15.47 42.83 -18.83
N CYS A 1161 -16.73 42.50 -18.54
CA CYS A 1161 -17.17 41.16 -18.20
C CYS A 1161 -18.63 40.90 -18.56
N SER A 1162 -18.98 39.63 -18.74
CA SER A 1162 -20.34 39.12 -18.88
C SER A 1162 -20.57 38.07 -17.81
N VAL A 1163 -21.55 38.31 -16.92
CA VAL A 1163 -21.86 37.42 -15.79
C VAL A 1163 -23.30 36.93 -15.92
N ASP A 1164 -23.49 35.63 -16.17
CA ASP A 1164 -24.80 34.98 -16.29
C ASP A 1164 -25.04 34.02 -15.12
N ILE A 1165 -25.98 34.37 -14.24
CA ILE A 1165 -26.33 33.62 -13.04
C ILE A 1165 -27.71 33.02 -13.25
N SER A 1166 -27.83 31.69 -13.23
CA SER A 1166 -29.12 31.01 -13.40
C SER A 1166 -29.35 29.90 -12.39
N ARG A 1167 -30.52 29.88 -11.73
CA ARG A 1167 -30.86 28.84 -10.73
C ARG A 1167 -29.78 28.65 -9.66
N ALA A 1168 -29.19 29.74 -9.17
CA ALA A 1168 -28.01 29.71 -8.31
C ALA A 1168 -28.23 30.52 -7.03
N HIS A 1169 -27.49 30.17 -5.97
CA HIS A 1169 -27.42 30.94 -4.74
C HIS A 1169 -26.07 31.60 -4.61
N VAL A 1170 -26.03 32.92 -4.35
CA VAL A 1170 -24.77 33.66 -4.21
C VAL A 1170 -24.83 34.54 -2.98
N ASP A 1171 -23.98 34.28 -1.99
CA ASP A 1171 -23.84 35.10 -0.78
C ASP A 1171 -22.43 35.70 -0.72
N MET A 1172 -22.33 37.02 -0.64
CA MET A 1172 -21.05 37.74 -0.64
C MET A 1172 -20.99 38.75 0.51
N ASN A 1173 -19.91 38.69 1.27
CA ASN A 1173 -19.59 39.69 2.29
C ASN A 1173 -18.18 40.24 2.04
N LEU A 1174 -18.12 41.47 1.55
CA LEU A 1174 -16.92 42.10 1.02
C LEU A 1174 -16.56 43.36 1.80
N LYS A 1175 -15.29 43.48 2.17
CA LYS A 1175 -14.72 44.64 2.85
C LYS A 1175 -13.40 45.04 2.21
N GLY A 1176 -13.24 46.31 1.89
CA GLY A 1176 -11.97 46.80 1.37
C GLY A 1176 -11.96 48.29 1.09
N ASN A 1177 -10.86 48.82 0.57
CA ASN A 1177 -10.83 50.23 0.13
C ASN A 1177 -11.58 50.41 -1.19
N SER A 1178 -11.34 49.51 -2.15
CA SER A 1178 -11.99 49.47 -3.46
C SER A 1178 -12.38 48.03 -3.80
N CYS A 1179 -13.67 47.75 -3.91
CA CYS A 1179 -14.17 46.39 -4.02
C CYS A 1179 -15.48 46.31 -4.80
N ILE A 1180 -15.59 45.31 -5.67
CA ILE A 1180 -16.77 45.12 -6.54
C ILE A 1180 -17.30 43.71 -6.33
N ALA A 1181 -18.60 43.55 -6.06
CA ALA A 1181 -19.15 42.20 -5.88
C ALA A 1181 -19.28 41.46 -7.22
N MET A 1182 -19.96 42.04 -8.21
CA MET A 1182 -19.99 41.49 -9.57
C MET A 1182 -19.86 42.61 -10.59
N GLY A 1183 -18.90 42.51 -11.51
CA GLY A 1183 -18.71 43.51 -12.54
C GLY A 1183 -17.26 43.78 -12.90
N SER A 1184 -16.96 45.01 -13.29
CA SER A 1184 -15.62 45.39 -13.74
C SER A 1184 -15.12 46.71 -13.15
N ASP A 1185 -13.82 46.83 -12.87
CA ASP A 1185 -13.22 48.12 -12.48
C ASP A 1185 -13.11 49.06 -13.69
N HIS A 1186 -12.92 48.50 -14.88
CA HIS A 1186 -12.87 49.21 -16.16
C HIS A 1186 -13.66 48.45 -17.25
N GLY A 1187 -14.13 49.15 -18.28
CA GLY A 1187 -14.83 48.55 -19.41
C GLY A 1187 -16.32 48.27 -19.17
N ILE A 1188 -16.91 47.37 -19.96
CA ILE A 1188 -18.37 47.11 -19.96
C ILE A 1188 -18.69 45.94 -19.02
N ALA A 1189 -19.68 46.09 -18.13
CA ALA A 1189 -20.14 45.00 -17.26
C ALA A 1189 -21.60 44.60 -17.57
N ASP A 1190 -21.80 43.47 -18.23
CA ASP A 1190 -23.12 42.90 -18.50
C ASP A 1190 -23.45 41.80 -17.50
N ILE A 1191 -24.51 42.01 -16.71
CA ILE A 1191 -24.89 41.10 -15.62
C ILE A 1191 -26.32 40.63 -15.85
N ARG A 1192 -26.51 39.31 -15.91
CA ARG A 1192 -27.80 38.65 -16.05
C ARG A 1192 -28.05 37.70 -14.89
N MET A 1193 -29.24 37.79 -14.30
CA MET A 1193 -29.67 36.93 -13.20
C MET A 1193 -31.05 36.37 -13.51
N THR A 1194 -31.20 35.05 -13.54
CA THR A 1194 -32.46 34.36 -13.83
C THR A 1194 -32.73 33.26 -12.81
N ASP A 1195 -33.89 33.23 -12.17
CA ASP A 1195 -34.23 32.17 -11.17
C ASP A 1195 -33.20 32.05 -10.03
N ALA A 1196 -32.53 33.15 -9.64
CA ALA A 1196 -31.39 33.15 -8.72
C ALA A 1196 -31.70 33.88 -7.41
N ASN A 1197 -30.96 33.57 -6.35
CA ASN A 1197 -31.02 34.26 -5.05
C ASN A 1197 -29.64 34.78 -4.68
N SER A 1198 -29.48 36.11 -4.62
CA SER A 1198 -28.21 36.74 -4.32
C SER A 1198 -28.28 37.74 -3.17
N ARG A 1199 -27.33 37.61 -2.24
CA ARG A 1199 -27.12 38.52 -1.11
C ARG A 1199 -25.73 39.11 -1.20
N LEU A 1200 -25.64 40.42 -1.39
CA LEU A 1200 -24.38 41.13 -1.62
C LEU A 1200 -24.23 42.21 -0.55
N ALA A 1201 -23.31 42.02 0.39
CA ALA A 1201 -22.94 43.00 1.39
C ALA A 1201 -21.53 43.53 1.07
N VAL A 1202 -21.41 44.83 0.79
CA VAL A 1202 -20.15 45.45 0.36
C VAL A 1202 -19.86 46.71 1.19
N GLN A 1203 -18.65 46.84 1.71
CA GLN A 1203 -18.25 47.98 2.54
C GLN A 1203 -16.85 48.47 2.18
N GLY A 1204 -16.71 49.79 1.93
CA GLY A 1204 -15.42 50.40 1.60
C GLY A 1204 -15.51 51.82 1.06
N GLU A 1205 -14.39 52.50 0.86
CA GLU A 1205 -14.40 53.89 0.36
C GLU A 1205 -14.94 54.00 -1.07
N ALA A 1206 -14.40 53.17 -1.98
CA ALA A 1206 -14.66 53.18 -3.41
C ALA A 1206 -15.25 51.85 -3.94
N CYS A 1207 -16.13 51.21 -3.15
CA CYS A 1207 -16.77 49.93 -3.50
C CYS A 1207 -18.19 50.10 -4.07
N PHE A 1208 -18.71 49.13 -4.82
CA PHE A 1208 -20.12 49.02 -5.21
C PHE A 1208 -20.49 47.54 -5.44
N ALA A 1209 -21.78 47.20 -5.48
CA ALA A 1209 -22.19 45.80 -5.61
C ALA A 1209 -22.15 45.30 -7.05
N LEU A 1210 -22.76 46.02 -7.99
CA LEU A 1210 -22.96 45.55 -9.37
C LEU A 1210 -22.54 46.61 -10.39
N GLY A 1211 -21.97 46.20 -11.52
CA GLY A 1211 -21.76 47.05 -12.70
C GLY A 1211 -20.29 47.41 -12.97
N SER A 1212 -20.06 48.50 -13.69
CA SER A 1212 -18.71 48.95 -14.07
C SER A 1212 -18.41 50.31 -13.47
N ARG A 1213 -17.17 50.56 -13.03
CA ARG A 1213 -16.77 51.91 -12.55
C ARG A 1213 -16.90 52.98 -13.64
N ASP A 1214 -16.81 52.60 -14.91
CA ASP A 1214 -17.03 53.48 -16.06
C ASP A 1214 -18.52 53.77 -16.30
N GLY A 1215 -19.42 53.07 -15.59
CA GLY A 1215 -20.88 53.21 -15.69
C GLY A 1215 -21.47 52.62 -16.98
N THR A 1216 -20.74 51.72 -17.64
CA THR A 1216 -21.14 51.12 -18.92
C THR A 1216 -21.51 49.63 -18.76
N GLY A 1217 -22.58 49.19 -19.42
CA GLY A 1217 -23.10 47.81 -19.36
C GLY A 1217 -24.55 47.72 -18.91
N MET A 1218 -25.13 46.52 -18.98
CA MET A 1218 -26.54 46.27 -18.67
C MET A 1218 -26.70 45.32 -17.49
N LEU A 1219 -27.60 45.66 -16.56
CA LEU A 1219 -28.05 44.76 -15.50
C LEU A 1219 -29.46 44.26 -15.80
N SER A 1220 -29.63 42.95 -15.94
CA SER A 1220 -30.93 42.31 -16.15
C SER A 1220 -31.18 41.24 -15.10
N SER A 1221 -32.29 41.35 -14.39
CA SER A 1221 -32.72 40.36 -13.40
C SER A 1221 -34.16 39.94 -13.69
N ASN A 1222 -34.41 38.64 -13.76
CA ASN A 1222 -35.71 38.06 -14.05
C ASN A 1222 -36.01 36.88 -13.11
N ASN A 1223 -37.16 36.88 -12.45
CA ASN A 1223 -37.55 35.81 -11.53
C ASN A 1223 -36.51 35.52 -10.42
N ALA A 1224 -35.90 36.56 -9.88
CA ALA A 1224 -34.77 36.43 -8.94
C ALA A 1224 -34.95 37.30 -7.69
N ASP A 1225 -34.37 36.84 -6.58
CA ASP A 1225 -34.26 37.60 -5.34
C ASP A 1225 -32.86 38.22 -5.24
N LEU A 1226 -32.78 39.54 -5.12
CA LEU A 1226 -31.51 40.27 -5.03
C LEU A 1226 -31.55 41.25 -3.86
N ASN A 1227 -30.69 41.00 -2.86
CA ASN A 1227 -30.51 41.84 -1.69
C ASN A 1227 -29.10 42.44 -1.71
N VAL A 1228 -29.02 43.76 -1.81
CA VAL A 1228 -27.78 44.52 -1.93
C VAL A 1228 -27.69 45.50 -0.76
N VAL A 1229 -26.61 45.41 0.00
CA VAL A 1229 -26.29 46.31 1.12
C VAL A 1229 -24.90 46.89 0.88
N VAL A 1230 -24.82 48.17 0.58
CA VAL A 1230 -23.56 48.87 0.27
C VAL A 1230 -23.33 50.02 1.24
N ARG A 1231 -22.10 50.15 1.74
CA ARG A 1231 -21.64 51.30 2.54
C ARG A 1231 -20.36 51.87 1.93
N ASN A 1232 -20.43 53.08 1.37
CA ASN A 1232 -19.31 53.71 0.70
C ASN A 1232 -19.34 55.25 0.66
N SER A 1233 -18.22 55.84 0.26
CA SER A 1233 -18.07 57.29 0.07
C SER A 1233 -18.55 57.78 -1.30
N LEU A 1234 -18.66 56.88 -2.29
CA LEU A 1234 -19.11 57.20 -3.65
C LEU A 1234 -20.62 57.48 -3.72
N ASN A 1235 -21.39 57.00 -2.74
CA ASN A 1235 -22.85 57.03 -2.75
C ASN A 1235 -23.45 56.32 -3.98
N ILE A 1236 -22.91 55.14 -4.32
CA ILE A 1236 -23.32 54.29 -5.45
C ILE A 1236 -23.47 52.85 -4.97
N ASP A 1237 -24.62 52.21 -5.16
CA ASP A 1237 -24.81 50.78 -4.91
C ASP A 1237 -24.63 49.93 -6.18
N ILE A 1238 -25.16 50.41 -7.30
CA ILE A 1238 -25.02 49.84 -8.65
C ILE A 1238 -24.44 50.89 -9.58
N SER A 1239 -23.35 50.55 -10.26
CA SER A 1239 -22.67 51.43 -11.22
C SER A 1239 -23.09 51.11 -12.65
N ALA A 1240 -24.33 51.50 -13.00
CA ALA A 1240 -24.91 51.44 -14.34
C ALA A 1240 -25.96 52.56 -14.47
N ALA A 1241 -26.23 53.02 -15.70
CA ALA A 1241 -27.30 54.01 -15.89
C ALA A 1241 -28.68 53.37 -15.60
N GLU A 1242 -29.59 54.12 -14.95
CA GLU A 1242 -30.92 53.60 -14.56
C GLU A 1242 -31.76 53.04 -15.73
N GLN A 1243 -31.54 53.54 -16.96
CA GLN A 1243 -32.19 53.02 -18.17
C GLN A 1243 -31.69 51.63 -18.60
N ASP A 1244 -30.50 51.24 -18.14
CA ASP A 1244 -29.81 49.98 -18.45
C ASP A 1244 -29.98 48.95 -17.31
N ILE A 1245 -30.75 49.30 -16.27
CA ILE A 1245 -31.17 48.39 -15.20
C ILE A 1245 -32.59 47.88 -15.48
N ARG A 1246 -32.74 46.57 -15.62
CA ARG A 1246 -34.03 45.90 -15.87
C ARG A 1246 -34.30 44.84 -14.81
N LEU A 1247 -35.25 45.12 -13.93
CA LEU A 1247 -35.70 44.21 -12.87
C LEU A 1247 -37.10 43.69 -13.20
N VAL A 1248 -37.27 42.37 -13.28
CA VAL A 1248 -38.51 41.72 -13.74
C VAL A 1248 -38.90 40.58 -12.78
N ASN A 1249 -40.16 40.57 -12.33
CA ASN A 1249 -40.76 39.45 -11.59
C ASN A 1249 -39.93 38.92 -10.39
N GLY A 1250 -39.47 39.74 -9.43
CA GLY A 1250 -38.61 39.28 -8.33
C GLY A 1250 -38.68 40.15 -7.07
N ARG A 1251 -37.97 39.77 -6.00
CA ARG A 1251 -37.85 40.61 -4.78
C ARG A 1251 -36.50 41.28 -4.74
N TYR A 1252 -36.53 42.61 -4.76
CA TYR A 1252 -35.34 43.45 -4.83
C TYR A 1252 -35.24 44.36 -3.61
N MET A 1253 -34.10 44.33 -2.92
CA MET A 1253 -33.81 45.20 -1.79
C MET A 1253 -32.44 45.85 -2.00
N PHE A 1254 -32.40 47.18 -1.99
CA PHE A 1254 -31.17 47.95 -2.13
C PHE A 1254 -31.04 48.90 -0.95
N ILE A 1255 -29.97 48.76 -0.18
CA ILE A 1255 -29.64 49.62 0.96
C ILE A 1255 -28.27 50.25 0.69
N LEU A 1256 -28.24 51.57 0.56
CA LEU A 1256 -27.02 52.35 0.35
C LEU A 1256 -26.84 53.30 1.53
N ASN A 1257 -25.70 53.21 2.24
CA ASN A 1257 -25.38 54.10 3.37
C ASN A 1257 -26.48 54.16 4.46
N ASN A 1258 -27.15 53.02 4.68
CA ASN A 1258 -28.32 52.83 5.57
C ASN A 1258 -29.63 53.49 5.11
N GLU A 1259 -29.72 53.92 3.86
CA GLU A 1259 -30.94 54.41 3.21
C GLU A 1259 -31.45 53.39 2.19
N ASN A 1260 -32.77 53.24 2.07
CA ASN A 1260 -33.38 52.35 1.07
C ASN A 1260 -33.44 53.05 -0.29
N ILE A 1261 -33.00 52.38 -1.35
CA ILE A 1261 -33.09 52.85 -2.74
C ILE A 1261 -34.24 52.12 -3.44
N GLU A 1262 -35.26 52.87 -3.87
CA GLU A 1262 -36.39 52.33 -4.64
C GLU A 1262 -36.08 52.35 -6.14
N ARG A 1263 -36.21 51.18 -6.80
CA ARG A 1263 -36.09 51.04 -8.26
C ARG A 1263 -37.36 50.45 -8.86
N LYS A 1264 -37.63 50.78 -10.12
CA LYS A 1264 -38.81 50.30 -10.84
C LYS A 1264 -38.68 48.82 -11.19
N VAL A 1265 -39.57 47.99 -10.65
CA VAL A 1265 -39.70 46.57 -11.01
C VAL A 1265 -40.84 46.40 -12.01
N VAL A 1266 -40.59 45.69 -13.10
CA VAL A 1266 -41.59 45.39 -14.13
C VAL A 1266 -42.20 44.03 -13.83
N GLU A 1267 -43.46 44.01 -13.41
CA GLU A 1267 -44.24 42.78 -13.28
C GLU A 1267 -44.81 42.39 -14.65
N ARG A 1268 -44.36 41.28 -15.23
CA ARG A 1268 -44.95 40.65 -16.42
C ARG A 1268 -45.70 39.39 -15.97
N TYR A 1269 -47.03 39.48 -15.93
CA TYR A 1269 -47.94 38.36 -15.68
C TYR A 1269 -47.81 37.26 -16.74
#